data_AF-A0A443HKQ7-F1
#
_entry.id   AF-A0A443HKQ7-F1
#
_cell.length_a   1.000
_cell.length_b   1.000
_cell.length_c   1.000
_cell.angle_alpha   90.00
_cell.angle_beta   90.00
_cell.angle_gamma   90.00
#
_symmetry.space_group_name_H-M   'P 1'
#
loop_
_entity.id
_entity.type
_entity.pdbx_description
1 polymer ?
#
loop_
_entity_poly.entity_id
_entity_poly.type
_entity_poly.pdbx_seq_one_letter_code
_entity_poly.pdbx_strand_id
1 'polypeptide(L)'
;MAVVLSQELYIRKEEKTVNTLLSPLPESPSVTDIVSFILNLPIDLHHLQGSGAEGQSGCSIYFARDRRDAGKTVAVAKVFPPSCHSDYEDEVSSHQTLLSLPEPPAAAGVLGWSKCIDDRTGQWAEVIVYQLAPGQALNTMIRDIGRITTVRYILELAQNDEQLRFDVLEGFFASELRLPLTEYKLGEGKTDHEVLCNMIGRRFDQLMSGLVSSVKAVASTLAKLHRIKGEWGDASECVVEKLRDKLRGWVQEIQGPSRDEYMKAIGYERIERLVALVNRAISESRQEGHASLLHGDASSGNFFWEPIRGITMIDYGGLARSMDCQGNPIGPAEMDVAGFYERLRKYSGQFGMKESDIATVQEEFWKAYQAQGVPLSEGIVQLFRTRTQLSRLWSAVSKLKKSCDERHLAQLRAKVEFEWDYFQNIFPEISPPWRVLFVASTSGPGKGGLPLFNQELVRAMSELPNTSVTLFVVKSEDEKTDLATAHGQAKVVSISSGECNPSSLLYHVAKVHQPDEFCLPATDQQGTTAFDLIIGHSRYSSAAATLIRERWYPAAKLALITHTSPLRKSDVAWKWYGETRELGYVEAARLAMLDEKILPKADLAVGVGPALTAEAREREWIGQCSRRRSIQTGPRFHELVPGAHIYESTQSHRQLDGVFRVLLPGRADDPAKGLDDAIYAVQKVATLGNKIVLHVLGVPINEMNSWQNYADQITGTQGLVQFHPFSNDRLTVLRSYRMADLVIMPSTHEGFGMIFTEVAGLGIPILVTQDSGAGQLALDRTRIPVEVGQACVVLDESAYGIKPSPESERVAIWAHRIDHVRRHLDQACKDARALQQVMRGYSWKHAAQALLSAAIESTTDTVQRSNGVIAPMEQSSVPSLSPDVLAAMHRAARTRNRTGAPDPVRAAEVLHSLPEVHPTTTSLEKHVSTALGCPVRLRSMDTTHPQGFSGAVILFAYTEDCNTKNELPVMPTETSQGRVIAVVKLFVHGLDNGITEELSSLEWLLLQAKGEIRIAAPLAVWKMNWENKLAGVVTYEVAQGMSLYQLMMQLGSTPRGAMRDDILAVLKAGVEEVARTLKRLHSFGLQGKSSANYLEWYFSALAQRVETASLYADILRREGLEVDQLASDMKELATHCQEDMTRNPRTAVVHGDAHPGNFFYDQATGQVTMIDTTTLHTSLDENGKPAGALERDISHFVHMMRRTGEQYGMSDKEMELCTTVFMDACLENTAVSMQTVRMLMVCSALSFLNRSAREEAADLGRQVKIVHDLLCFRKK
;
A
#
# COMPACT_ATOMS: atom_id res chain seq x y z
N MET A 1 -61.83 -29.72 0.01
CA MET A 1 -61.48 -29.20 -1.33
C MET A 1 -61.89 -27.74 -1.38
N ALA A 2 -60.94 -26.83 -1.17
CA ALA A 2 -61.15 -25.39 -1.32
C ALA A 2 -59.90 -24.84 -2.00
N VAL A 3 -60.12 -24.26 -3.18
CA VAL A 3 -59.11 -23.75 -4.10
C VAL A 3 -59.39 -22.26 -4.27
N VAL A 4 -58.29 -21.48 -4.20
CA VAL A 4 -58.10 -20.10 -4.68
C VAL A 4 -58.72 -18.98 -3.83
N LEU A 5 -57.84 -18.29 -3.08
CA LEU A 5 -57.53 -16.86 -3.21
C LEU A 5 -56.41 -16.49 -2.21
N SER A 6 -55.16 -16.81 -2.57
CA SER A 6 -53.96 -16.18 -2.02
C SER A 6 -53.28 -15.43 -3.16
N GLN A 7 -53.65 -14.17 -3.37
CA GLN A 7 -52.89 -13.29 -4.25
C GLN A 7 -51.83 -12.56 -3.43
N GLU A 8 -50.59 -12.92 -3.75
CA GLU A 8 -49.36 -12.22 -3.47
C GLU A 8 -49.46 -10.76 -3.92
N LEU A 9 -49.24 -9.81 -3.00
CA LEU A 9 -48.68 -8.49 -3.35
C LEU A 9 -47.19 -8.54 -3.02
N TYR A 10 -46.46 -9.31 -3.84
CA TYR A 10 -45.02 -9.30 -3.93
C TYR A 10 -44.64 -8.62 -5.24
N ILE A 11 -43.97 -7.48 -5.17
CA ILE A 11 -43.33 -6.90 -6.35
C ILE A 11 -42.04 -7.70 -6.58
N ARG A 12 -42.03 -8.52 -7.65
CA ARG A 12 -40.85 -9.24 -8.14
C ARG A 12 -39.83 -8.25 -8.72
N LYS A 13 -38.56 -8.63 -8.66
CA LYS A 13 -37.37 -7.87 -9.08
C LYS A 13 -37.16 -7.80 -10.61
N GLU A 14 -38.18 -8.09 -11.40
CA GLU A 14 -38.12 -8.06 -12.86
C GLU A 14 -39.25 -7.16 -13.35
N GLU A 15 -38.89 -6.14 -14.13
CA GLU A 15 -39.74 -5.03 -14.59
C GLU A 15 -39.99 -3.91 -13.57
N LYS A 16 -39.03 -2.99 -13.46
CA LYS A 16 -39.31 -1.56 -13.69
C LYS A 16 -38.02 -0.79 -13.91
N THR A 17 -37.99 -0.14 -15.07
CA THR A 17 -37.16 1.00 -15.41
C THR A 17 -37.01 1.97 -14.24
N VAL A 18 -35.76 2.37 -14.00
CA VAL A 18 -35.34 3.57 -13.30
C VAL A 18 -36.23 4.75 -13.71
N ASN A 19 -36.60 5.59 -12.74
CA ASN A 19 -37.54 6.73 -12.77
C ASN A 19 -39.01 6.41 -12.49
N THR A 20 -39.32 6.19 -11.21
CA THR A 20 -40.50 6.86 -10.62
C THR A 20 -40.06 7.51 -9.32
N LEU A 21 -39.74 8.81 -9.38
CA LEU A 21 -39.91 9.68 -8.22
C LEU A 21 -41.32 9.40 -7.68
N LEU A 22 -41.45 8.96 -6.42
CA LEU A 22 -42.72 8.95 -5.73
C LEU A 22 -43.21 10.40 -5.65
N SER A 23 -44.03 10.81 -6.61
CA SER A 23 -44.65 12.13 -6.61
C SER A 23 -45.48 12.30 -5.33
N PRO A 24 -45.41 13.45 -4.64
CA PRO A 24 -46.23 13.68 -3.45
C PRO A 24 -47.71 13.44 -3.78
N LEU A 25 -48.34 12.56 -3.00
CA LEU A 25 -49.77 12.27 -3.12
C LEU A 25 -50.58 13.52 -2.72
N PRO A 26 -51.82 13.71 -3.25
CA PRO A 26 -52.63 14.90 -2.98
C PRO A 26 -52.85 15.15 -1.49
N GLU A 27 -52.86 16.44 -1.11
CA GLU A 27 -53.08 16.89 0.27
C GLU A 27 -54.44 16.39 0.80
N SER A 28 -54.44 15.93 2.06
CA SER A 28 -55.61 15.32 2.71
C SER A 28 -55.98 16.06 3.99
N PRO A 29 -57.27 16.15 4.36
CA PRO A 29 -57.71 16.89 5.55
C PRO A 29 -57.35 16.23 6.89
N SER A 30 -56.93 14.96 6.91
CA SER A 30 -56.56 14.23 8.14
C SER A 30 -55.44 13.20 7.91
N VAL A 31 -54.74 12.82 9.00
CA VAL A 31 -53.71 11.75 8.98
C VAL A 31 -54.35 10.39 8.66
N THR A 32 -55.56 10.14 9.18
CA THR A 32 -56.27 8.87 8.97
C THR A 32 -56.63 8.67 7.50
N ASP A 33 -57.10 9.72 6.83
CA ASP A 33 -57.51 9.66 5.43
C ASP A 33 -56.33 9.39 4.50
N ILE A 34 -55.18 10.04 4.74
CA ILE A 34 -54.01 9.86 3.89
C ILE A 34 -53.37 8.48 4.06
N VAL A 35 -53.31 7.95 5.29
CA VAL A 35 -52.78 6.59 5.52
C VAL A 35 -53.74 5.54 4.95
N SER A 36 -55.06 5.76 5.07
CA SER A 36 -56.08 4.90 4.43
C SER A 36 -55.95 4.90 2.91
N PHE A 37 -55.70 6.08 2.31
CA PHE A 37 -55.47 6.24 0.89
C PHE A 37 -54.19 5.52 0.42
N ILE A 38 -53.05 5.72 1.11
CA ILE A 38 -51.76 5.08 0.77
C ILE A 38 -51.87 3.55 0.82
N LEU A 39 -52.56 3.02 1.84
CA LEU A 39 -52.71 1.57 2.01
C LEU A 39 -53.83 0.98 1.15
N ASN A 40 -54.73 1.82 0.61
CA ASN A 40 -55.97 1.41 -0.04
C ASN A 40 -56.86 0.51 0.85
N LEU A 41 -56.86 0.77 2.17
CA LEU A 41 -57.60 0.00 3.18
C LEU A 41 -58.27 0.92 4.21
N PRO A 42 -59.45 0.57 4.75
CA PRO A 42 -60.01 1.29 5.89
C PRO A 42 -59.20 0.97 7.16
N ILE A 43 -58.68 2.00 7.82
CA ILE A 43 -57.74 1.84 8.94
C ILE A 43 -58.16 2.57 10.21
N ASP A 44 -57.70 2.06 11.35
CA ASP A 44 -57.66 2.77 12.63
C ASP A 44 -56.20 3.06 13.01
N LEU A 45 -55.90 4.33 13.29
CA LEU A 45 -54.59 4.75 13.76
C LEU A 45 -54.52 4.67 15.29
N HIS A 46 -53.56 3.91 15.79
CA HIS A 46 -53.25 3.86 17.22
C HIS A 46 -51.94 4.56 17.49
N HIS A 47 -52.02 5.70 18.18
CA HIS A 47 -50.85 6.44 18.62
C HIS A 47 -50.05 5.64 19.65
N LEU A 48 -48.74 5.54 19.44
CA LEU A 48 -47.85 4.92 20.42
C LEU A 48 -47.60 5.92 21.58
N GLN A 49 -48.22 5.69 22.75
CA GLN A 49 -48.03 6.52 23.94
C GLN A 49 -46.91 5.96 24.85
N GLY A 50 -45.91 6.78 25.16
CA GLY A 50 -44.88 6.46 26.16
C GLY A 50 -43.64 7.37 26.08
N SER A 51 -42.96 7.60 27.21
CA SER A 51 -41.67 8.29 27.23
C SER A 51 -40.60 7.41 26.55
N GLY A 52 -40.29 7.73 25.29
CA GLY A 52 -39.43 6.94 24.41
C GLY A 52 -40.08 6.46 23.11
N ALA A 53 -41.37 6.76 22.89
CA ALA A 53 -42.07 6.55 21.62
C ALA A 53 -41.82 7.66 20.58
N GLU A 54 -41.43 8.84 21.05
CA GLU A 54 -40.88 9.93 20.27
C GLU A 54 -39.37 9.65 20.16
N GLY A 55 -38.89 9.27 18.97
CA GLY A 55 -37.44 9.17 18.72
C GLY A 55 -36.76 10.55 18.88
N GLN A 56 -35.47 10.66 18.52
CA GLN A 56 -34.77 11.95 18.53
C GLN A 56 -35.40 13.01 17.61
N SER A 57 -36.21 12.59 16.63
CA SER A 57 -36.89 13.43 15.64
C SER A 57 -38.15 14.14 16.16
N GLY A 58 -38.64 13.82 17.36
CA GLY A 58 -39.87 14.41 17.90
C GLY A 58 -41.14 14.13 17.09
N CYS A 59 -41.11 13.19 16.15
CA CYS A 59 -42.26 12.82 15.33
C CYS A 59 -43.22 11.87 16.08
N SER A 60 -44.51 11.97 15.76
CA SER A 60 -45.53 11.07 16.31
C SER A 60 -45.60 9.77 15.52
N ILE A 61 -45.61 8.64 16.22
CA ILE A 61 -45.67 7.30 15.60
C ILE A 61 -47.05 6.68 15.80
N TYR A 62 -47.65 6.22 14.70
CA TYR A 62 -48.96 5.57 14.68
C TYR A 62 -48.87 4.17 14.07
N PHE A 63 -49.52 3.20 14.71
CA PHE A 63 -49.80 1.90 14.10
C PHE A 63 -51.11 1.96 13.33
N ALA A 64 -51.05 1.68 12.02
CA ALA A 64 -52.24 1.54 11.20
C ALA A 64 -52.79 0.11 11.31
N ARG A 65 -54.02 -0.04 11.78
CA ARG A 65 -54.70 -1.33 11.92
C ARG A 65 -55.84 -1.45 10.92
N ASP A 66 -55.99 -2.61 10.30
CA ASP A 66 -57.11 -2.86 9.36
C ASP A 66 -58.44 -2.97 10.13
N ARG A 67 -59.42 -2.12 9.79
CA ARG A 67 -60.76 -2.16 10.41
C ARG A 67 -61.52 -3.46 10.12
N ARG A 68 -61.15 -4.17 9.06
CA ARG A 68 -61.80 -5.42 8.64
C ARG A 68 -61.28 -6.64 9.38
N ASP A 69 -60.11 -6.54 10.01
CA ASP A 69 -59.43 -7.60 10.75
C ASP A 69 -59.01 -7.06 12.13
N ALA A 70 -59.97 -7.08 13.06
CA ALA A 70 -59.90 -6.37 14.34
C ALA A 70 -58.61 -6.68 15.11
N GLY A 71 -57.69 -5.71 15.10
CA GLY A 71 -56.44 -5.75 15.88
C GLY A 71 -55.17 -6.00 15.07
N LYS A 72 -55.24 -6.33 13.77
CA LYS A 72 -54.04 -6.57 12.95
C LYS A 72 -53.41 -5.25 12.51
N THR A 73 -52.18 -4.99 12.95
CA THR A 73 -51.37 -3.88 12.44
C THR A 73 -50.84 -4.22 11.05
N VAL A 74 -50.95 -3.30 10.11
CA VAL A 74 -50.58 -3.49 8.70
C VAL A 74 -49.48 -2.52 8.22
N ALA A 75 -49.30 -1.38 8.88
CA ALA A 75 -48.27 -0.40 8.57
C ALA A 75 -47.92 0.48 9.78
N VAL A 76 -46.83 1.25 9.67
CA VAL A 76 -46.43 2.28 10.65
C VAL A 76 -46.43 3.63 9.95
N ALA A 77 -47.10 4.62 10.51
CA ALA A 77 -47.07 6.00 10.02
C ALA A 77 -46.27 6.88 10.98
N LYS A 78 -45.26 7.58 10.44
CA LYS A 78 -44.54 8.65 11.14
C LYS A 78 -45.10 10.00 10.69
N VAL A 79 -45.47 10.84 11.64
CA VAL A 79 -46.07 12.17 11.41
C VAL A 79 -45.13 13.23 11.96
N PHE A 80 -44.61 14.06 11.07
CA PHE A 80 -43.61 15.10 11.32
C PHE A 80 -44.30 16.47 11.39
N PRO A 81 -44.35 17.11 12.56
CA PRO A 81 -44.84 18.48 12.67
C PRO A 81 -43.86 19.47 12.02
N PRO A 82 -44.25 20.74 11.77
CA PRO A 82 -43.41 21.72 11.08
C PRO A 82 -42.07 21.98 11.79
N SER A 83 -42.03 21.79 13.11
CA SER A 83 -40.81 21.92 13.92
C SER A 83 -39.74 20.85 13.62
N CYS A 84 -40.12 19.76 12.94
CA CYS A 84 -39.27 18.59 12.67
C CYS A 84 -39.10 18.35 11.16
N HIS A 85 -39.30 19.38 10.33
CA HIS A 85 -39.22 19.27 8.87
C HIS A 85 -37.88 18.72 8.37
N SER A 86 -36.77 19.12 8.99
CA SER A 86 -35.44 18.61 8.65
C SER A 86 -35.31 17.10 8.87
N ASP A 87 -35.98 16.54 9.88
CA ASP A 87 -35.98 15.09 10.12
C ASP A 87 -36.79 14.33 9.06
N TYR A 88 -37.84 14.95 8.50
CA TYR A 88 -38.58 14.41 7.36
C TYR A 88 -37.70 14.38 6.10
N GLU A 89 -36.97 15.46 5.81
CA GLU A 89 -36.03 15.52 4.69
C GLU A 89 -34.91 14.48 4.84
N ASP A 90 -34.34 14.34 6.04
CA ASP A 90 -33.33 13.33 6.37
C ASP A 90 -33.84 11.90 6.09
N GLU A 91 -35.08 11.58 6.48
CA GLU A 91 -35.72 10.27 6.25
C GLU A 91 -35.94 9.97 4.76
N VAL A 92 -36.49 10.93 4.01
CA VAL A 92 -36.74 10.77 2.57
C VAL A 92 -35.41 10.65 1.80
N SER A 93 -34.43 11.50 2.12
CA SER A 93 -33.10 11.45 1.52
C SER A 93 -32.41 10.12 1.81
N SER A 94 -32.47 9.64 3.06
CA SER A 94 -31.86 8.37 3.45
C SER A 94 -32.49 7.18 2.73
N HIS A 95 -33.82 7.20 2.52
CA HIS A 95 -34.51 6.19 1.73
C HIS A 95 -34.02 6.15 0.28
N GLN A 96 -33.88 7.31 -0.36
CA GLN A 96 -33.36 7.41 -1.74
C GLN A 96 -31.91 6.91 -1.83
N THR A 97 -31.05 7.32 -0.91
CA THR A 97 -29.66 6.86 -0.87
C THR A 97 -29.59 5.35 -0.70
N LEU A 98 -30.39 4.77 0.21
CA LEU A 98 -30.44 3.32 0.38
C LEU A 98 -30.80 2.60 -0.91
N LEU A 99 -31.81 3.07 -1.65
CA LEU A 99 -32.21 2.46 -2.93
C LEU A 99 -31.14 2.58 -4.03
N SER A 100 -30.26 3.58 -3.93
CA SER A 100 -29.17 3.80 -4.88
C SER A 100 -27.94 2.90 -4.65
N LEU A 101 -27.85 2.24 -3.49
CA LEU A 101 -26.70 1.41 -3.16
C LEU A 101 -26.62 0.16 -4.06
N PRO A 102 -25.41 -0.29 -4.44
CA PRO A 102 -25.24 -1.51 -5.24
C PRO A 102 -25.77 -2.78 -4.54
N GLU A 103 -25.58 -2.86 -3.22
CA GLU A 103 -26.07 -3.93 -2.35
C GLU A 103 -26.77 -3.32 -1.14
N PRO A 104 -28.03 -2.85 -1.27
CA PRO A 104 -28.70 -2.14 -0.20
C PRO A 104 -28.98 -3.09 0.98
N PRO A 105 -28.73 -2.68 2.23
CA PRO A 105 -29.20 -3.43 3.38
C PRO A 105 -30.72 -3.50 3.37
N ALA A 106 -31.28 -4.61 3.87
CA ALA A 106 -32.72 -4.74 3.99
C ALA A 106 -33.25 -3.73 5.02
N ALA A 107 -34.19 -2.91 4.60
CA ALA A 107 -34.79 -1.86 5.42
C ALA A 107 -36.31 -1.84 5.24
N ALA A 108 -37.04 -1.31 6.21
CA ALA A 108 -38.49 -1.09 6.05
C ALA A 108 -38.74 -0.11 4.89
N GLY A 109 -39.37 -0.62 3.83
CA GLY A 109 -39.76 0.16 2.66
C GLY A 109 -40.84 1.19 2.96
N VAL A 110 -40.74 2.31 2.27
CA VAL A 110 -41.76 3.37 2.30
C VAL A 110 -42.88 3.00 1.34
N LEU A 111 -44.11 2.95 1.85
CA LEU A 111 -45.33 2.70 1.08
C LEU A 111 -45.86 3.99 0.43
N GLY A 112 -45.58 5.14 1.04
CA GLY A 112 -45.91 6.45 0.50
C GLY A 112 -45.65 7.57 1.51
N TRP A 113 -45.60 8.80 1.03
CA TRP A 113 -45.56 10.02 1.86
C TRP A 113 -46.45 11.12 1.28
N SER A 114 -46.91 12.03 2.12
CA SER A 114 -47.70 13.20 1.72
C SER A 114 -47.78 14.24 2.85
N LYS A 115 -48.50 15.33 2.62
CA LYS A 115 -48.81 16.38 3.60
C LYS A 115 -50.29 16.32 3.98
N CYS A 116 -50.57 16.51 5.27
CA CYS A 116 -51.95 16.60 5.76
C CYS A 116 -52.05 17.56 6.95
N ILE A 117 -53.26 17.73 7.48
CA ILE A 117 -53.49 18.37 8.77
C ILE A 117 -53.45 17.29 9.84
N ASP A 118 -52.63 17.48 10.88
CA ASP A 118 -52.60 16.59 12.04
C ASP A 118 -53.83 16.84 12.90
N ASP A 119 -54.72 15.84 12.99
CA ASP A 119 -55.98 15.88 13.72
C ASP A 119 -55.82 16.26 15.20
N ARG A 120 -54.63 16.05 15.79
CA ARG A 120 -54.34 16.37 17.19
C ARG A 120 -53.90 17.81 17.41
N THR A 121 -53.11 18.36 16.50
CA THR A 121 -52.49 19.69 16.65
C THR A 121 -53.18 20.76 15.81
N GLY A 122 -53.97 20.36 14.81
CA GLY A 122 -54.61 21.25 13.84
C GLY A 122 -53.59 21.95 12.92
N GLN A 123 -52.33 21.52 12.92
CA GLN A 123 -51.26 22.09 12.12
C GLN A 123 -50.95 21.20 10.91
N TRP A 124 -50.33 21.79 9.90
CA TRP A 124 -49.76 21.05 8.78
C TRP A 124 -48.68 20.10 9.27
N ALA A 125 -48.70 18.86 8.78
CA ALA A 125 -47.70 17.86 9.08
C ALA A 125 -47.34 17.04 7.83
N GLU A 126 -46.11 16.55 7.79
CA GLU A 126 -45.66 15.60 6.78
C GLU A 126 -45.80 14.18 7.31
N VAL A 127 -46.25 13.25 6.48
CA VAL A 127 -46.51 11.86 6.87
C VAL A 127 -45.74 10.93 5.97
N ILE A 128 -45.01 9.99 6.56
CA ILE A 128 -44.39 8.86 5.86
C ILE A 128 -44.99 7.56 6.40
N VAL A 129 -45.47 6.70 5.49
CA VAL A 129 -46.04 5.39 5.82
C VAL A 129 -45.06 4.30 5.42
N TYR A 130 -44.66 3.49 6.39
CA TYR A 130 -43.73 2.37 6.22
C TYR A 130 -44.45 1.03 6.26
N GLN A 131 -43.91 0.08 5.49
CA GLN A 131 -44.24 -1.32 5.67
C GLN A 131 -43.76 -1.82 7.04
N LEU A 132 -44.41 -2.88 7.56
CA LEU A 132 -43.91 -3.54 8.76
C LEU A 132 -42.61 -4.27 8.49
N ALA A 133 -41.62 -4.07 9.36
CA ALA A 133 -40.40 -4.86 9.35
C ALA A 133 -40.74 -6.33 9.70
N PRO A 134 -40.35 -7.31 8.87
CA PRO A 134 -40.63 -8.72 9.13
C PRO A 134 -39.80 -9.23 10.32
N GLY A 135 -40.34 -10.21 11.05
CA GLY A 135 -39.65 -10.84 12.17
C GLY A 135 -39.82 -10.16 13.52
N GLN A 136 -38.92 -10.48 14.45
CA GLN A 136 -38.95 -10.03 15.84
C GLN A 136 -37.86 -8.98 16.10
N ALA A 137 -38.21 -7.86 16.74
CA ALA A 137 -37.22 -6.86 17.16
C ALA A 137 -36.20 -7.47 18.14
N LEU A 138 -34.93 -7.12 18.00
CA LEU A 138 -33.86 -7.63 18.86
C LEU A 138 -34.11 -7.30 20.34
N ASN A 139 -34.62 -6.11 20.66
CA ASN A 139 -35.01 -5.75 22.04
C ASN A 139 -36.06 -6.72 22.62
N THR A 140 -36.98 -7.23 21.80
CA THR A 140 -37.97 -8.22 22.23
C THR A 140 -37.28 -9.56 22.54
N MET A 141 -36.34 -9.99 21.70
CA MET A 141 -35.55 -11.21 21.94
C MET A 141 -34.72 -11.10 23.22
N ILE A 142 -34.04 -9.97 23.41
CA ILE A 142 -33.27 -9.65 24.62
C ILE A 142 -34.17 -9.68 25.87
N ARG A 143 -35.38 -9.10 25.78
CA ARG A 143 -36.37 -9.14 26.87
C ARG A 143 -36.83 -10.56 27.19
N ASP A 144 -37.08 -11.38 26.18
CA ASP A 144 -37.52 -12.76 26.37
C ASP A 144 -36.42 -13.59 27.04
N ILE A 145 -35.15 -13.36 26.68
CA ILE A 145 -33.99 -13.96 27.36
C ILE A 145 -33.88 -13.46 28.80
N GLY A 146 -33.98 -12.16 29.05
CA GLY A 146 -33.92 -11.64 30.42
C GLY A 146 -35.03 -12.19 31.34
N ARG A 147 -36.25 -12.37 30.80
CA ARG A 147 -37.35 -13.05 31.50
C ARG A 147 -37.00 -14.49 31.84
N ILE A 148 -36.52 -15.28 30.87
CA ILE A 148 -36.19 -16.69 31.13
C ILE A 148 -34.99 -16.84 32.06
N THR A 149 -34.02 -15.92 32.01
CA THR A 149 -32.91 -15.84 32.97
C THR A 149 -33.40 -15.63 34.40
N THR A 150 -34.39 -14.75 34.58
CA THR A 150 -35.02 -14.51 35.88
C THR A 150 -35.71 -15.77 36.40
N VAL A 151 -36.44 -16.48 35.53
CA VAL A 151 -37.11 -17.75 35.88
C VAL A 151 -36.11 -18.83 36.26
N ARG A 152 -35.00 -18.97 35.52
CA ARG A 152 -33.91 -19.89 35.86
C ARG A 152 -33.35 -19.61 37.25
N TYR A 153 -33.10 -18.34 37.56
CA TYR A 153 -32.61 -17.93 38.88
C TYR A 153 -33.62 -18.25 40.00
N ILE A 154 -34.92 -17.99 39.78
CA ILE A 154 -35.95 -18.32 40.78
C ILE A 154 -36.05 -19.84 40.99
N LEU A 155 -35.95 -20.65 39.92
CA LEU A 155 -35.97 -22.11 40.02
C LEU A 155 -34.74 -22.66 40.75
N GLU A 156 -33.56 -22.07 40.56
CA GLU A 156 -32.35 -22.38 41.33
C GLU A 156 -32.56 -22.11 42.83
N LEU A 157 -33.26 -21.03 43.19
CA LEU A 157 -33.58 -20.70 44.59
C LEU A 157 -34.70 -21.59 45.18
N ALA A 158 -35.65 -22.02 44.35
CA ALA A 158 -36.86 -22.76 44.76
C ALA A 158 -36.65 -24.29 44.83
N GLN A 159 -35.41 -24.79 44.88
CA GLN A 159 -35.08 -26.23 44.90
C GLN A 159 -35.90 -27.03 45.94
N ASN A 160 -36.26 -26.42 47.07
CA ASN A 160 -36.98 -27.07 48.18
C ASN A 160 -38.43 -26.58 48.39
N ASP A 161 -38.95 -25.67 47.56
CA ASP A 161 -40.29 -25.07 47.74
C ASP A 161 -41.18 -25.40 46.53
N GLU A 162 -42.13 -26.32 46.73
CA GLU A 162 -43.03 -26.82 45.68
C GLU A 162 -44.13 -25.81 45.32
N GLN A 163 -44.55 -24.97 46.26
CA GLN A 163 -45.57 -23.94 46.08
C GLN A 163 -45.02 -22.77 45.26
N LEU A 164 -43.83 -22.28 45.62
CA LEU A 164 -43.14 -21.22 44.87
C LEU A 164 -42.84 -21.65 43.43
N ARG A 165 -42.52 -22.93 43.19
CA ARG A 165 -42.36 -23.49 41.84
C ARG A 165 -43.67 -23.44 41.05
N PHE A 166 -44.80 -23.77 41.67
CA PHE A 166 -46.12 -23.71 41.02
C PHE A 166 -46.55 -22.27 40.70
N ASP A 167 -46.38 -21.33 41.63
CA ASP A 167 -46.76 -19.92 41.46
C ASP A 167 -45.91 -19.24 40.36
N VAL A 168 -44.62 -19.57 40.28
CA VAL A 168 -43.72 -19.10 39.22
C VAL A 168 -44.13 -19.66 37.85
N LEU A 169 -44.61 -20.90 37.79
CA LEU A 169 -45.12 -21.49 36.55
C LEU A 169 -46.42 -20.83 36.11
N GLU A 170 -47.38 -20.64 37.02
CA GLU A 170 -48.67 -20.01 36.69
C GLU A 170 -48.45 -18.56 36.20
N GLY A 171 -47.58 -17.80 36.86
CA GLY A 171 -47.20 -16.45 36.43
C GLY A 171 -46.41 -16.40 35.11
N PHE A 172 -45.56 -17.40 34.84
CA PHE A 172 -44.80 -17.51 33.61
C PHE A 172 -45.69 -17.84 32.40
N PHE A 173 -46.62 -18.81 32.55
CA PHE A 173 -47.54 -19.24 31.50
C PHE A 173 -48.70 -18.26 31.26
N ALA A 174 -49.06 -17.44 32.25
CA ALA A 174 -50.03 -16.34 32.07
C ALA A 174 -49.45 -15.14 31.30
N SER A 175 -48.11 -15.02 31.22
CA SER A 175 -47.44 -13.97 30.46
C SER A 175 -47.10 -14.45 29.04
N GLU A 176 -47.49 -13.71 28.01
CA GLU A 176 -47.43 -14.07 26.57
C GLU A 176 -46.01 -14.35 26.00
N LEU A 177 -45.28 -15.33 26.49
CA LEU A 177 -44.23 -16.01 25.72
C LEU A 177 -44.94 -17.10 24.91
N ARG A 178 -45.26 -16.80 23.65
CA ARG A 178 -45.91 -17.73 22.70
C ARG A 178 -45.23 -19.11 22.71
N LEU A 179 -45.75 -20.02 23.50
CA LEU A 179 -45.50 -21.46 23.43
C LEU A 179 -46.76 -22.11 22.87
N PRO A 180 -46.65 -23.04 21.91
CA PRO A 180 -47.76 -23.92 21.59
C PRO A 180 -47.97 -24.86 22.79
N LEU A 181 -49.02 -24.61 23.56
CA LEU A 181 -49.44 -25.41 24.73
C LEU A 181 -49.99 -26.80 24.35
N THR A 182 -49.72 -27.33 23.16
CA THR A 182 -50.29 -28.60 22.70
C THR A 182 -49.57 -29.84 23.22
N GLU A 183 -48.37 -29.74 23.81
CA GLU A 183 -47.61 -30.90 24.31
C GLU A 183 -47.69 -31.12 25.84
N TYR A 184 -48.39 -30.27 26.59
CA TYR A 184 -48.46 -30.41 28.06
C TYR A 184 -49.92 -30.46 28.54
N LYS A 185 -50.51 -31.66 28.53
CA LYS A 185 -51.62 -31.93 29.45
C LYS A 185 -51.03 -32.07 30.85
N LEU A 186 -51.37 -31.15 31.75
CA LEU A 186 -51.28 -31.36 33.20
C LEU A 186 -52.16 -32.56 33.56
N GLY A 187 -51.56 -33.76 33.52
CA GLY A 187 -52.11 -34.98 34.10
C GLY A 187 -51.46 -35.19 35.46
N GLU A 188 -52.24 -35.01 36.52
CA GLU A 188 -52.02 -35.52 37.88
C GLU A 188 -50.59 -35.39 38.47
N GLY A 189 -50.26 -34.17 38.90
CA GLY A 189 -49.84 -33.98 40.29
C GLY A 189 -48.37 -33.97 40.68
N LYS A 190 -47.39 -34.19 39.79
CA LYS A 190 -45.95 -33.92 40.09
C LYS A 190 -45.19 -33.50 38.83
N THR A 191 -44.81 -32.23 38.72
CA THR A 191 -43.85 -31.78 37.70
C THR A 191 -42.45 -32.07 38.22
N ASP A 192 -41.72 -32.98 37.56
CA ASP A 192 -40.33 -33.25 37.92
C ASP A 192 -39.48 -31.98 37.72
N HIS A 193 -38.84 -31.52 38.79
CA HIS A 193 -38.02 -30.31 38.81
C HIS A 193 -36.89 -30.39 37.77
N GLU A 194 -36.34 -31.58 37.54
CA GLU A 194 -35.26 -31.79 36.57
C GLU A 194 -35.76 -31.63 35.13
N VAL A 195 -36.94 -32.15 34.81
CA VAL A 195 -37.58 -32.00 33.48
C VAL A 195 -37.89 -30.54 33.18
N LEU A 196 -38.39 -29.81 34.19
CA LEU A 196 -38.69 -28.38 34.07
C LEU A 196 -37.42 -27.53 33.84
N CYS A 197 -36.38 -27.75 34.64
CA CYS A 197 -35.09 -27.07 34.49
C CYS A 197 -34.48 -27.34 33.10
N ASN A 198 -34.55 -28.59 32.61
CA ASN A 198 -34.08 -28.95 31.27
C ASN A 198 -34.87 -28.27 30.15
N MET A 199 -36.20 -28.17 30.26
CA MET A 199 -37.02 -27.49 29.26
C MET A 199 -36.70 -25.99 29.18
N ILE A 200 -36.59 -25.33 30.33
CA ILE A 200 -36.26 -23.90 30.41
C ILE A 200 -34.84 -23.64 29.94
N GLY A 201 -33.89 -24.53 30.26
CA GLY A 201 -32.53 -24.52 29.73
C GLY A 201 -32.50 -24.57 28.20
N ARG A 202 -33.17 -25.57 27.59
CA ARG A 202 -33.27 -25.68 26.12
C ARG A 202 -33.89 -24.44 25.47
N ARG A 203 -34.92 -23.85 26.10
CA ARG A 203 -35.54 -22.63 25.58
C ARG A 203 -34.62 -21.43 25.66
N PHE A 204 -33.86 -21.29 26.76
CA PHE A 204 -32.82 -20.27 26.88
C PHE A 204 -31.78 -20.43 25.77
N ASP A 205 -31.28 -21.64 25.54
CA ASP A 205 -30.28 -21.91 24.49
C ASP A 205 -30.80 -21.58 23.09
N GLN A 206 -32.07 -21.91 22.80
CA GLN A 206 -32.73 -21.53 21.54
C GLN A 206 -32.82 -20.02 21.36
N LEU A 207 -33.25 -19.30 22.40
CA LEU A 207 -33.37 -17.84 22.35
C LEU A 207 -32.00 -17.17 22.22
N MET A 208 -30.99 -17.65 22.96
CA MET A 208 -29.61 -17.18 22.88
C MET A 208 -29.00 -17.43 21.50
N SER A 209 -29.18 -18.62 20.93
CA SER A 209 -28.72 -18.94 19.57
C SER A 209 -29.39 -18.04 18.51
N GLY A 210 -30.69 -17.78 18.67
CA GLY A 210 -31.41 -16.80 17.85
C GLY A 210 -30.84 -15.39 17.97
N LEU A 211 -30.59 -14.91 19.19
CA LEU A 211 -30.01 -13.58 19.43
C LEU A 211 -28.60 -13.47 18.85
N VAL A 212 -27.74 -14.46 19.07
CA VAL A 212 -26.38 -14.51 18.50
C VAL A 212 -26.44 -14.45 16.97
N SER A 213 -27.30 -15.25 16.34
CA SER A 213 -27.48 -15.22 14.89
C SER A 213 -27.93 -13.83 14.40
N SER A 214 -28.85 -13.21 15.14
CA SER A 214 -29.36 -11.88 14.80
C SER A 214 -28.29 -10.79 14.91
N VAL A 215 -27.46 -10.77 15.95
CA VAL A 215 -26.41 -9.75 16.09
C VAL A 215 -25.28 -9.94 15.09
N LYS A 216 -24.96 -11.19 14.69
CA LYS A 216 -24.04 -11.46 13.57
C LYS A 216 -24.57 -10.89 12.26
N ALA A 217 -25.87 -11.02 12.03
CA ALA A 217 -26.52 -10.44 10.86
C ALA A 217 -26.59 -8.90 10.93
N VAL A 218 -26.75 -8.29 12.11
CA VAL A 218 -26.62 -6.84 12.28
C VAL A 218 -25.19 -6.39 11.95
N ALA A 219 -24.17 -7.08 12.44
CA ALA A 219 -22.77 -6.79 12.11
C ALA A 219 -22.53 -6.81 10.59
N SER A 220 -23.03 -7.83 9.90
CA SER A 220 -22.97 -7.90 8.42
C SER A 220 -23.73 -6.74 7.76
N THR A 221 -24.89 -6.36 8.29
CA THR A 221 -25.72 -5.26 7.75
C THR A 221 -25.03 -3.91 7.90
N LEU A 222 -24.46 -3.61 9.07
CA LEU A 222 -23.68 -2.38 9.30
C LEU A 222 -22.44 -2.35 8.40
N ALA A 223 -21.73 -3.48 8.27
CA ALA A 223 -20.57 -3.55 7.39
C ALA A 223 -20.90 -3.26 5.92
N LYS A 224 -22.10 -3.62 5.43
CA LYS A 224 -22.54 -3.26 4.08
C LYS A 224 -22.65 -1.75 3.88
N LEU A 225 -23.21 -1.03 4.86
CA LEU A 225 -23.24 0.44 4.85
C LEU A 225 -21.83 1.02 4.91
N HIS A 226 -21.00 0.48 5.81
CA HIS A 226 -19.70 1.05 6.09
C HIS A 226 -18.66 0.83 4.97
N ARG A 227 -18.92 -0.13 4.06
CA ARG A 227 -18.10 -0.38 2.86
C ARG A 227 -18.20 0.71 1.80
N ILE A 228 -19.24 1.55 1.84
CA ILE A 228 -19.35 2.70 0.95
C ILE A 228 -18.33 3.75 1.43
N LYS A 229 -17.31 4.01 0.60
CA LYS A 229 -16.14 4.79 1.01
C LYS A 229 -16.27 6.28 0.66
N GLY A 230 -15.92 7.13 1.61
CA GLY A 230 -15.51 8.51 1.38
C GLY A 230 -14.05 8.71 1.80
N GLU A 231 -13.43 9.79 1.36
CA GLU A 231 -12.13 10.21 1.89
C GLU A 231 -12.31 10.80 3.30
N TRP A 232 -11.39 10.48 4.22
CA TRP A 232 -11.37 11.13 5.53
C TRP A 232 -10.94 12.59 5.35
N GLY A 233 -11.91 13.50 5.41
CA GLY A 233 -11.69 14.93 5.26
C GLY A 233 -11.99 15.71 6.54
N ASP A 234 -11.89 17.04 6.44
CA ASP A 234 -12.17 17.97 7.54
C ASP A 234 -13.59 17.78 8.13
N ALA A 235 -14.55 17.35 7.30
CA ALA A 235 -15.91 17.04 7.73
C ALA A 235 -15.97 15.83 8.68
N SER A 236 -15.25 14.74 8.36
CA SER A 236 -15.14 13.56 9.21
C SER A 236 -14.40 13.87 10.51
N GLU A 237 -13.30 14.62 10.42
CA GLU A 237 -12.55 15.05 11.59
C GLU A 237 -13.40 15.95 12.51
N CYS A 238 -14.21 16.85 11.95
CA CYS A 238 -15.14 17.68 12.71
C CYS A 238 -16.17 16.85 13.51
N VAL A 239 -16.64 15.72 12.97
CA VAL A 239 -17.54 14.81 13.70
C VAL A 239 -16.83 14.20 14.92
N VAL A 240 -15.57 13.76 14.77
CA VAL A 240 -14.78 13.19 15.87
C VAL A 240 -14.38 14.28 16.88
N GLU A 241 -14.01 15.47 16.44
CA GLU A 241 -13.60 16.57 17.32
C GLU A 241 -14.73 17.00 18.24
N LYS A 242 -15.99 17.03 17.75
CA LYS A 242 -17.17 17.27 18.61
C LYS A 242 -17.26 16.29 19.79
N LEU A 243 -16.82 15.05 19.62
CA LEU A 243 -16.77 14.05 20.70
C LEU A 243 -15.61 14.30 21.65
N ARG A 244 -14.44 14.65 21.12
CA ARG A 244 -13.27 15.02 21.93
C ARG A 244 -13.60 16.24 22.80
N ASP A 245 -14.20 17.27 22.23
CA ASP A 245 -14.66 18.47 22.95
C ASP A 245 -15.67 18.15 24.03
N LYS A 246 -16.64 17.27 23.74
CA LYS A 246 -17.62 16.84 24.74
C LYS A 246 -16.97 16.12 25.92
N LEU A 247 -15.99 15.26 25.66
CA LEU A 247 -15.22 14.57 26.71
C LEU A 247 -14.36 15.56 27.52
N ARG A 248 -13.70 16.52 26.86
CA ARG A 248 -12.96 17.60 27.55
C ARG A 248 -13.88 18.41 28.46
N GLY A 249 -15.07 18.76 27.97
CA GLY A 249 -16.08 19.46 28.76
C GLY A 249 -16.53 18.67 29.98
N TRP A 250 -16.73 17.36 29.86
CA TRP A 250 -17.04 16.51 31.03
C TRP A 250 -15.87 16.42 32.02
N VAL A 251 -14.63 16.30 31.54
CA VAL A 251 -13.44 16.33 32.41
C VAL A 251 -13.37 17.64 33.18
N GLN A 252 -13.58 18.77 32.50
CA GLN A 252 -13.62 20.10 33.13
C GLN A 252 -14.73 20.21 34.17
N GLU A 253 -15.94 19.68 33.89
CA GLU A 253 -17.03 19.69 34.87
C GLU A 253 -16.68 18.84 36.11
N ILE A 254 -16.17 17.61 35.88
CA ILE A 254 -15.81 16.66 36.95
C ILE A 254 -14.67 17.22 37.81
N GLN A 255 -13.70 17.91 37.22
CA GLN A 255 -12.60 18.54 37.95
C GLN A 255 -13.00 19.87 38.62
N GLY A 256 -14.12 20.47 38.20
CA GLY A 256 -14.61 21.76 38.67
C GLY A 256 -15.98 21.65 39.37
N PRO A 257 -17.09 22.13 38.77
CA PRO A 257 -18.39 22.25 39.43
C PRO A 257 -18.95 20.96 40.05
N SER A 258 -18.69 19.80 39.44
CA SER A 258 -19.21 18.51 39.91
C SER A 258 -18.19 17.72 40.77
N ARG A 259 -17.05 18.32 41.11
CA ARG A 259 -15.94 17.64 41.83
C ARG A 259 -16.35 17.02 43.14
N ASP A 260 -17.11 17.74 43.97
CA ASP A 260 -17.55 17.25 45.28
C ASP A 260 -18.51 16.05 45.17
N GLU A 261 -19.32 16.01 44.11
CA GLU A 261 -20.26 14.92 43.85
C GLU A 261 -19.51 13.66 43.45
N TYR A 262 -18.57 13.78 42.52
CA TYR A 262 -17.73 12.68 42.09
C TYR A 262 -16.78 12.21 43.19
N MET A 263 -16.28 13.13 44.02
CA MET A 263 -15.42 12.79 45.15
C MET A 263 -16.17 11.96 46.21
N LYS A 264 -17.46 12.25 46.43
CA LYS A 264 -18.33 11.41 47.28
C LYS A 264 -18.72 10.08 46.64
N ALA A 265 -18.81 10.03 45.31
CA ALA A 265 -19.29 8.86 44.59
C ALA A 265 -18.20 7.83 44.29
N ILE A 266 -17.01 8.26 43.86
CA ILE A 266 -15.89 7.39 43.45
C ILE A 266 -14.55 7.75 44.09
N GLY A 267 -14.41 8.88 44.79
CA GLY A 267 -13.17 9.26 45.47
C GLY A 267 -12.10 9.89 44.57
N TYR A 268 -11.10 10.52 45.20
CA TYR A 268 -10.10 11.36 44.54
C TYR A 268 -9.18 10.60 43.57
N GLU A 269 -8.59 9.48 44.01
CA GLU A 269 -7.65 8.71 43.16
C GLU A 269 -8.31 8.20 41.88
N ARG A 270 -9.60 7.82 41.97
CA ARG A 270 -10.38 7.38 40.82
C ARG A 270 -10.73 8.53 39.88
N ILE A 271 -10.91 9.77 40.39
CA ILE A 271 -11.07 10.96 39.53
C ILE A 271 -9.79 11.21 38.73
N GLU A 272 -8.61 11.20 39.36
CA GLU A 272 -7.34 11.40 38.65
C GLU A 272 -7.12 10.32 37.59
N ARG A 273 -7.42 9.07 37.93
CA ARG A 273 -7.36 7.96 36.97
C ARG A 273 -8.39 8.12 35.85
N LEU A 274 -9.61 8.57 36.14
CA LEU A 274 -10.63 8.85 35.13
C LEU A 274 -10.11 9.89 34.12
N VAL A 275 -9.57 11.00 34.61
CA VAL A 275 -9.03 12.07 33.79
C VAL A 275 -7.89 11.56 32.90
N ALA A 276 -6.96 10.78 33.46
CA ALA A 276 -5.87 10.17 32.71
C ALA A 276 -6.38 9.26 31.58
N LEU A 277 -7.38 8.42 31.86
CA LEU A 277 -7.98 7.51 30.89
C LEU A 277 -8.76 8.25 29.79
N VAL A 278 -9.50 9.32 30.13
CA VAL A 278 -10.18 10.16 29.13
C VAL A 278 -9.16 10.88 28.24
N ASN A 279 -8.11 11.47 28.82
CA ASN A 279 -7.06 12.12 28.06
C ASN A 279 -6.32 11.14 27.15
N ARG A 280 -6.10 9.90 27.62
CA ARG A 280 -5.56 8.81 26.82
C ARG A 280 -6.45 8.51 25.62
N ALA A 281 -7.76 8.31 25.82
CA ALA A 281 -8.71 8.07 24.73
C ALA A 281 -8.73 9.23 23.71
N ILE A 282 -8.71 10.49 24.17
CA ILE A 282 -8.64 11.67 23.29
C ILE A 282 -7.35 11.66 22.47
N SER A 283 -6.21 11.38 23.10
CA SER A 283 -4.90 11.33 22.45
C SER A 283 -4.79 10.21 21.42
N GLU A 284 -5.26 9.01 21.76
CA GLU A 284 -5.25 7.84 20.87
C GLU A 284 -6.21 8.01 19.69
N SER A 285 -7.32 8.74 19.87
CA SER A 285 -8.30 9.03 18.81
C SER A 285 -7.85 10.00 17.72
N ARG A 286 -6.64 10.57 17.80
CA ARG A 286 -6.10 11.53 16.82
C ARG A 286 -5.69 10.90 15.48
N GLN A 287 -5.68 9.58 15.41
CA GLN A 287 -5.47 8.87 14.14
C GLN A 287 -6.70 9.01 13.26
N GLU A 288 -6.50 9.35 11.98
CA GLU A 288 -7.58 9.44 10.98
C GLU A 288 -8.30 8.09 10.83
N GLY A 289 -9.63 8.13 10.72
CA GLY A 289 -10.48 6.96 10.53
C GLY A 289 -10.85 6.73 9.06
N HIS A 290 -11.89 5.92 8.84
CA HIS A 290 -12.48 5.72 7.51
C HIS A 290 -13.83 6.44 7.44
N ALA A 291 -14.05 7.24 6.39
CA ALA A 291 -15.33 7.90 6.17
C ALA A 291 -16.31 6.97 5.44
N SER A 292 -17.50 6.84 5.99
CA SER A 292 -18.48 5.81 5.68
C SER A 292 -19.90 6.33 5.80
N LEU A 293 -20.83 5.66 5.12
CA LEU A 293 -22.26 5.84 5.39
C LEU A 293 -22.58 5.18 6.72
N LEU A 294 -23.35 5.86 7.55
CA LEU A 294 -23.77 5.37 8.86
C LEU A 294 -25.27 5.11 8.86
N HIS A 295 -25.71 4.18 9.69
CA HIS A 295 -27.07 4.20 10.22
C HIS A 295 -27.26 5.44 11.11
N GLY A 296 -26.24 5.82 11.90
CA GLY A 296 -26.25 7.01 12.77
C GLY A 296 -27.01 6.84 14.09
N ASP A 297 -27.95 5.90 14.16
CA ASP A 297 -28.63 5.49 15.39
C ASP A 297 -28.72 3.96 15.52
N ALA A 298 -27.62 3.25 15.27
CA ALA A 298 -27.55 1.79 15.36
C ALA A 298 -27.82 1.27 16.80
N SER A 299 -29.08 1.09 17.16
CA SER A 299 -29.53 0.54 18.44
C SER A 299 -30.23 -0.80 18.22
N SER A 300 -30.19 -1.72 19.19
CA SER A 300 -30.85 -3.03 19.07
C SER A 300 -32.38 -2.94 18.88
N GLY A 301 -33.01 -1.79 19.14
CA GLY A 301 -34.43 -1.59 18.84
C GLY A 301 -34.73 -1.40 17.35
N ASN A 302 -33.74 -0.98 16.57
CA ASN A 302 -33.89 -0.58 15.17
C ASN A 302 -33.66 -1.74 14.19
N PHE A 303 -33.48 -2.97 14.70
CA PHE A 303 -33.23 -4.16 13.90
C PHE A 303 -34.24 -5.26 14.22
N PHE A 304 -34.79 -5.87 13.17
CA PHE A 304 -35.78 -6.94 13.23
C PHE A 304 -35.22 -8.19 12.58
N TRP A 305 -35.34 -9.32 13.27
CA TRP A 305 -34.77 -10.59 12.86
C TRP A 305 -35.84 -11.59 12.41
N GLU A 306 -35.66 -12.14 11.21
CA GLU A 306 -36.40 -13.30 10.73
C GLU A 306 -35.42 -14.36 10.22
N PRO A 307 -35.50 -15.63 10.66
CA PRO A 307 -34.49 -16.64 10.34
C PRO A 307 -34.22 -16.87 8.85
N ILE A 308 -35.23 -16.70 7.98
CA ILE A 308 -35.11 -16.94 6.53
C ILE A 308 -34.65 -15.66 5.80
N ARG A 309 -35.18 -14.49 6.18
CA ARG A 309 -34.89 -13.22 5.48
C ARG A 309 -33.69 -12.45 6.04
N GLY A 310 -33.26 -12.74 7.26
CA GLY A 310 -32.18 -12.03 7.93
C GLY A 310 -32.67 -10.80 8.71
N ILE A 311 -31.83 -9.76 8.75
CA ILE A 311 -32.11 -8.51 9.47
C ILE A 311 -32.82 -7.50 8.56
N THR A 312 -33.87 -6.86 9.08
CA THR A 312 -34.46 -5.64 8.52
C THR A 312 -34.20 -4.46 9.45
N MET A 313 -33.61 -3.40 8.91
CA MET A 313 -33.36 -2.13 9.60
C MET A 313 -34.58 -1.19 9.52
N ILE A 314 -34.79 -0.43 10.59
CA ILE A 314 -35.73 0.71 10.62
C ILE A 314 -34.98 1.96 11.10
N ASP A 315 -35.62 3.13 11.01
CA ASP A 315 -35.08 4.39 11.55
C ASP A 315 -33.71 4.80 10.97
N TYR A 316 -33.58 4.62 9.66
CA TYR A 316 -32.34 4.86 8.91
C TYR A 316 -32.15 6.32 8.46
N GLY A 317 -32.92 7.27 9.01
CA GLY A 317 -32.79 8.71 8.69
C GLY A 317 -31.45 9.33 9.07
N GLY A 318 -30.70 8.70 9.99
CA GLY A 318 -29.34 9.13 10.34
C GLY A 318 -28.33 9.02 9.20
N LEU A 319 -28.65 8.31 8.12
CA LEU A 319 -27.78 8.14 6.97
C LEU A 319 -27.54 9.46 6.23
N ALA A 320 -28.55 10.33 6.11
CA ALA A 320 -28.41 11.69 5.58
C ALA A 320 -27.33 12.51 6.29
N ARG A 321 -27.22 12.36 7.62
CA ARG A 321 -26.26 13.10 8.47
C ARG A 321 -24.82 12.59 8.36
N SER A 322 -24.64 11.45 7.71
CA SER A 322 -23.33 10.85 7.44
C SER A 322 -22.80 11.20 6.05
N MET A 323 -23.44 12.15 5.35
CA MET A 323 -23.05 12.61 4.02
C MET A 323 -22.78 14.11 3.99
N ASP A 324 -21.91 14.54 3.09
CA ASP A 324 -21.75 15.95 2.75
C ASP A 324 -22.84 16.44 1.77
N CYS A 325 -22.78 17.72 1.38
CA CYS A 325 -23.74 18.31 0.44
C CYS A 325 -23.68 17.75 -0.98
N GLN A 326 -22.65 16.95 -1.31
CA GLN A 326 -22.49 16.26 -2.59
C GLN A 326 -22.93 14.79 -2.50
N GLY A 327 -23.33 14.32 -1.31
CA GLY A 327 -23.70 12.93 -1.06
C GLY A 327 -22.50 12.01 -0.76
N ASN A 328 -21.29 12.57 -0.59
CA ASN A 328 -20.12 11.76 -0.23
C ASN A 328 -20.18 11.36 1.25
N PRO A 329 -19.77 10.13 1.61
CA PRO A 329 -19.74 9.71 3.00
C PRO A 329 -18.72 10.49 3.84
N ILE A 330 -19.11 10.93 5.03
CA ILE A 330 -18.27 11.64 6.00
C ILE A 330 -18.31 11.02 7.41
N GLY A 331 -19.14 10.00 7.64
CA GLY A 331 -19.36 9.45 8.98
C GLY A 331 -18.30 8.42 9.42
N PRO A 332 -17.82 8.46 10.67
CA PRO A 332 -16.92 7.42 11.19
C PRO A 332 -17.68 6.12 11.49
N ALA A 333 -17.33 5.02 10.81
CA ALA A 333 -17.95 3.70 10.98
C ALA A 333 -17.92 3.22 12.44
N GLU A 334 -16.90 3.61 13.19
CA GLU A 334 -16.72 3.34 14.61
C GLU A 334 -17.91 3.82 15.44
N MET A 335 -18.62 4.86 15.01
CA MET A 335 -19.79 5.40 15.71
C MET A 335 -20.91 4.36 15.83
N ASP A 336 -21.24 3.70 14.73
CA ASP A 336 -22.29 2.69 14.72
C ASP A 336 -21.85 1.39 15.38
N VAL A 337 -20.60 0.96 15.15
CA VAL A 337 -20.09 -0.30 15.71
C VAL A 337 -19.93 -0.19 17.23
N ALA A 338 -19.21 0.83 17.72
CA ALA A 338 -19.04 1.04 19.15
C ALA A 338 -20.37 1.44 19.82
N GLY A 339 -21.18 2.24 19.12
CA GLY A 339 -22.50 2.64 19.60
C GLY A 339 -23.47 1.47 19.75
N PHE A 340 -23.52 0.56 18.79
CA PHE A 340 -24.32 -0.66 18.88
C PHE A 340 -23.79 -1.58 19.98
N TYR A 341 -22.47 -1.79 20.03
CA TYR A 341 -21.82 -2.63 21.05
C TYR A 341 -22.18 -2.19 22.47
N GLU A 342 -22.05 -0.90 22.80
CA GLU A 342 -22.35 -0.37 24.14
C GLU A 342 -23.86 -0.30 24.45
N ARG A 343 -24.70 -0.02 23.44
CA ARG A 343 -26.17 0.00 23.61
C ARG A 343 -26.76 -1.39 23.78
N LEU A 344 -26.20 -2.39 23.12
CA LEU A 344 -26.60 -3.78 23.31
C LEU A 344 -26.49 -4.19 24.78
N ARG A 345 -25.34 -3.89 25.41
CA ARG A 345 -25.16 -4.11 26.85
C ARG A 345 -26.14 -3.34 27.71
N LYS A 346 -26.38 -2.05 27.40
CA LYS A 346 -27.36 -1.22 28.12
C LYS A 346 -28.72 -1.88 28.17
N TYR A 347 -29.27 -2.27 27.02
CA TYR A 347 -30.62 -2.82 26.94
C TYR A 347 -30.67 -4.24 27.52
N SER A 348 -29.67 -5.08 27.24
CA SER A 348 -29.60 -6.43 27.80
C SER A 348 -29.55 -6.44 29.33
N GLY A 349 -28.76 -5.55 29.94
CA GLY A 349 -28.75 -5.40 31.40
C GLY A 349 -30.08 -4.88 31.96
N GLN A 350 -30.72 -3.91 31.28
CA GLN A 350 -32.04 -3.40 31.69
C GLN A 350 -33.15 -4.46 31.64
N PHE A 351 -33.04 -5.40 30.71
CA PHE A 351 -34.03 -6.47 30.55
C PHE A 351 -33.75 -7.70 31.41
N GLY A 352 -32.65 -7.74 32.16
CA GLY A 352 -32.35 -8.81 33.12
C GLY A 352 -31.48 -9.95 32.60
N MET A 353 -30.71 -9.76 31.52
CA MET A 353 -29.69 -10.72 31.11
C MET A 353 -28.49 -10.71 32.07
N LYS A 354 -27.81 -11.87 32.24
CA LYS A 354 -26.56 -11.96 33.01
C LYS A 354 -25.40 -11.34 32.22
N GLU A 355 -24.43 -10.74 32.92
CA GLU A 355 -23.27 -10.11 32.27
C GLU A 355 -22.44 -11.07 31.41
N SER A 356 -22.33 -12.35 31.81
CA SER A 356 -21.64 -13.38 31.01
C SER A 356 -22.29 -13.60 29.64
N ASP A 357 -23.63 -13.58 29.61
CA ASP A 357 -24.40 -13.76 28.38
C ASP A 357 -24.30 -12.52 27.49
N ILE A 358 -24.32 -11.33 28.11
CA ILE A 358 -24.12 -10.06 27.42
C ILE A 358 -22.75 -10.02 26.75
N ALA A 359 -21.69 -10.37 27.50
CA ALA A 359 -20.33 -10.43 26.98
C ALA A 359 -20.22 -11.38 25.78
N THR A 360 -20.86 -12.55 25.87
CA THR A 360 -20.90 -13.52 24.76
C THR A 360 -21.53 -12.92 23.51
N VAL A 361 -22.70 -12.27 23.62
CA VAL A 361 -23.38 -11.68 22.46
C VAL A 361 -22.58 -10.50 21.88
N GLN A 362 -21.98 -9.67 22.74
CA GLN A 362 -21.11 -8.57 22.32
C GLN A 362 -19.86 -9.07 21.57
N GLU A 363 -19.23 -10.13 22.07
CA GLU A 363 -18.06 -10.75 21.44
C GLU A 363 -18.42 -11.34 20.07
N GLU A 364 -19.54 -12.05 19.96
CA GLU A 364 -19.99 -12.62 18.69
C GLU A 364 -20.37 -11.55 17.66
N PHE A 365 -20.94 -10.42 18.08
CA PHE A 365 -21.12 -9.25 17.22
C PHE A 365 -19.78 -8.71 16.71
N TRP A 366 -18.82 -8.51 17.62
CA TRP A 366 -17.52 -7.94 17.30
C TRP A 366 -16.73 -8.83 16.32
N LYS A 367 -16.65 -10.13 16.61
CA LYS A 367 -16.02 -11.12 15.72
C LYS A 367 -16.65 -11.13 14.33
N ALA A 368 -17.99 -11.12 14.26
CA ALA A 368 -18.70 -11.15 13.00
C ALA A 368 -18.48 -9.88 12.18
N TYR A 369 -18.37 -8.72 12.83
CA TYR A 369 -18.06 -7.45 12.16
C TYR A 369 -16.60 -7.44 11.64
N GLN A 370 -15.64 -7.83 12.48
CA GLN A 370 -14.22 -7.93 12.08
C GLN A 370 -14.01 -8.87 10.88
N ALA A 371 -14.75 -9.99 10.84
CA ALA A 371 -14.72 -10.93 9.71
C ALA A 371 -15.18 -10.31 8.38
N GLN A 372 -15.86 -9.16 8.39
CA GLN A 372 -16.26 -8.44 7.17
C GLN A 372 -15.12 -7.65 6.53
N GLY A 373 -13.97 -7.50 7.20
CA GLY A 373 -12.79 -6.83 6.67
C GLY A 373 -12.90 -5.30 6.56
N VAL A 374 -13.84 -4.68 7.28
CA VAL A 374 -13.96 -3.21 7.33
C VAL A 374 -12.95 -2.66 8.36
N PRO A 375 -11.97 -1.83 7.96
CA PRO A 375 -10.99 -1.29 8.89
C PRO A 375 -11.65 -0.33 9.87
N LEU A 376 -11.27 -0.41 11.15
CA LEU A 376 -11.69 0.50 12.21
C LEU A 376 -10.46 1.10 12.90
N SER A 377 -10.51 2.38 13.23
CA SER A 377 -9.52 3.02 14.09
C SER A 377 -9.77 2.65 15.55
N GLU A 378 -8.84 1.90 16.15
CA GLU A 378 -8.94 1.49 17.56
C GLU A 378 -9.07 2.70 18.49
N GLY A 379 -8.33 3.79 18.21
CA GLY A 379 -8.41 5.02 18.98
C GLY A 379 -9.79 5.69 18.91
N ILE A 380 -10.43 5.69 17.74
CA ILE A 380 -11.78 6.26 17.56
C ILE A 380 -12.83 5.35 18.21
N VAL A 381 -12.73 4.02 18.04
CA VAL A 381 -13.58 3.05 18.77
C VAL A 381 -13.48 3.31 20.27
N GLN A 382 -12.27 3.43 20.80
CA GLN A 382 -12.01 3.70 22.21
C GLN A 382 -12.65 5.02 22.66
N LEU A 383 -12.54 6.07 21.86
CA LEU A 383 -13.17 7.36 22.12
C LEU A 383 -14.69 7.25 22.27
N PHE A 384 -15.35 6.54 21.34
CA PHE A 384 -16.80 6.33 21.37
C PHE A 384 -17.26 5.51 22.57
N ARG A 385 -16.55 4.42 22.88
CA ARG A 385 -16.82 3.60 24.07
C ARG A 385 -16.65 4.40 25.34
N THR A 386 -15.55 5.16 25.45
CA THR A 386 -15.27 6.08 26.57
C THR A 386 -16.39 7.10 26.75
N ARG A 387 -16.82 7.77 25.67
CA ARG A 387 -17.92 8.75 25.70
C ARG A 387 -19.26 8.12 26.08
N THR A 388 -19.55 6.91 25.63
CA THR A 388 -20.79 6.23 25.99
C THR A 388 -20.79 5.82 27.45
N GLN A 389 -19.70 5.23 27.93
CA GLN A 389 -19.59 4.75 29.30
C GLN A 389 -19.50 5.89 30.32
N LEU A 390 -18.74 6.95 30.04
CA LEU A 390 -18.66 8.11 30.92
C LEU A 390 -20.03 8.80 31.09
N SER A 391 -20.84 8.83 30.02
CA SER A 391 -22.23 9.31 30.09
C SER A 391 -23.09 8.48 31.06
N ARG A 392 -22.84 7.18 31.18
CA ARG A 392 -23.57 6.27 32.07
C ARG A 392 -23.13 6.45 33.51
N LEU A 393 -21.82 6.51 33.74
CA LEU A 393 -21.26 6.83 35.04
C LEU A 393 -21.81 8.17 35.54
N TRP A 394 -21.84 9.19 34.68
CA TRP A 394 -22.46 10.48 34.98
C TRP A 394 -23.93 10.36 35.37
N SER A 395 -24.73 9.62 34.58
CA SER A 395 -26.14 9.41 34.90
C SER A 395 -26.33 8.70 36.25
N ALA A 396 -25.48 7.73 36.57
CA ALA A 396 -25.51 7.01 37.84
C ALA A 396 -25.17 7.93 39.02
N VAL A 397 -24.10 8.73 38.91
CA VAL A 397 -23.70 9.72 39.93
C VAL A 397 -24.78 10.78 40.13
N SER A 398 -25.37 11.31 39.04
CA SER A 398 -26.45 12.30 39.10
C SER A 398 -27.72 11.74 39.78
N LYS A 399 -28.07 10.48 39.54
CA LYS A 399 -29.20 9.81 40.22
C LYS A 399 -28.90 9.56 41.69
N LEU A 400 -27.67 9.17 42.02
CA LEU A 400 -27.21 8.99 43.41
C LEU A 400 -27.37 10.29 44.22
N LYS A 401 -27.05 11.44 43.62
CA LYS A 401 -27.26 12.76 44.26
C LYS A 401 -28.73 13.08 44.53
N LYS A 402 -29.63 12.74 43.61
CA LYS A 402 -31.06 13.13 43.67
C LYS A 402 -31.91 12.22 44.57
N SER A 403 -31.42 11.04 44.93
CA SER A 403 -32.19 10.05 45.71
C SER A 403 -32.06 10.29 47.22
N CYS A 404 -33.16 10.07 47.95
CA CYS A 404 -33.23 10.18 49.42
C CYS A 404 -33.59 8.85 50.11
N ASP A 405 -33.85 7.78 49.35
CA ASP A 405 -34.23 6.46 49.88
C ASP A 405 -32.98 5.58 50.09
N GLU A 406 -32.73 5.14 51.32
CA GLU A 406 -31.56 4.33 51.69
C GLU A 406 -31.43 3.03 50.90
N ARG A 407 -32.55 2.34 50.60
CA ARG A 407 -32.50 1.09 49.81
C ARG A 407 -32.15 1.38 48.35
N HIS A 408 -32.70 2.46 47.81
CA HIS A 408 -32.40 2.93 46.46
C HIS A 408 -30.95 3.47 46.35
N LEU A 409 -30.45 4.13 47.40
CA LEU A 409 -29.07 4.63 47.48
C LEU A 409 -28.05 3.49 47.44
N ALA A 410 -28.29 2.37 48.14
CA ALA A 410 -27.43 1.20 48.08
C ALA A 410 -27.33 0.63 46.65
N GLN A 411 -28.47 0.53 45.95
CA GLN A 411 -28.51 0.09 44.55
C GLN A 411 -27.79 1.06 43.61
N LEU A 412 -27.94 2.37 43.83
CA LEU A 412 -27.25 3.39 43.03
C LEU A 412 -25.74 3.40 43.28
N ARG A 413 -25.26 3.14 44.50
CA ARG A 413 -23.82 2.99 44.79
C ARG A 413 -23.23 1.77 44.09
N ALA A 414 -23.90 0.61 44.19
CA ALA A 414 -23.49 -0.59 43.46
C ALA A 414 -23.45 -0.34 41.95
N LYS A 415 -24.40 0.43 41.41
CA LYS A 415 -24.40 0.85 40.02
C LYS A 415 -23.24 1.78 39.67
N VAL A 416 -22.89 2.72 40.53
CA VAL A 416 -21.72 3.61 40.31
C VAL A 416 -20.43 2.81 40.27
N GLU A 417 -20.21 1.90 41.24
CA GLU A 417 -19.03 1.02 41.25
C GLU A 417 -18.94 0.18 39.98
N PHE A 418 -20.05 -0.43 39.57
CA PHE A 418 -20.10 -1.23 38.36
C PHE A 418 -19.80 -0.43 37.08
N GLU A 419 -20.36 0.77 36.94
CA GLU A 419 -20.08 1.62 35.77
C GLU A 419 -18.63 2.16 35.79
N TRP A 420 -18.03 2.31 36.99
CA TRP A 420 -16.62 2.65 37.15
C TRP A 420 -15.69 1.49 36.74
N ASP A 421 -15.90 0.29 37.29
CA ASP A 421 -15.08 -0.88 36.97
C ASP A 421 -15.12 -1.17 35.46
N TYR A 422 -16.30 -1.07 34.86
CA TYR A 422 -16.43 -1.22 33.41
C TYR A 422 -15.69 -0.12 32.64
N PHE A 423 -15.76 1.14 33.09
CA PHE A 423 -15.02 2.26 32.48
C PHE A 423 -13.52 2.00 32.46
N GLN A 424 -12.95 1.44 33.52
CA GLN A 424 -11.54 1.08 33.56
C GLN A 424 -11.21 -0.05 32.59
N ASN A 425 -12.08 -1.07 32.50
CA ASN A 425 -11.91 -2.23 31.63
C ASN A 425 -12.03 -1.94 30.13
N ILE A 426 -12.51 -0.75 29.74
CA ILE A 426 -12.42 -0.31 28.33
C ILE A 426 -10.95 -0.18 27.92
N PHE A 427 -10.04 0.12 28.85
CA PHE A 427 -8.63 0.32 28.58
C PHE A 427 -7.87 -0.97 28.91
N PRO A 428 -7.25 -1.66 27.92
CA PRO A 428 -6.48 -2.86 28.18
C PRO A 428 -5.32 -2.59 29.15
N GLU A 429 -4.96 -3.61 29.94
CA GLU A 429 -3.79 -3.54 30.84
C GLU A 429 -2.54 -3.17 30.02
N ILE A 430 -1.80 -2.19 30.52
CA ILE A 430 -0.56 -1.73 29.88
C ILE A 430 0.50 -2.80 30.15
N SER A 431 0.94 -3.50 29.10
CA SER A 431 2.19 -4.27 29.13
C SER A 431 3.32 -3.41 29.70
N PRO A 432 4.30 -3.98 30.42
CA PRO A 432 5.42 -3.20 30.92
C PRO A 432 6.05 -2.38 29.78
N PRO A 433 6.40 -1.10 30.00
CA PRO A 433 6.84 -0.22 28.93
C PRO A 433 8.15 -0.73 28.34
N TRP A 434 8.27 -0.65 27.01
CA TRP A 434 9.51 -0.95 26.32
C TRP A 434 10.59 0.05 26.76
N ARG A 435 11.73 -0.46 27.23
CA ARG A 435 12.86 0.35 27.70
C ARG A 435 13.89 0.45 26.59
N VAL A 436 14.10 1.66 26.09
CA VAL A 436 14.98 1.93 24.95
C VAL A 436 16.19 2.74 25.42
N LEU A 437 17.40 2.29 25.06
CA LEU A 437 18.64 3.04 25.21
C LEU A 437 19.07 3.59 23.86
N PHE A 438 19.05 4.91 23.72
CA PHE A 438 19.40 5.62 22.50
C PHE A 438 20.82 6.16 22.62
N VAL A 439 21.77 5.67 21.83
CA VAL A 439 23.19 6.05 21.92
C VAL A 439 23.54 7.01 20.78
N ALA A 440 23.85 8.26 21.09
CA ALA A 440 24.05 9.31 20.11
C ALA A 440 25.34 10.11 20.34
N SER A 441 26.09 10.41 19.28
CA SER A 441 27.25 11.31 19.38
C SER A 441 26.86 12.78 19.53
N THR A 442 25.64 13.13 19.14
CA THR A 442 25.07 14.48 19.21
C THR A 442 23.55 14.41 19.09
N SER A 443 22.85 15.36 19.69
CA SER A 443 21.39 15.52 19.61
C SER A 443 21.02 16.95 19.99
N GLY A 444 20.03 17.56 19.34
CA GLY A 444 19.57 18.92 19.66
C GLY A 444 19.58 19.89 18.48
N PRO A 445 19.42 21.21 18.71
CA PRO A 445 19.31 22.26 17.67
C PRO A 445 20.66 22.61 17.01
N GLY A 446 21.57 21.64 16.92
CA GLY A 446 22.93 21.81 16.41
C GLY A 446 23.00 21.94 14.88
N LYS A 447 24.23 22.10 14.37
CA LYS A 447 24.49 22.22 12.93
C LYS A 447 24.34 20.85 12.24
N GLY A 448 23.33 20.69 11.39
CA GLY A 448 23.16 19.56 10.46
C GLY A 448 21.92 18.70 10.72
N GLY A 449 21.68 17.72 9.83
CA GLY A 449 20.47 16.89 9.89
C GLY A 449 20.46 15.83 11.00
N LEU A 450 21.62 15.31 11.41
CA LEU A 450 21.71 14.25 12.42
C LEU A 450 21.27 14.71 13.84
N PRO A 451 21.75 15.85 14.38
CA PRO A 451 21.29 16.34 15.68
C PRO A 451 19.77 16.54 15.76
N LEU A 452 19.18 17.10 14.69
CA LEU A 452 17.73 17.31 14.60
C LEU A 452 16.96 15.99 14.50
N PHE A 453 17.43 15.06 13.65
CA PHE A 453 16.84 13.73 13.55
C PHE A 453 16.81 13.02 14.91
N ASN A 454 17.94 13.00 15.61
CA ASN A 454 18.03 12.36 16.93
C ASN A 454 17.11 13.06 17.94
N GLN A 455 17.04 14.39 17.92
CA GLN A 455 16.15 15.14 18.82
C GLN A 455 14.69 14.77 18.61
N GLU A 456 14.22 14.82 17.36
CA GLU A 456 12.82 14.60 17.01
C GLU A 456 12.40 13.14 17.22
N LEU A 457 13.25 12.18 16.85
CA LEU A 457 12.97 10.76 17.03
C LEU A 457 12.95 10.38 18.52
N VAL A 458 13.92 10.83 19.32
CA VAL A 458 13.96 10.56 20.77
C VAL A 458 12.75 11.18 21.45
N ARG A 459 12.42 12.43 21.14
CA ARG A 459 11.25 13.12 21.68
C ARG A 459 9.98 12.33 21.37
N ALA A 460 9.75 12.03 20.10
CA ALA A 460 8.54 11.34 19.66
C ALA A 460 8.42 9.93 20.27
N MET A 461 9.53 9.20 20.40
CA MET A 461 9.55 7.88 21.03
C MET A 461 9.28 7.95 22.54
N SER A 462 9.79 8.98 23.23
CA SER A 462 9.55 9.18 24.67
C SER A 462 8.11 9.55 25.01
N GLU A 463 7.36 10.07 24.05
CA GLU A 463 5.95 10.47 24.20
C GLU A 463 4.98 9.32 23.85
N LEU A 464 5.48 8.12 23.51
CA LEU A 464 4.66 6.94 23.31
C LEU A 464 4.18 6.36 24.66
N PRO A 465 2.90 5.97 24.78
CA PRO A 465 2.28 5.63 26.07
C PRO A 465 2.90 4.42 26.80
N ASN A 466 3.57 3.51 26.07
CA ASN A 466 4.16 2.28 26.60
C ASN A 466 5.67 2.21 26.32
N THR A 467 6.39 3.34 26.41
CA THR A 467 7.83 3.39 26.11
C THR A 467 8.55 4.27 27.11
N SER A 468 9.70 3.80 27.59
CA SER A 468 10.64 4.55 28.43
C SER A 468 11.96 4.69 27.69
N VAL A 469 12.38 5.93 27.44
CA VAL A 469 13.57 6.22 26.63
C VAL A 469 14.67 6.82 27.51
N THR A 470 15.88 6.26 27.42
CA THR A 470 17.10 6.86 27.95
C THR A 470 18.00 7.27 26.79
N LEU A 471 18.31 8.56 26.68
CA LEU A 471 19.27 9.10 25.72
C LEU A 471 20.66 9.17 26.36
N PHE A 472 21.61 8.40 25.82
CA PHE A 472 23.02 8.46 26.18
C PHE A 472 23.80 9.23 25.11
N VAL A 473 24.22 10.45 25.44
CA VAL A 473 24.71 11.43 24.47
C VAL A 473 26.01 12.12 24.90
N VAL A 474 26.84 12.51 23.94
CA VAL A 474 28.00 13.38 24.21
C VAL A 474 27.56 14.84 24.13
N LYS A 475 27.87 15.63 25.15
CA LYS A 475 27.58 17.06 25.24
C LYS A 475 28.84 17.88 25.02
N SER A 476 28.76 18.93 24.19
CA SER A 476 29.84 19.89 23.99
C SER A 476 29.88 20.95 25.09
N GLU A 477 31.07 21.43 25.46
CA GLU A 477 31.24 22.46 26.49
C GLU A 477 30.60 23.81 26.11
N ASP A 478 30.51 24.12 24.81
CA ASP A 478 29.92 25.36 24.29
C ASP A 478 28.37 25.32 24.19
N GLU A 479 27.77 24.17 24.49
CA GLU A 479 26.34 23.93 24.29
C GLU A 479 25.51 24.43 25.49
N LYS A 480 25.01 25.68 25.36
CA LYS A 480 24.18 26.36 26.37
C LYS A 480 22.75 25.79 26.51
N THR A 481 22.35 24.86 25.65
CA THR A 481 20.99 24.32 25.59
C THR A 481 20.74 23.31 26.70
N ASP A 482 19.59 23.39 27.36
CA ASP A 482 19.14 22.35 28.27
C ASP A 482 18.58 21.15 27.47
N LEU A 483 19.46 20.19 27.18
CA LEU A 483 19.12 18.96 26.47
C LEU A 483 17.97 18.19 27.14
N ALA A 484 17.77 18.31 28.47
CA ALA A 484 16.70 17.61 29.16
C ALA A 484 15.31 18.09 28.69
N THR A 485 15.15 19.39 28.40
CA THR A 485 13.88 19.94 27.93
C THR A 485 13.58 19.67 26.45
N ALA A 486 14.61 19.35 25.66
CA ALA A 486 14.52 19.19 24.21
C ALA A 486 14.01 17.80 23.76
N HIS A 487 14.04 16.81 24.66
CA HIS A 487 13.83 15.38 24.35
C HIS A 487 12.57 14.77 25.00
N GLY A 488 11.56 15.60 25.28
CA GLY A 488 10.28 15.13 25.80
C GLY A 488 10.41 14.52 27.20
N GLN A 489 9.94 13.28 27.36
CA GLN A 489 9.96 12.55 28.63
C GLN A 489 11.21 11.66 28.78
N ALA A 490 12.17 11.76 27.85
CA ALA A 490 13.36 10.91 27.88
C ALA A 490 14.30 11.26 29.05
N LYS A 491 14.88 10.24 29.68
CA LYS A 491 16.00 10.42 30.62
C LYS A 491 17.28 10.72 29.83
N VAL A 492 17.84 11.91 29.99
CA VAL A 492 19.09 12.30 29.31
C VAL A 492 20.29 12.03 30.22
N VAL A 493 21.24 11.24 29.71
CA VAL A 493 22.53 10.96 30.33
C VAL A 493 23.62 11.48 29.40
N SER A 494 24.37 12.48 29.86
CA SER A 494 25.36 13.17 29.05
C SER A 494 26.80 12.91 29.52
N ILE A 495 27.72 12.75 28.57
CA ILE A 495 29.17 12.73 28.82
C ILE A 495 29.79 13.99 28.21
N SER A 496 30.66 14.67 28.96
CA SER A 496 31.37 15.86 28.48
C SER A 496 32.40 15.48 27.40
N SER A 497 32.36 16.14 26.24
CA SER A 497 33.27 15.82 25.13
C SER A 497 34.74 16.12 25.43
N GLY A 498 35.02 17.18 26.20
CA GLY A 498 36.35 17.80 26.26
C GLY A 498 36.86 18.09 24.84
N GLU A 499 38.15 17.82 24.59
CA GLU A 499 38.81 17.93 23.26
C GLU A 499 38.65 16.67 22.38
N CYS A 500 37.96 15.62 22.85
CA CYS A 500 37.86 14.34 22.14
C CYS A 500 36.74 14.32 21.08
N ASN A 501 36.98 13.59 19.98
CA ASN A 501 35.93 13.32 19.00
C ASN A 501 34.77 12.53 19.67
N PRO A 502 33.51 13.00 19.57
CA PRO A 502 32.38 12.37 20.25
C PRO A 502 32.19 10.87 19.98
N SER A 503 32.40 10.43 18.73
CA SER A 503 32.25 9.02 18.35
C SER A 503 33.36 8.15 18.95
N SER A 504 34.60 8.65 18.98
CA SER A 504 35.73 7.97 19.62
C SER A 504 35.56 7.90 21.13
N LEU A 505 35.04 8.96 21.75
CA LEU A 505 34.74 9.00 23.18
C LEU A 505 33.68 7.97 23.55
N LEU A 506 32.55 7.92 22.83
CA LEU A 506 31.52 6.90 23.06
C LEU A 506 32.07 5.48 22.92
N TYR A 507 32.89 5.23 21.91
CA TYR A 507 33.53 3.93 21.72
C TYR A 507 34.46 3.58 22.88
N HIS A 508 35.27 4.54 23.35
CA HIS A 508 36.15 4.35 24.49
C HIS A 508 35.36 4.05 25.77
N VAL A 509 34.33 4.86 26.04
CA VAL A 509 33.42 4.67 27.17
C VAL A 509 32.80 3.28 27.16
N ALA A 510 32.20 2.90 26.03
CA ALA A 510 31.61 1.58 25.82
C ALA A 510 32.62 0.43 25.96
N LYS A 511 33.92 0.68 25.80
CA LYS A 511 34.98 -0.34 25.83
C LYS A 511 35.63 -0.52 27.22
N VAL A 512 35.75 0.52 28.03
CA VAL A 512 36.53 0.45 29.28
C VAL A 512 35.72 0.69 30.55
N HIS A 513 34.60 1.40 30.48
CA HIS A 513 33.78 1.72 31.66
C HIS A 513 32.62 0.75 31.87
N GLN A 514 31.94 0.90 33.02
CA GLN A 514 30.71 0.23 33.41
C GLN A 514 29.50 1.19 33.38
N PRO A 515 28.26 0.68 33.23
CA PRO A 515 27.07 1.54 33.09
C PRO A 515 26.74 2.36 34.35
N ASP A 516 27.01 1.85 35.54
CA ASP A 516 26.72 2.50 36.83
C ASP A 516 27.51 3.80 37.03
N GLU A 517 28.70 3.91 36.44
CA GLU A 517 29.51 5.14 36.42
C GLU A 517 28.78 6.32 35.74
N PHE A 518 27.80 6.05 34.88
CA PHE A 518 27.01 7.06 34.16
C PHE A 518 25.54 7.11 34.62
N CYS A 519 25.23 6.56 35.80
CA CYS A 519 23.85 6.46 36.30
C CYS A 519 22.91 5.67 35.36
N LEU A 520 23.46 4.77 34.55
CA LEU A 520 22.72 3.77 33.80
C LEU A 520 22.52 2.52 34.69
N PRO A 521 21.38 1.81 34.56
CA PRO A 521 21.09 0.66 35.40
C PRO A 521 22.11 -0.47 35.17
N ALA A 522 22.63 -1.05 36.25
CA ALA A 522 23.42 -2.28 36.19
C ALA A 522 22.48 -3.50 36.02
N THR A 523 22.96 -4.55 35.34
CA THR A 523 22.20 -5.81 35.19
C THR A 523 22.05 -6.48 36.55
N ASP A 524 20.81 -6.75 36.98
CA ASP A 524 20.56 -7.40 38.27
C ASP A 524 20.94 -8.88 38.26
N GLN A 525 21.14 -9.47 39.45
CA GLN A 525 21.42 -10.91 39.61
C GLN A 525 20.22 -11.81 39.28
N GLN A 526 19.05 -11.22 38.95
CA GLN A 526 17.79 -11.91 38.70
C GLN A 526 17.48 -12.07 37.20
N GLY A 527 18.33 -11.52 36.32
CA GLY A 527 18.27 -11.73 34.88
C GLY A 527 17.25 -10.85 34.16
N THR A 528 16.69 -9.83 34.82
CA THR A 528 15.81 -8.86 34.17
C THR A 528 16.66 -7.91 33.33
N THR A 529 16.44 -7.89 32.01
CA THR A 529 17.14 -6.98 31.09
C THR A 529 16.87 -5.54 31.53
N ALA A 530 17.85 -4.63 31.52
CA ALA A 530 17.60 -3.24 31.90
C ALA A 530 17.01 -2.42 30.73
N PHE A 531 17.30 -2.84 29.50
CA PHE A 531 16.78 -2.28 28.26
C PHE A 531 16.36 -3.43 27.33
N ASP A 532 15.33 -3.19 26.55
CA ASP A 532 14.78 -4.13 25.56
C ASP A 532 15.35 -3.86 24.16
N LEU A 533 15.70 -2.59 23.88
CA LEU A 533 16.25 -2.14 22.61
C LEU A 533 17.39 -1.12 22.82
N ILE A 534 18.47 -1.28 22.08
CA ILE A 534 19.57 -0.31 21.96
C ILE A 534 19.63 0.20 20.53
N ILE A 535 19.70 1.53 20.37
CA ILE A 535 19.76 2.20 19.07
C ILE A 535 21.12 2.89 18.88
N GLY A 536 21.76 2.64 17.74
CA GLY A 536 22.99 3.32 17.30
C GLY A 536 22.87 3.91 15.89
N HIS A 537 23.80 4.79 15.51
CA HIS A 537 23.73 5.56 14.26
C HIS A 537 25.03 5.49 13.45
N SER A 538 25.04 4.73 12.35
CA SER A 538 26.13 4.55 11.38
C SER A 538 27.54 4.70 12.00
N ARG A 539 28.44 5.44 11.35
CA ARG A 539 29.79 5.75 11.84
C ARG A 539 29.83 6.55 13.15
N TYR A 540 28.71 7.13 13.57
CA TYR A 540 28.65 8.09 14.68
C TYR A 540 28.56 7.42 16.04
N SER A 541 27.74 6.37 16.16
CA SER A 541 27.55 5.67 17.43
C SER A 541 27.29 4.17 17.30
N SER A 542 27.13 3.59 16.10
CA SER A 542 26.85 2.16 15.96
C SER A 542 27.91 1.28 16.61
N ALA A 543 29.20 1.62 16.45
CA ALA A 543 30.29 0.86 17.08
C ALA A 543 30.18 0.84 18.62
N ALA A 544 29.81 1.97 19.23
CA ALA A 544 29.62 2.08 20.67
C ALA A 544 28.34 1.36 21.12
N ALA A 545 27.22 1.55 20.41
CA ALA A 545 25.95 0.86 20.68
C ALA A 545 26.10 -0.67 20.64
N THR A 546 26.83 -1.19 19.65
CA THR A 546 27.18 -2.61 19.57
C THR A 546 27.98 -3.08 20.77
N LEU A 547 29.01 -2.34 21.19
CA LEU A 547 29.81 -2.70 22.37
C LEU A 547 28.99 -2.63 23.67
N ILE A 548 28.12 -1.63 23.81
CA ILE A 548 27.20 -1.51 24.95
C ILE A 548 26.24 -2.70 24.99
N ARG A 549 25.68 -3.11 23.84
CA ARG A 549 24.85 -4.32 23.77
C ARG A 549 25.66 -5.57 24.12
N GLU A 550 26.87 -5.74 23.60
CA GLU A 550 27.70 -6.93 23.86
C GLU A 550 28.20 -7.01 25.30
N ARG A 551 28.56 -5.88 25.94
CA ARG A 551 29.20 -5.84 27.26
C ARG A 551 28.25 -5.53 28.40
N TRP A 552 27.37 -4.55 28.23
CA TRP A 552 26.53 -4.03 29.32
C TRP A 552 25.15 -4.70 29.33
N TYR A 553 24.54 -4.90 28.16
CA TYR A 553 23.15 -5.37 28.05
C TYR A 553 22.97 -6.46 26.97
N PRO A 554 23.51 -7.68 27.18
CA PRO A 554 23.58 -8.73 26.15
C PRO A 554 22.23 -9.27 25.67
N ALA A 555 21.15 -9.06 26.44
CA ALA A 555 19.81 -9.50 26.10
C ALA A 555 18.96 -8.44 25.36
N ALA A 556 19.47 -7.22 25.19
CA ALA A 556 18.79 -6.19 24.44
C ALA A 556 18.93 -6.42 22.92
N LYS A 557 17.86 -6.15 22.17
CA LYS A 557 17.94 -6.07 20.69
C LYS A 557 18.78 -4.86 20.28
N LEU A 558 19.48 -4.96 19.16
CA LEU A 558 20.29 -3.89 18.59
C LEU A 558 19.71 -3.40 17.26
N ALA A 559 19.32 -2.12 17.20
CA ALA A 559 18.94 -1.46 15.95
C ALA A 559 19.99 -0.42 15.54
N LEU A 560 20.45 -0.47 14.29
CA LEU A 560 21.48 0.43 13.77
C LEU A 560 20.95 1.24 12.58
N ILE A 561 20.99 2.57 12.69
CA ILE A 561 20.45 3.49 11.70
C ILE A 561 21.55 3.98 10.75
N THR A 562 21.36 3.76 9.45
CA THR A 562 22.21 4.24 8.36
C THR A 562 21.75 5.63 7.91
N HIS A 563 22.66 6.61 7.97
CA HIS A 563 22.37 8.04 7.72
C HIS A 563 23.01 8.61 6.45
N THR A 564 24.04 7.96 5.93
CA THR A 564 24.84 8.45 4.80
C THR A 564 25.43 7.27 4.03
N SER A 565 25.67 7.44 2.74
CA SER A 565 26.55 6.55 1.95
C SER A 565 27.92 7.24 1.77
N PRO A 566 28.98 6.86 2.51
CA PRO A 566 30.29 7.49 2.40
C PRO A 566 30.87 7.36 0.99
N LEU A 567 30.73 6.19 0.37
CA LEU A 567 31.26 5.93 -0.98
C LEU A 567 30.62 6.87 -1.99
N ARG A 568 29.29 6.89 -2.06
CA ARG A 568 28.57 7.73 -3.03
C ARG A 568 28.79 9.23 -2.78
N LYS A 569 28.85 9.64 -1.51
CA LYS A 569 29.13 11.05 -1.17
C LYS A 569 30.55 11.49 -1.54
N SER A 570 31.53 10.59 -1.51
CA SER A 570 32.92 10.96 -1.78
C SER A 570 33.18 11.35 -3.23
N ASP A 571 32.34 10.92 -4.17
CA ASP A 571 32.45 11.33 -5.58
C ASP A 571 32.32 12.84 -5.82
N VAL A 572 31.46 13.49 -5.04
CA VAL A 572 31.18 14.94 -5.15
C VAL A 572 31.83 15.73 -4.02
N ALA A 573 31.98 15.14 -2.83
CA ALA A 573 32.49 15.81 -1.63
C ALA A 573 33.78 15.18 -1.09
N TRP A 574 34.67 14.64 -1.94
CA TRP A 574 35.94 14.03 -1.53
C TRP A 574 36.79 14.91 -0.61
N LYS A 575 36.75 16.24 -0.79
CA LYS A 575 37.46 17.22 0.05
C LYS A 575 37.07 17.15 1.53
N TRP A 576 35.89 16.64 1.84
CA TRP A 576 35.41 16.47 3.22
C TRP A 576 36.01 15.24 3.89
N TYR A 577 36.52 14.30 3.10
CA TYR A 577 37.10 13.05 3.57
C TYR A 577 38.63 13.07 3.52
N GLY A 578 39.22 13.83 2.61
CA GLY A 578 40.68 13.97 2.50
C GLY A 578 41.11 15.19 1.69
N GLU A 579 42.37 15.59 1.88
CA GLU A 579 42.96 16.77 1.22
C GLU A 579 43.09 16.59 -0.30
N THR A 580 43.21 15.35 -0.76
CA THR A 580 43.22 14.96 -2.18
C THR A 580 42.07 14.02 -2.48
N ARG A 581 41.70 13.91 -3.76
CA ARG A 581 40.62 13.03 -4.20
C ARG A 581 40.87 11.56 -3.82
N GLU A 582 42.10 11.10 -3.96
CA GLU A 582 42.54 9.75 -3.59
C GLU A 582 42.36 9.49 -2.10
N LEU A 583 42.87 10.39 -1.23
CA LEU A 583 42.73 10.26 0.22
C LEU A 583 41.26 10.31 0.66
N GLY A 584 40.46 11.14 -0.02
CA GLY A 584 39.03 11.22 0.24
C GLY A 584 38.29 9.90 -0.02
N TYR A 585 38.58 9.24 -1.15
CA TYR A 585 38.03 7.91 -1.44
C TYR A 585 38.52 6.83 -0.47
N VAL A 586 39.80 6.86 -0.09
CA VAL A 586 40.37 5.91 0.89
C VAL A 586 39.65 6.03 2.24
N GLU A 587 39.43 7.24 2.73
CA GLU A 587 38.72 7.45 3.99
C GLU A 587 37.23 7.08 3.87
N ALA A 588 36.58 7.40 2.74
CA ALA A 588 35.21 6.97 2.48
C ALA A 588 35.06 5.44 2.46
N ALA A 589 36.01 4.73 1.84
CA ALA A 589 36.07 3.28 1.85
C ALA A 589 36.30 2.74 3.27
N ARG A 590 37.19 3.37 4.06
CA ARG A 590 37.41 3.01 5.47
C ARG A 590 36.11 3.13 6.29
N LEU A 591 35.31 4.17 6.05
CA LEU A 591 34.02 4.36 6.71
C LEU A 591 32.97 3.33 6.27
N ALA A 592 32.89 3.01 4.98
CA ALA A 592 32.02 1.96 4.47
C ALA A 592 32.37 0.58 5.08
N MET A 593 33.66 0.28 5.19
CA MET A 593 34.16 -0.93 5.85
C MET A 593 33.80 -1.02 7.35
N LEU A 594 33.51 0.10 8.02
CA LEU A 594 33.00 0.07 9.40
C LEU A 594 31.56 -0.46 9.42
N ASP A 595 30.70 0.07 8.54
CA ASP A 595 29.30 -0.36 8.43
C ASP A 595 29.23 -1.83 7.98
N GLU A 596 30.07 -2.26 7.03
CA GLU A 596 30.21 -3.67 6.59
C GLU A 596 30.57 -4.63 7.74
N LYS A 597 31.31 -4.17 8.76
CA LYS A 597 31.69 -4.98 9.93
C LYS A 597 30.66 -4.95 11.05
N ILE A 598 29.91 -3.85 11.17
CA ILE A 598 29.05 -3.58 12.32
C ILE A 598 27.58 -3.94 12.04
N LEU A 599 27.05 -3.60 10.85
CA LEU A 599 25.68 -3.97 10.44
C LEU A 599 25.39 -5.46 10.62
N PRO A 600 26.34 -6.36 10.32
CA PRO A 600 26.25 -7.77 10.66
C PRO A 600 25.84 -8.19 12.06
N LYS A 601 26.05 -7.33 13.05
CA LYS A 601 25.82 -7.60 14.46
C LYS A 601 24.46 -7.10 14.95
N ALA A 602 23.75 -6.33 14.12
CA ALA A 602 22.43 -5.79 14.45
C ALA A 602 21.35 -6.88 14.39
N ASP A 603 20.31 -6.68 15.18
CA ASP A 603 19.05 -7.41 15.06
C ASP A 603 18.14 -6.72 14.02
N LEU A 604 18.29 -5.40 13.85
CA LEU A 604 17.62 -4.59 12.85
C LEU A 604 18.58 -3.53 12.26
N ALA A 605 18.78 -3.53 10.95
CA ALA A 605 19.40 -2.44 10.20
C ALA A 605 18.30 -1.50 9.68
N VAL A 606 18.45 -0.20 9.91
CA VAL A 606 17.43 0.80 9.58
C VAL A 606 17.98 1.77 8.56
N GLY A 607 17.38 1.87 7.39
CA GLY A 607 17.69 2.90 6.41
C GLY A 607 16.74 4.08 6.55
N VAL A 608 17.28 5.30 6.54
CA VAL A 608 16.46 6.52 6.48
C VAL A 608 16.03 6.74 5.03
N GLY A 609 14.87 6.21 4.67
CA GLY A 609 14.32 6.16 3.31
C GLY A 609 14.92 5.07 2.41
N PRO A 610 14.43 4.96 1.15
CA PRO A 610 14.75 3.85 0.27
C PRO A 610 16.24 3.76 -0.06
N ALA A 611 16.85 4.89 -0.42
CA ALA A 611 18.26 4.95 -0.84
C ALA A 611 19.23 4.45 0.27
N LEU A 612 19.01 4.84 1.52
CA LEU A 612 19.86 4.42 2.64
C LEU A 612 19.52 3.01 3.14
N THR A 613 18.33 2.51 2.85
CA THR A 613 17.97 1.09 3.08
C THR A 613 18.71 0.20 2.08
N ALA A 614 18.78 0.60 0.80
CA ALA A 614 19.58 -0.07 -0.21
C ALA A 614 21.10 -0.03 0.14
N GLU A 615 21.62 1.11 0.58
CA GLU A 615 23.00 1.23 1.08
C GLU A 615 23.27 0.27 2.25
N ALA A 616 22.38 0.22 3.24
CA ALA A 616 22.55 -0.69 4.37
C ALA A 616 22.59 -2.16 3.94
N ARG A 617 21.74 -2.55 2.98
CA ARG A 617 21.74 -3.91 2.40
C ARG A 617 23.03 -4.21 1.66
N GLU A 618 23.49 -3.28 0.84
CA GLU A 618 24.73 -3.42 0.06
C GLU A 618 25.94 -3.61 0.97
N ARG A 619 26.07 -2.78 2.01
CA ARG A 619 27.17 -2.88 3.00
C ARG A 619 27.06 -4.16 3.84
N GLU A 620 25.85 -4.56 4.24
CA GLU A 620 25.66 -5.84 4.96
C GLU A 620 26.07 -7.04 4.09
N TRP A 621 25.65 -7.06 2.83
CA TRP A 621 25.98 -8.10 1.85
C TRP A 621 27.49 -8.23 1.65
N ILE A 622 28.20 -7.13 1.42
CA ILE A 622 29.68 -7.13 1.32
C ILE A 622 30.31 -7.63 2.62
N GLY A 623 29.74 -7.24 3.77
CA GLY A 623 30.13 -7.75 5.08
C GLY A 623 29.98 -9.27 5.22
N GLN A 624 29.01 -9.91 4.56
CA GLN A 624 28.84 -11.37 4.56
C GLN A 624 30.04 -12.10 3.95
N CYS A 625 30.66 -11.54 2.90
CA CYS A 625 31.86 -12.13 2.28
C CYS A 625 33.05 -12.23 3.27
N SER A 626 33.00 -11.46 4.37
CA SER A 626 34.04 -11.39 5.40
C SER A 626 33.72 -12.21 6.66
N ARG A 627 32.55 -12.87 6.75
CA ARG A 627 32.09 -13.60 7.95
C ARG A 627 32.60 -15.05 8.01
N ARG A 628 32.70 -15.59 9.23
CA ARG A 628 32.83 -17.05 9.46
C ARG A 628 31.51 -17.74 9.10
N ARG A 629 31.56 -18.85 8.35
CA ARG A 629 30.42 -19.66 7.85
C ARG A 629 29.39 -20.14 8.91
N SER A 630 29.62 -19.94 10.21
CA SER A 630 28.80 -20.48 11.30
C SER A 630 27.69 -19.54 11.83
N ILE A 631 27.56 -18.32 11.30
CA ILE A 631 26.49 -17.37 11.67
C ILE A 631 25.63 -17.16 10.41
N GLN A 632 24.44 -17.76 10.40
CA GLN A 632 23.62 -17.95 9.20
C GLN A 632 22.57 -16.86 8.94
N THR A 633 22.42 -15.86 9.82
CA THR A 633 21.36 -14.84 9.69
C THR A 633 21.94 -13.42 9.85
N GLY A 634 21.79 -12.60 8.81
CA GLY A 634 22.06 -11.16 8.86
C GLY A 634 20.94 -10.39 9.59
N PRO A 635 21.08 -9.07 9.78
CA PRO A 635 20.02 -8.26 10.36
C PRO A 635 18.77 -8.26 9.46
N ARG A 636 17.61 -8.00 10.08
CA ARG A 636 16.42 -7.58 9.32
C ARG A 636 16.57 -6.13 8.89
N PHE A 637 15.86 -5.72 7.86
CA PHE A 637 15.89 -4.34 7.37
C PHE A 637 14.57 -3.62 7.63
N HIS A 638 14.67 -2.36 8.05
CA HIS A 638 13.53 -1.45 8.14
C HIS A 638 13.80 -0.17 7.36
N GLU A 639 12.89 0.17 6.46
CA GLU A 639 12.89 1.48 5.81
C GLU A 639 12.06 2.46 6.62
N LEU A 640 12.72 3.46 7.21
CA LEU A 640 12.12 4.50 8.02
C LEU A 640 11.93 5.77 7.20
N VAL A 641 10.74 6.37 7.27
CA VAL A 641 10.46 7.69 6.70
C VAL A 641 10.55 8.73 7.83
N PRO A 642 11.47 9.71 7.75
CA PRO A 642 11.53 10.81 8.70
C PRO A 642 10.20 11.53 8.86
N GLY A 643 9.92 11.98 10.09
CA GLY A 643 8.67 12.66 10.39
C GLY A 643 8.53 14.01 9.71
N ALA A 644 7.30 14.36 9.34
CA ALA A 644 6.87 15.68 8.93
C ALA A 644 6.17 16.40 10.10
N HIS A 645 6.38 17.71 10.19
CA HIS A 645 5.61 18.59 11.07
C HIS A 645 4.51 19.27 10.24
N ILE A 646 3.25 19.01 10.58
CA ILE A 646 2.11 19.58 9.86
C ILE A 646 1.76 20.94 10.44
N TYR A 647 1.67 21.94 9.57
CA TYR A 647 1.21 23.28 9.94
C TYR A 647 0.00 23.65 9.10
N GLU A 648 -0.96 24.35 9.71
CA GLU A 648 -2.08 24.91 8.96
C GLU A 648 -1.56 25.85 7.87
N SER A 649 -2.11 25.70 6.66
CA SER A 649 -1.73 26.47 5.48
C SER A 649 -2.10 27.95 5.68
N THR A 650 -1.15 28.75 6.15
CA THR A 650 -1.26 30.22 6.09
C THR A 650 -0.75 30.67 4.73
N GLN A 651 -1.62 30.70 3.70
CA GLN A 651 -1.21 31.31 2.43
C GLN A 651 -1.11 32.84 2.60
N SER A 652 0.08 33.37 2.33
CA SER A 652 0.21 34.76 1.91
C SER A 652 -0.11 34.79 0.41
N HIS A 653 -1.24 35.39 0.02
CA HIS A 653 -1.55 35.58 -1.39
C HIS A 653 -0.43 36.39 -2.08
N ARG A 654 0.28 35.75 -3.01
CA ARG A 654 1.26 36.42 -3.88
C ARG A 654 0.51 37.37 -4.82
N GLN A 655 1.03 38.58 -5.02
CA GLN A 655 0.57 39.42 -6.13
C GLN A 655 0.97 38.77 -7.45
N LEU A 656 0.03 38.63 -8.39
CA LEU A 656 0.23 37.95 -9.69
C LEU A 656 1.49 38.43 -10.45
N ASP A 657 1.93 39.68 -10.25
CA ASP A 657 3.10 40.30 -10.89
C ASP A 657 4.38 40.41 -10.02
N GLY A 658 4.41 39.75 -8.86
CA GLY A 658 5.54 39.77 -7.93
C GLY A 658 6.80 39.05 -8.44
N VAL A 659 7.92 39.20 -7.74
CA VAL A 659 9.15 38.41 -7.98
C VAL A 659 8.96 36.98 -7.51
N PHE A 660 9.33 35.98 -8.32
CA PHE A 660 9.21 34.56 -7.97
C PHE A 660 10.37 34.14 -7.09
N ARG A 661 10.09 33.66 -5.88
CA ARG A 661 11.10 33.39 -4.86
C ARG A 661 11.40 31.89 -4.79
N VAL A 662 12.56 31.51 -5.29
CA VAL A 662 13.08 30.14 -5.15
C VAL A 662 13.97 30.10 -3.92
N LEU A 663 13.85 29.06 -3.09
CA LEU A 663 14.69 28.86 -1.91
C LEU A 663 15.49 27.56 -2.04
N LEU A 664 16.81 27.66 -1.85
CA LEU A 664 17.72 26.55 -1.63
C LEU A 664 18.17 26.55 -0.16
N PRO A 665 17.54 25.73 0.70
CA PRO A 665 17.94 25.58 2.08
C PRO A 665 19.01 24.48 2.23
N GLY A 666 19.91 24.67 3.20
CA GLY A 666 20.91 23.68 3.56
C GLY A 666 22.33 24.23 3.51
N ARG A 667 23.29 23.35 3.77
CA ARG A 667 24.72 23.70 3.80
C ARG A 667 25.21 24.07 2.40
N ALA A 668 25.34 25.36 2.14
CA ALA A 668 25.82 25.90 0.87
C ALA A 668 27.29 25.53 0.59
N ASP A 669 28.06 25.24 1.64
CA ASP A 669 29.46 24.78 1.57
C ASP A 669 29.60 23.28 1.23
N ASP A 670 28.50 22.53 1.16
CA ASP A 670 28.48 21.13 0.75
C ASP A 670 28.26 21.03 -0.76
N PRO A 671 29.28 20.64 -1.56
CA PRO A 671 29.16 20.56 -3.01
C PRO A 671 28.10 19.53 -3.44
N ALA A 672 27.74 18.58 -2.56
CA ALA A 672 26.68 17.63 -2.84
C ALA A 672 25.28 18.27 -2.95
N LYS A 673 25.09 19.53 -2.53
CA LYS A 673 23.79 20.23 -2.52
C LYS A 673 23.44 20.93 -3.83
N GLY A 674 24.36 20.95 -4.80
CA GLY A 674 24.09 21.49 -6.15
C GLY A 674 23.82 22.99 -6.20
N LEU A 675 24.52 23.78 -5.37
CA LEU A 675 24.36 25.25 -5.34
C LEU A 675 24.63 25.89 -6.71
N ASP A 676 25.72 25.52 -7.37
CA ASP A 676 26.07 26.08 -8.68
C ASP A 676 24.98 25.77 -9.72
N ASP A 677 24.45 24.54 -9.74
CA ASP A 677 23.36 24.15 -10.65
C ASP A 677 22.09 24.97 -10.41
N ALA A 678 21.77 25.25 -9.14
CA ALA A 678 20.65 26.12 -8.78
C ALA A 678 20.82 27.55 -9.28
N ILE A 679 22.03 28.11 -9.12
CA ILE A 679 22.36 29.46 -9.59
C ILE A 679 22.22 29.54 -11.11
N TYR A 680 22.81 28.61 -11.85
CA TYR A 680 22.71 28.59 -13.31
C TYR A 680 21.27 28.34 -13.79
N ALA A 681 20.51 27.48 -13.11
CA ALA A 681 19.12 27.21 -13.49
C ALA A 681 18.25 28.46 -13.33
N VAL A 682 18.37 29.18 -12.21
CA VAL A 682 17.64 30.43 -11.97
C VAL A 682 18.10 31.55 -12.91
N GLN A 683 19.41 31.64 -13.20
CA GLN A 683 19.94 32.56 -14.23
C GLN A 683 19.30 32.30 -15.59
N LYS A 684 19.19 31.03 -16.01
CA LYS A 684 18.58 30.65 -17.29
C LYS A 684 17.09 31.01 -17.37
N VAL A 685 16.36 30.94 -16.26
CA VAL A 685 14.97 31.42 -16.19
C VAL A 685 14.90 32.95 -16.24
N ALA A 686 15.84 33.64 -15.58
CA ALA A 686 15.90 35.10 -15.54
C ALA A 686 16.27 35.73 -16.89
N THR A 687 17.18 35.13 -17.65
CA THR A 687 17.59 35.62 -18.99
C THR A 687 16.47 35.60 -20.03
N LEU A 688 15.41 34.83 -19.78
CA LEU A 688 14.17 34.83 -20.56
C LEU A 688 13.23 36.02 -20.21
N GLY A 689 13.67 36.95 -19.37
CA GLY A 689 12.90 38.14 -18.95
C GLY A 689 11.97 37.94 -17.76
N ASN A 690 12.08 36.80 -17.06
CA ASN A 690 11.22 36.48 -15.91
C ASN A 690 11.73 37.12 -14.62
N LYS A 691 10.81 37.65 -13.79
CA LYS A 691 11.13 38.17 -12.46
C LYS A 691 11.29 37.01 -11.46
N ILE A 692 12.53 36.60 -11.19
CA ILE A 692 12.88 35.49 -10.30
C ILE A 692 14.09 35.85 -9.44
N VAL A 693 14.15 35.31 -8.22
CA VAL A 693 15.30 35.44 -7.31
C VAL A 693 15.54 34.10 -6.60
N LEU A 694 16.81 33.72 -6.45
CA LEU A 694 17.24 32.58 -5.65
C LEU A 694 17.68 33.05 -4.26
N HIS A 695 17.00 32.58 -3.22
CA HIS A 695 17.45 32.69 -1.85
C HIS A 695 18.23 31.43 -1.46
N VAL A 696 19.40 31.58 -0.86
CA VAL A 696 20.21 30.47 -0.36
C VAL A 696 20.34 30.60 1.14
N LEU A 697 19.79 29.66 1.90
CA LEU A 697 19.81 29.66 3.37
C LEU A 697 20.78 28.61 3.88
N GLY A 698 21.91 29.04 4.46
CA GLY A 698 22.87 28.15 5.09
C GLY A 698 24.33 28.38 4.73
N VAL A 699 24.71 29.63 4.41
CA VAL A 699 26.11 30.02 4.19
C VAL A 699 26.80 30.31 5.53
N PRO A 700 28.08 29.94 5.71
CA PRO A 700 28.87 30.43 6.83
C PRO A 700 28.92 31.97 6.87
N ILE A 701 28.65 32.57 8.03
CA ILE A 701 28.50 34.03 8.14
C ILE A 701 29.74 34.81 7.67
N ASN A 702 30.92 34.23 7.87
CA ASN A 702 32.22 34.77 7.46
C ASN A 702 32.49 34.65 5.95
N GLU A 703 31.71 33.85 5.22
CA GLU A 703 31.88 33.61 3.78
C GLU A 703 30.81 34.27 2.90
N MET A 704 29.80 34.93 3.49
CA MET A 704 28.66 35.49 2.75
C MET A 704 29.10 36.45 1.63
N ASN A 705 30.05 37.35 1.90
CA ASN A 705 30.54 38.30 0.89
C ASN A 705 31.28 37.59 -0.27
N SER A 706 32.02 36.53 0.04
CA SER A 706 32.74 35.74 -0.97
C SER A 706 31.76 35.01 -1.88
N TRP A 707 30.72 34.38 -1.31
CA TRP A 707 29.66 33.71 -2.07
C TRP A 707 28.82 34.68 -2.89
N GLN A 708 28.51 35.86 -2.35
CA GLN A 708 27.80 36.91 -3.10
C GLN A 708 28.62 37.38 -4.30
N ASN A 709 29.91 37.71 -4.11
CA ASN A 709 30.80 38.10 -5.20
C ASN A 709 30.93 37.00 -6.25
N TYR A 710 31.04 35.74 -5.84
CA TYR A 710 31.10 34.60 -6.74
C TYR A 710 29.81 34.47 -7.57
N ALA A 711 28.63 34.53 -6.94
CA ALA A 711 27.35 34.45 -7.64
C ALA A 711 27.16 35.62 -8.62
N ASP A 712 27.49 36.86 -8.22
CA ASP A 712 27.40 38.03 -9.08
C ASP A 712 28.35 37.91 -10.30
N GLN A 713 29.54 37.34 -10.11
CA GLN A 713 30.49 37.08 -11.19
C GLN A 713 30.00 36.03 -12.18
N ILE A 714 29.52 34.87 -11.71
CA ILE A 714 29.09 33.78 -12.61
C ILE A 714 27.75 34.09 -13.29
N THR A 715 26.89 34.88 -12.65
CA THR A 715 25.57 35.25 -13.22
C THR A 715 25.61 36.50 -14.09
N GLY A 716 26.57 37.39 -13.88
CA GLY A 716 26.61 38.72 -14.48
C GLY A 716 25.43 39.63 -14.08
N THR A 717 24.62 39.22 -13.08
CA THR A 717 23.38 39.91 -12.70
C THR A 717 23.33 40.11 -11.18
N GLN A 718 23.57 41.34 -10.72
CA GLN A 718 23.52 41.66 -9.30
C GLN A 718 22.12 41.44 -8.71
N GLY A 719 22.06 40.80 -7.54
CA GLY A 719 20.82 40.60 -6.79
C GLY A 719 19.93 39.45 -7.28
N LEU A 720 20.35 38.68 -8.30
CA LEU A 720 19.67 37.46 -8.74
C LEU A 720 19.72 36.35 -7.67
N VAL A 721 20.81 36.31 -6.90
CA VAL A 721 21.03 35.36 -5.81
C VAL A 721 21.22 36.15 -4.51
N GLN A 722 20.53 35.73 -3.44
CA GLN A 722 20.63 36.31 -2.11
C GLN A 722 21.02 35.24 -1.09
N PHE A 723 22.18 35.41 -0.47
CA PHE A 723 22.68 34.49 0.56
C PHE A 723 22.25 34.91 1.97
N HIS A 724 21.84 33.93 2.76
CA HIS A 724 21.44 34.08 4.16
C HIS A 724 22.30 33.18 5.06
N PRO A 725 22.69 33.65 6.25
CA PRO A 725 23.52 32.87 7.15
C PRO A 725 22.77 31.63 7.63
N PHE A 726 23.52 30.59 7.96
CA PHE A 726 22.97 29.42 8.63
C PHE A 726 22.30 29.79 9.96
N SER A 727 21.11 29.22 10.21
CA SER A 727 20.29 29.51 11.40
C SER A 727 19.93 28.22 12.16
N ASN A 728 20.23 28.20 13.45
CA ASN A 728 19.71 27.19 14.39
C ASN A 728 18.31 27.55 14.94
N ASP A 729 17.82 28.77 14.67
CA ASP A 729 16.48 29.19 15.07
C ASP A 729 15.44 28.62 14.09
N ARG A 730 14.66 27.67 14.59
CA ARG A 730 13.56 27.01 13.86
C ARG A 730 12.52 28.01 13.35
N LEU A 731 12.24 29.09 14.08
CA LEU A 731 11.29 30.11 13.63
C LEU A 731 11.81 30.87 12.42
N THR A 732 13.11 31.14 12.37
CA THR A 732 13.76 31.76 11.22
C THR A 732 13.75 30.85 10.00
N VAL A 733 14.08 29.56 10.17
CA VAL A 733 14.00 28.57 9.07
C VAL A 733 12.56 28.45 8.53
N LEU A 734 11.58 28.32 9.45
CA LEU A 734 10.16 28.24 9.11
C LEU A 734 9.65 29.49 8.36
N ARG A 735 10.10 30.68 8.77
CA ARG A 735 9.78 31.93 8.06
C ARG A 735 10.37 31.93 6.65
N SER A 736 11.60 31.47 6.47
CA SER A 736 12.23 31.37 5.15
C SER A 736 11.43 30.44 4.22
N TYR A 737 11.02 29.27 4.71
CA TYR A 737 10.15 28.37 3.93
C TYR A 737 8.86 29.07 3.51
N ARG A 738 8.14 29.68 4.45
CA ARG A 738 6.88 30.39 4.19
C ARG A 738 7.01 31.60 3.24
N MET A 739 8.20 32.15 3.09
CA MET A 739 8.47 33.26 2.17
C MET A 739 8.78 32.79 0.74
N ALA A 740 9.06 31.50 0.53
CA ALA A 740 9.37 30.93 -0.77
C ALA A 740 8.10 30.57 -1.55
N ASP A 741 8.14 30.77 -2.86
CA ASP A 741 7.12 30.26 -3.79
C ASP A 741 7.44 28.80 -4.19
N LEU A 742 8.72 28.44 -4.16
CA LEU A 742 9.24 27.11 -4.47
C LEU A 742 10.50 26.84 -3.66
N VAL A 743 10.59 25.66 -3.04
CA VAL A 743 11.83 25.13 -2.47
C VAL A 743 12.47 24.15 -3.44
N ILE A 744 13.79 24.18 -3.59
CA ILE A 744 14.52 23.24 -4.45
C ILE A 744 15.62 22.50 -3.67
N MET A 745 15.81 21.24 -4.00
CA MET A 745 16.91 20.39 -3.52
C MET A 745 17.62 19.74 -4.72
N PRO A 746 18.43 20.49 -5.47
CA PRO A 746 19.18 20.00 -6.61
C PRO A 746 20.45 19.27 -6.18
N SER A 747 20.39 18.51 -5.09
CA SER A 747 21.52 17.73 -4.59
C SER A 747 22.02 16.77 -5.67
N THR A 748 23.33 16.65 -5.83
CA THR A 748 23.96 15.65 -6.70
C THR A 748 24.09 14.30 -6.00
N HIS A 749 24.16 14.32 -4.67
CA HIS A 749 24.01 13.14 -3.83
C HIS A 749 23.32 13.49 -2.52
N GLU A 750 22.26 12.76 -2.17
CA GLU A 750 21.50 12.97 -0.95
C GLU A 750 21.04 11.63 -0.36
N GLY A 751 21.33 11.38 0.92
CA GLY A 751 20.90 10.14 1.58
C GLY A 751 19.37 10.04 1.67
N PHE A 752 18.75 11.04 2.29
CA PHE A 752 17.29 11.21 2.30
C PHE A 752 16.91 12.62 1.86
N GLY A 753 17.29 13.62 2.67
CA GLY A 753 16.93 15.02 2.46
C GLY A 753 15.72 15.43 3.30
N MET A 754 15.89 15.61 4.62
CA MET A 754 14.78 15.92 5.56
C MET A 754 14.04 17.23 5.25
N ILE A 755 14.67 18.14 4.50
CA ILE A 755 14.01 19.36 3.99
C ILE A 755 12.74 18.99 3.22
N PHE A 756 12.71 17.84 2.53
CA PHE A 756 11.52 17.33 1.87
C PHE A 756 10.32 17.22 2.82
N THR A 757 10.46 16.54 3.96
CA THR A 757 9.36 16.34 4.91
C THR A 757 9.02 17.61 5.68
N GLU A 758 10.01 18.48 5.94
CA GLU A 758 9.79 19.80 6.55
C GLU A 758 8.93 20.72 5.67
N VAL A 759 9.22 20.77 4.37
CA VAL A 759 8.54 21.65 3.41
C VAL A 759 7.20 21.06 2.97
N ALA A 760 7.14 19.75 2.73
CA ALA A 760 5.90 19.06 2.46
C ALA A 760 4.89 19.23 3.60
N GLY A 761 5.34 19.18 4.86
CA GLY A 761 4.51 19.45 6.04
C GLY A 761 3.93 20.87 6.11
N LEU A 762 4.47 21.82 5.35
CA LEU A 762 3.96 23.20 5.21
C LEU A 762 3.02 23.39 4.03
N GLY A 763 2.88 22.40 3.15
CA GLY A 763 2.11 22.53 1.90
C GLY A 763 2.72 23.52 0.91
N ILE A 764 4.06 23.64 0.90
CA ILE A 764 4.80 24.54 0.00
C ILE A 764 5.39 23.71 -1.16
N PRO A 765 5.34 24.18 -2.41
CA PRO A 765 5.93 23.48 -3.54
C PRO A 765 7.41 23.18 -3.31
N ILE A 766 7.82 21.93 -3.60
CA ILE A 766 9.19 21.47 -3.49
C ILE A 766 9.59 20.65 -4.71
N LEU A 767 10.82 20.84 -5.18
CA LEU A 767 11.45 19.98 -6.19
C LEU A 767 12.69 19.29 -5.61
N VAL A 768 12.76 17.97 -5.77
CA VAL A 768 13.90 17.14 -5.36
C VAL A 768 14.44 16.34 -6.55
N THR A 769 15.73 15.96 -6.50
CA THR A 769 16.28 15.00 -7.47
C THR A 769 15.69 13.61 -7.25
N GLN A 770 15.45 12.88 -8.33
CA GLN A 770 14.96 11.49 -8.29
C GLN A 770 15.89 10.52 -7.53
N ASP A 771 17.21 10.76 -7.53
CA ASP A 771 18.19 9.84 -6.94
C ASP A 771 18.31 10.01 -5.41
N SER A 772 17.70 11.06 -4.86
CA SER A 772 17.64 11.27 -3.41
C SER A 772 16.68 10.29 -2.74
N GLY A 773 16.91 9.93 -1.48
CA GLY A 773 15.95 9.13 -0.73
C GLY A 773 14.54 9.76 -0.65
N ALA A 774 14.44 11.09 -0.61
CA ALA A 774 13.18 11.81 -0.73
C ALA A 774 12.52 11.65 -2.12
N GLY A 775 13.30 11.74 -3.20
CA GLY A 775 12.81 11.53 -4.56
C GLY A 775 12.32 10.11 -4.79
N GLN A 776 13.06 9.11 -4.32
CA GLN A 776 12.65 7.71 -4.37
C GLN A 776 11.38 7.45 -3.55
N LEU A 777 11.24 8.07 -2.37
CA LEU A 777 10.00 8.02 -1.59
C LEU A 777 8.84 8.66 -2.35
N ALA A 778 9.05 9.85 -2.93
CA ALA A 778 8.05 10.57 -3.72
C ALA A 778 7.55 9.76 -4.92
N LEU A 779 8.43 8.98 -5.57
CA LEU A 779 8.09 8.12 -6.70
C LEU A 779 7.49 6.75 -6.30
N ASP A 780 7.46 6.41 -5.01
CA ASP A 780 6.84 5.18 -4.54
C ASP A 780 5.30 5.30 -4.54
N ARG A 781 4.70 4.74 -5.59
CA ARG A 781 3.26 4.74 -5.85
C ARG A 781 2.41 4.07 -4.76
N THR A 782 3.04 3.22 -3.95
CA THR A 782 2.36 2.53 -2.86
C THR A 782 2.25 3.41 -1.61
N ARG A 783 2.98 4.53 -1.56
CA ARG A 783 3.01 5.47 -0.42
C ARG A 783 2.57 6.88 -0.80
N ILE A 784 2.88 7.34 -2.01
CA ILE A 784 2.55 8.66 -2.52
C ILE A 784 1.87 8.50 -3.88
N PRO A 785 0.70 9.14 -4.13
CA PRO A 785 0.03 9.10 -5.44
C PRO A 785 0.96 9.58 -6.56
N VAL A 786 0.85 8.95 -7.74
CA VAL A 786 1.80 9.14 -8.86
C VAL A 786 1.90 10.60 -9.27
N GLU A 787 0.77 11.28 -9.39
CA GLU A 787 0.66 12.66 -9.85
C GLU A 787 1.34 13.61 -8.85
N VAL A 788 1.11 13.39 -7.56
CA VAL A 788 1.70 14.17 -6.46
C VAL A 788 3.21 13.95 -6.38
N GLY A 789 3.64 12.69 -6.51
CA GLY A 789 5.04 12.31 -6.51
C GLY A 789 5.81 12.93 -7.67
N GLN A 790 5.31 12.78 -8.90
CA GLN A 790 5.93 13.33 -10.11
C GLN A 790 5.98 14.86 -10.11
N ALA A 791 4.98 15.53 -9.53
CA ALA A 791 4.97 16.99 -9.43
C ALA A 791 6.19 17.53 -8.66
N CYS A 792 6.70 16.76 -7.69
CA CYS A 792 7.75 17.16 -6.76
C CYS A 792 9.15 16.66 -7.15
N VAL A 793 9.28 15.88 -8.22
CA VAL A 793 10.54 15.24 -8.61
C VAL A 793 11.06 15.79 -9.93
N VAL A 794 12.37 16.00 -9.99
CA VAL A 794 13.12 16.31 -11.21
C VAL A 794 13.82 15.04 -11.65
N LEU A 795 13.55 14.58 -12.87
CA LEU A 795 14.18 13.41 -13.48
C LEU A 795 15.54 13.82 -14.08
N ASP A 796 16.54 13.99 -13.21
CA ASP A 796 17.92 14.34 -13.59
C ASP A 796 18.87 13.15 -13.36
N GLU A 797 18.61 12.04 -14.07
CA GLU A 797 19.13 10.66 -13.96
C GLU A 797 20.67 10.46 -13.89
N SER A 798 21.47 11.52 -13.89
CA SER A 798 22.92 11.44 -13.70
C SER A 798 23.50 12.80 -13.33
N ALA A 799 23.72 13.05 -12.03
CA ALA A 799 24.57 14.16 -11.59
C ALA A 799 26.06 13.77 -11.50
N TYR A 800 26.37 12.49 -11.74
CA TYR A 800 27.68 11.91 -11.47
C TYR A 800 28.73 12.41 -12.47
N GLY A 801 29.71 13.17 -11.97
CA GLY A 801 30.82 13.67 -12.77
C GLY A 801 30.48 14.82 -13.71
N ILE A 802 29.22 15.28 -13.76
CA ILE A 802 28.84 16.47 -14.52
C ILE A 802 29.29 17.70 -13.75
N LYS A 803 30.20 18.48 -14.33
CA LYS A 803 30.56 19.79 -13.77
C LYS A 803 29.41 20.76 -13.97
N PRO A 804 29.01 21.53 -12.95
CA PRO A 804 28.03 22.60 -13.12
C PRO A 804 28.48 23.57 -14.21
N SER A 805 27.64 23.80 -15.21
CA SER A 805 27.84 24.83 -16.24
C SER A 805 26.51 25.34 -16.77
N PRO A 806 26.45 26.58 -17.30
CA PRO A 806 25.22 27.14 -17.90
C PRO A 806 24.66 26.28 -19.04
N GLU A 807 25.53 25.58 -19.77
CA GLU A 807 25.22 24.71 -20.91
C GLU A 807 24.87 23.28 -20.51
N SER A 808 25.02 22.92 -19.22
CA SER A 808 24.73 21.58 -18.72
C SER A 808 23.26 21.22 -18.94
N GLU A 809 23.02 19.98 -19.40
CA GLU A 809 21.68 19.42 -19.57
C GLU A 809 20.92 19.38 -18.24
N ARG A 810 21.63 19.06 -17.14
CA ARG A 810 21.07 19.09 -15.78
C ARG A 810 20.51 20.47 -15.45
N VAL A 811 21.28 21.53 -15.70
CA VAL A 811 20.85 22.92 -15.50
C VAL A 811 19.65 23.25 -16.37
N ALA A 812 19.59 22.76 -17.61
CA ALA A 812 18.44 22.95 -18.49
C ALA A 812 17.17 22.30 -17.95
N ILE A 813 17.25 21.06 -17.44
CA ILE A 813 16.13 20.33 -16.84
C ILE A 813 15.63 21.04 -15.58
N TRP A 814 16.55 21.44 -14.68
CA TRP A 814 16.19 22.18 -13.47
C TRP A 814 15.56 23.55 -13.79
N ALA A 815 16.12 24.30 -14.73
CA ALA A 815 15.54 25.56 -15.19
C ALA A 815 14.14 25.37 -15.75
N HIS A 816 13.93 24.32 -16.56
CA HIS A 816 12.63 23.99 -17.12
C HIS A 816 11.60 23.66 -16.04
N ARG A 817 11.96 22.84 -15.05
CA ARG A 817 11.07 22.47 -13.94
C ARG A 817 10.75 23.65 -13.02
N ILE A 818 11.73 24.49 -12.71
CA ILE A 818 11.53 25.74 -11.94
C ILE A 818 10.56 26.67 -12.68
N ASP A 819 10.78 26.88 -13.99
CA ASP A 819 9.90 27.73 -14.80
C ASP A 819 8.49 27.14 -14.96
N HIS A 820 8.36 25.81 -15.06
CA HIS A 820 7.06 25.14 -15.08
C HIS A 820 6.28 25.41 -13.78
N VAL A 821 6.90 25.25 -12.61
CA VAL A 821 6.25 25.58 -11.33
C VAL A 821 5.87 27.06 -11.28
N ARG A 822 6.74 27.96 -11.74
CA ARG A 822 6.46 29.40 -11.81
C ARG A 822 5.24 29.71 -12.68
N ARG A 823 5.11 29.09 -13.86
CA ARG A 823 3.99 29.27 -14.79
C ARG A 823 2.69 28.67 -14.27
N HIS A 824 2.77 27.62 -13.47
CA HIS A 824 1.62 26.84 -12.98
C HIS A 824 1.54 26.83 -11.44
N LEU A 825 1.83 27.97 -10.80
CA LEU A 825 1.95 28.06 -9.35
C LEU A 825 0.70 27.60 -8.59
N ASP A 826 -0.50 27.91 -9.10
CA ASP A 826 -1.75 27.46 -8.50
C ASP A 826 -1.86 25.94 -8.47
N GLN A 827 -1.45 25.27 -9.55
CA GLN A 827 -1.42 23.82 -9.61
C GLN A 827 -0.34 23.26 -8.68
N ALA A 828 0.86 23.83 -8.71
CA ALA A 828 1.94 23.41 -7.82
C ALA A 828 1.57 23.55 -6.32
N CYS A 829 0.81 24.59 -5.96
CA CYS A 829 0.28 24.74 -4.60
C CYS A 829 -0.78 23.69 -4.24
N LYS A 830 -1.60 23.27 -5.21
CA LYS A 830 -2.55 22.15 -5.00
C LYS A 830 -1.80 20.84 -4.81
N ASP A 831 -0.81 20.57 -5.64
CA ASP A 831 0.02 19.36 -5.55
C ASP A 831 0.79 19.33 -4.22
N ALA A 832 1.33 20.47 -3.78
CA ALA A 832 1.99 20.59 -2.49
C ALA A 832 1.06 20.36 -1.29
N ARG A 833 -0.21 20.81 -1.37
CA ARG A 833 -1.23 20.50 -0.36
C ARG A 833 -1.63 19.03 -0.37
N ALA A 834 -1.73 18.42 -1.54
CA ALA A 834 -1.97 16.98 -1.66
C ALA A 834 -0.80 16.20 -1.03
N LEU A 835 0.45 16.62 -1.28
CA LEU A 835 1.62 16.04 -0.61
C LEU A 835 1.58 16.26 0.91
N GLN A 836 1.19 17.45 1.39
CA GLN A 836 0.99 17.72 2.81
C GLN A 836 -0.02 16.77 3.43
N GLN A 837 -1.14 16.52 2.74
CA GLN A 837 -2.18 15.59 3.20
C GLN A 837 -1.62 14.18 3.36
N VAL A 838 -0.84 13.70 2.39
CA VAL A 838 -0.15 12.39 2.51
C VAL A 838 0.84 12.40 3.67
N MET A 839 1.61 13.49 3.85
CA MET A 839 2.60 13.62 4.93
C MET A 839 1.99 13.70 6.33
N ARG A 840 0.68 13.96 6.49
CA ARG A 840 -0.01 13.82 7.79
C ARG A 840 0.12 12.40 8.34
N GLY A 841 0.14 11.42 7.44
CA GLY A 841 0.42 10.02 7.75
C GLY A 841 1.87 9.74 8.15
N TYR A 842 2.80 10.68 8.08
CA TYR A 842 4.23 10.46 8.32
C TYR A 842 4.79 11.42 9.39
N SER A 843 4.22 11.44 10.60
CA SER A 843 4.76 12.22 11.72
C SER A 843 5.98 11.57 12.37
N TRP A 844 6.73 12.31 13.21
CA TRP A 844 7.82 11.73 14.01
C TRP A 844 7.33 10.66 14.98
N LYS A 845 6.09 10.78 15.48
CA LYS A 845 5.44 9.75 16.30
C LYS A 845 5.21 8.47 15.50
N HIS A 846 4.77 8.60 14.24
CA HIS A 846 4.61 7.46 13.33
C HIS A 846 5.96 6.79 13.03
N ALA A 847 7.01 7.56 12.80
CA ALA A 847 8.37 7.03 12.60
C ALA A 847 8.88 6.27 13.84
N ALA A 848 8.66 6.82 15.04
CA ALA A 848 9.02 6.16 16.30
C ALA A 848 8.24 4.86 16.53
N GLN A 849 6.93 4.86 16.24
CA GLN A 849 6.08 3.67 16.33
C GLN A 849 6.52 2.58 15.35
N ALA A 850 6.71 2.93 14.08
CA ALA A 850 7.12 1.99 13.05
C ALA A 850 8.48 1.36 13.37
N LEU A 851 9.45 2.15 13.84
CA LEU A 851 10.76 1.66 14.28
C LEU A 851 10.64 0.68 15.46
N LEU A 852 9.83 1.02 16.46
CA LEU A 852 9.65 0.18 17.65
C LEU A 852 8.99 -1.16 17.28
N SER A 853 7.91 -1.13 16.50
CA SER A 853 7.24 -2.34 16.00
C SER A 853 8.17 -3.16 15.09
N ALA A 854 8.93 -2.52 14.20
CA ALA A 854 9.90 -3.21 13.37
C ALA A 854 10.98 -3.92 14.20
N ALA A 855 11.50 -3.27 15.25
CA ALA A 855 12.55 -3.82 16.09
C ALA A 855 12.02 -4.93 17.02
N ILE A 856 10.87 -4.71 17.65
CA ILE A 856 10.40 -5.55 18.75
C ILE A 856 9.45 -6.65 18.27
N GLU A 857 8.50 -6.32 17.40
CA GLU A 857 7.33 -7.16 17.09
C GLU A 857 7.50 -7.94 15.78
N SER A 858 8.17 -7.36 14.78
CA SER A 858 8.34 -7.98 13.46
C SER A 858 9.44 -9.06 13.44
N THR A 859 9.29 -10.02 12.52
CA THR A 859 10.26 -11.07 12.21
C THR A 859 10.78 -11.01 10.76
N THR A 860 10.29 -10.07 9.95
CA THR A 860 10.69 -9.89 8.54
C THR A 860 11.28 -8.50 8.29
N ASP A 861 11.75 -8.27 7.07
CA ASP A 861 12.05 -6.94 6.57
C ASP A 861 10.76 -6.13 6.45
N THR A 862 10.84 -4.82 6.69
CA THR A 862 9.66 -3.96 6.76
C THR A 862 9.90 -2.58 6.14
N VAL A 863 8.81 -1.95 5.72
CA VAL A 863 8.79 -0.54 5.31
C VAL A 863 7.76 0.22 6.13
N GLN A 864 8.05 1.47 6.46
CA GLN A 864 7.08 2.38 7.07
C GLN A 864 6.04 2.84 6.04
N ARG A 865 4.78 2.55 6.34
CA ARG A 865 3.59 3.11 5.68
C ARG A 865 3.04 4.29 6.49
N SER A 866 1.97 4.90 5.99
CA SER A 866 1.27 5.96 6.72
C SER A 866 0.78 5.47 8.08
N ASN A 867 0.61 6.42 9.00
CA ASN A 867 0.10 6.23 10.36
C ASN A 867 0.95 5.30 11.24
N GLY A 868 2.23 5.14 10.91
CA GLY A 868 3.18 4.32 11.68
C GLY A 868 3.01 2.82 11.45
N VAL A 869 2.19 2.43 10.46
CA VAL A 869 1.98 1.03 10.09
C VAL A 869 3.25 0.48 9.43
N ILE A 870 3.68 -0.70 9.86
CA ILE A 870 4.72 -1.46 9.18
C ILE A 870 4.07 -2.42 8.17
N ALA A 871 4.60 -2.46 6.96
CA ALA A 871 4.29 -3.49 5.97
C ALA A 871 5.54 -4.35 5.76
N PRO A 872 5.40 -5.65 5.42
CA PRO A 872 6.51 -6.41 4.89
C PRO A 872 7.16 -5.63 3.73
N MET A 873 8.48 -5.55 3.73
CA MET A 873 9.20 -4.96 2.61
C MET A 873 9.04 -5.93 1.44
N GLU A 874 8.12 -5.61 0.53
CA GLU A 874 8.04 -6.27 -0.76
C GLU A 874 9.41 -6.10 -1.41
N GLN A 875 10.11 -7.22 -1.64
CA GLN A 875 11.39 -7.22 -2.32
C GLN A 875 11.15 -6.61 -3.71
N SER A 876 11.59 -5.36 -3.90
CA SER A 876 11.44 -4.64 -5.17
C SER A 876 12.17 -5.39 -6.26
N SER A 877 11.40 -6.21 -6.96
CA SER A 877 11.72 -6.85 -8.23
C SER A 877 10.51 -7.64 -8.76
N VAL A 878 9.51 -7.95 -7.93
CA VAL A 878 8.25 -8.55 -8.38
C VAL A 878 7.21 -7.44 -8.58
N PRO A 879 6.69 -7.23 -9.80
CA PRO A 879 5.58 -6.31 -10.04
C PRO A 879 4.37 -6.70 -9.18
N SER A 880 3.53 -5.74 -8.80
CA SER A 880 2.22 -6.02 -8.18
C SER A 880 1.36 -6.82 -9.17
N LEU A 881 1.38 -8.14 -9.05
CA LEU A 881 0.61 -9.04 -9.92
C LEU A 881 -0.85 -9.10 -9.45
N SER A 882 -1.79 -9.01 -10.40
CA SER A 882 -3.19 -9.25 -10.07
C SER A 882 -3.41 -10.71 -9.63
N PRO A 883 -4.40 -11.01 -8.76
CA PRO A 883 -4.66 -12.37 -8.29
C PRO A 883 -4.90 -13.37 -9.44
N ASP A 884 -5.54 -12.93 -10.52
CA ASP A 884 -5.82 -13.75 -11.70
C ASP A 884 -4.54 -14.13 -12.46
N VAL A 885 -3.62 -13.17 -12.63
CA VAL A 885 -2.30 -13.39 -13.24
C VAL A 885 -1.50 -14.40 -12.41
N LEU A 886 -1.43 -14.20 -11.10
CA LEU A 886 -0.71 -15.09 -10.18
C LEU A 886 -1.30 -16.51 -10.20
N ALA A 887 -2.63 -16.63 -10.16
CA ALA A 887 -3.31 -17.92 -10.20
C ALA A 887 -3.08 -18.65 -11.53
N ALA A 888 -3.07 -17.94 -12.66
CA ALA A 888 -2.81 -18.48 -13.98
C ALA A 888 -1.34 -18.95 -14.13
N MET A 889 -0.38 -18.14 -13.66
CA MET A 889 1.04 -18.48 -13.60
C MET A 889 1.29 -19.76 -12.80
N HIS A 890 0.71 -19.89 -11.60
CA HIS A 890 0.85 -21.10 -10.80
C HIS A 890 0.24 -22.35 -11.45
N ARG A 891 -0.89 -22.21 -12.17
CA ARG A 891 -1.47 -23.32 -12.93
C ARG A 891 -0.56 -23.73 -14.09
N ALA A 892 -0.05 -22.76 -14.84
CA ALA A 892 0.86 -22.97 -15.95
C ALA A 892 2.20 -23.61 -15.52
N ALA A 893 2.72 -23.27 -14.34
CA ALA A 893 3.94 -23.88 -13.81
C ALA A 893 3.82 -25.41 -13.59
N ARG A 894 2.60 -25.91 -13.33
CA ARG A 894 2.33 -27.35 -13.05
C ARG A 894 2.12 -28.21 -14.30
N THR A 895 2.22 -27.62 -15.48
CA THR A 895 2.09 -28.35 -16.76
C THR A 895 3.39 -28.97 -17.23
N ARG A 896 4.54 -28.55 -16.68
CA ARG A 896 5.89 -29.00 -17.07
C ARG A 896 6.03 -30.52 -16.93
N ASN A 897 6.62 -31.18 -17.93
CA ASN A 897 7.04 -32.57 -17.85
C ASN A 897 8.58 -32.70 -17.77
N ARG A 898 9.11 -33.94 -17.77
CA ARG A 898 10.55 -34.22 -17.64
C ARG A 898 11.44 -33.60 -18.72
N THR A 899 10.87 -33.35 -19.89
CA THR A 899 11.57 -32.79 -21.05
C THR A 899 11.29 -31.30 -21.22
N GLY A 900 10.58 -30.67 -20.28
CA GLY A 900 10.16 -29.27 -20.35
C GLY A 900 9.06 -29.00 -21.37
N ALA A 901 8.42 -30.03 -21.91
CA ALA A 901 7.22 -29.85 -22.74
C ALA A 901 5.98 -29.80 -21.82
N PRO A 902 4.99 -28.95 -22.13
CA PRO A 902 3.76 -28.90 -21.36
C PRO A 902 2.89 -30.13 -21.64
N ASP A 903 2.29 -30.70 -20.59
CA ASP A 903 1.26 -31.72 -20.73
C ASP A 903 0.05 -31.13 -21.49
N PRO A 904 -0.36 -31.70 -22.64
CA PRO A 904 -1.40 -31.10 -23.49
C PRO A 904 -2.76 -30.93 -22.81
N VAL A 905 -3.13 -31.86 -21.92
CA VAL A 905 -4.42 -31.82 -21.21
C VAL A 905 -4.39 -30.69 -20.19
N ARG A 906 -3.34 -30.63 -19.36
CA ARG A 906 -3.18 -29.57 -18.36
C ARG A 906 -2.96 -28.20 -18.99
N ALA A 907 -2.28 -28.14 -20.14
CA ALA A 907 -2.11 -26.90 -20.90
C ALA A 907 -3.44 -26.37 -21.42
N ALA A 908 -4.33 -27.25 -21.90
CA ALA A 908 -5.70 -26.86 -22.24
C ALA A 908 -6.45 -26.34 -21.01
N GLU A 909 -6.34 -26.98 -19.84
CA GLU A 909 -6.99 -26.53 -18.60
C GLU A 909 -6.55 -25.12 -18.18
N VAL A 910 -5.27 -24.77 -18.36
CA VAL A 910 -4.77 -23.40 -18.08
C VAL A 910 -5.55 -22.39 -18.90
N LEU A 911 -5.65 -22.57 -20.23
CA LEU A 911 -6.39 -21.67 -21.10
C LEU A 911 -7.89 -21.59 -20.73
N HIS A 912 -8.53 -22.72 -20.42
CA HIS A 912 -9.95 -22.75 -20.06
C HIS A 912 -10.24 -22.05 -18.73
N SER A 913 -9.26 -22.02 -17.82
CA SER A 913 -9.36 -21.39 -16.50
C SER A 913 -9.26 -19.86 -16.50
N LEU A 914 -8.88 -19.24 -17.63
CA LEU A 914 -8.73 -17.80 -17.72
C LEU A 914 -10.09 -17.09 -17.77
N PRO A 915 -10.21 -15.85 -17.24
CA PRO A 915 -11.44 -15.09 -17.32
C PRO A 915 -11.82 -14.78 -18.78
N GLU A 916 -13.10 -14.89 -19.11
CA GLU A 916 -13.57 -14.77 -20.50
C GLU A 916 -13.90 -13.32 -20.87
N VAL A 917 -13.42 -12.90 -22.05
CA VAL A 917 -13.71 -11.60 -22.67
C VAL A 917 -14.53 -11.85 -23.93
N HIS A 918 -15.56 -11.03 -24.11
CA HIS A 918 -16.41 -11.08 -25.30
C HIS A 918 -15.58 -10.88 -26.58
N PRO A 919 -15.84 -11.62 -27.68
CA PRO A 919 -14.97 -11.68 -28.86
C PRO A 919 -15.03 -10.44 -29.77
N THR A 920 -14.79 -9.26 -29.21
CA THR A 920 -14.71 -7.99 -29.95
C THR A 920 -13.53 -7.16 -29.48
N THR A 921 -12.86 -6.46 -30.41
CA THR A 921 -11.72 -5.57 -30.10
C THR A 921 -12.13 -4.50 -29.08
N THR A 922 -13.36 -3.98 -29.15
CA THR A 922 -13.90 -3.02 -28.17
C THR A 922 -14.02 -3.61 -26.77
N SER A 923 -14.39 -4.89 -26.65
CA SER A 923 -14.44 -5.55 -25.34
C SER A 923 -13.04 -5.75 -24.78
N LEU A 924 -12.08 -6.11 -25.63
CA LEU A 924 -10.69 -6.22 -25.24
C LEU A 924 -10.11 -4.85 -24.81
N GLU A 925 -10.38 -3.77 -25.55
CA GLU A 925 -10.04 -2.38 -25.19
C GLU A 925 -10.57 -2.02 -23.81
N LYS A 926 -11.84 -2.34 -23.51
CA LYS A 926 -12.46 -2.06 -22.20
C LYS A 926 -11.79 -2.82 -21.05
N HIS A 927 -11.43 -4.09 -21.27
CA HIS A 927 -10.76 -4.90 -20.23
C HIS A 927 -9.32 -4.44 -19.99
N VAL A 928 -8.59 -4.11 -21.07
CA VAL A 928 -7.25 -3.52 -20.97
C VAL A 928 -7.32 -2.14 -20.30
N SER A 929 -8.33 -1.32 -20.63
CA SER A 929 -8.55 -0.02 -19.98
C SER A 929 -8.81 -0.16 -18.47
N THR A 930 -9.63 -1.15 -18.10
CA THR A 930 -9.89 -1.47 -16.68
C THR A 930 -8.62 -1.90 -15.97
N ALA A 931 -7.82 -2.77 -16.59
CA ALA A 931 -6.56 -3.26 -16.01
C ALA A 931 -5.51 -2.14 -15.86
N LEU A 932 -5.51 -1.15 -16.74
CA LEU A 932 -4.60 0.00 -16.72
C LEU A 932 -5.12 1.20 -15.91
N GLY A 933 -6.39 1.18 -15.49
CA GLY A 933 -7.04 2.32 -14.82
C GLY A 933 -7.27 3.54 -15.70
N CYS A 934 -7.13 3.44 -17.02
CA CYS A 934 -7.34 4.54 -17.97
C CYS A 934 -7.88 4.05 -19.32
N PRO A 935 -8.65 4.87 -20.07
CA PRO A 935 -9.15 4.50 -21.39
C PRO A 935 -8.02 4.28 -22.40
N VAL A 936 -8.10 3.18 -23.14
CA VAL A 936 -7.13 2.87 -24.21
C VAL A 936 -7.77 2.48 -25.53
N ARG A 937 -7.00 2.70 -26.60
CA ARG A 937 -7.24 2.15 -27.94
C ARG A 937 -6.19 1.12 -28.30
N LEU A 938 -6.64 0.00 -28.84
CA LEU A 938 -5.76 -1.08 -29.28
C LEU A 938 -5.49 -0.94 -30.78
N ARG A 939 -4.22 -1.06 -31.17
CA ARG A 939 -3.82 -1.13 -32.59
C ARG A 939 -2.92 -2.33 -32.80
N SER A 940 -3.13 -3.05 -33.90
CA SER A 940 -2.23 -4.13 -34.31
C SER A 940 -0.88 -3.56 -34.71
N MET A 941 0.17 -4.31 -34.40
CA MET A 941 1.49 -4.07 -34.99
C MET A 941 1.39 -4.25 -36.52
N ASP A 942 1.96 -3.31 -37.28
CA ASP A 942 1.89 -3.29 -38.74
C ASP A 942 2.69 -4.45 -39.36
N THR A 943 2.32 -4.84 -40.59
CA THR A 943 2.81 -6.05 -41.29
C THR A 943 4.32 -6.09 -41.61
N THR A 944 5.06 -5.02 -41.30
CA THR A 944 6.49 -4.87 -41.58
C THR A 944 7.40 -5.34 -40.44
N HIS A 945 6.86 -5.68 -39.26
CA HIS A 945 7.65 -6.22 -38.14
C HIS A 945 7.81 -7.75 -38.22
N PRO A 946 9.00 -8.31 -37.93
CA PRO A 946 9.19 -9.76 -37.91
C PRO A 946 8.28 -10.41 -36.86
N GLN A 947 7.53 -11.44 -37.25
CA GLN A 947 6.74 -12.24 -36.30
C GLN A 947 7.70 -12.94 -35.32
N GLY A 948 7.49 -12.75 -34.01
CA GLY A 948 8.23 -13.45 -32.96
C GLY A 948 7.92 -14.96 -32.91
N PHE A 949 8.76 -15.74 -32.21
CA PHE A 949 8.67 -17.21 -32.18
C PHE A 949 7.36 -17.75 -31.60
N SER A 950 6.69 -16.99 -30.72
CA SER A 950 5.41 -17.38 -30.12
C SER A 950 4.23 -17.40 -31.11
N GLY A 951 4.37 -16.76 -32.27
CA GLY A 951 3.28 -16.60 -33.24
C GLY A 951 2.08 -15.79 -32.72
N ALA A 952 2.21 -15.18 -31.54
CA ALA A 952 1.14 -14.43 -30.91
C ALA A 952 0.84 -13.12 -31.67
N VAL A 953 -0.43 -12.76 -31.75
CA VAL A 953 -0.84 -11.45 -32.30
C VAL A 953 -0.50 -10.38 -31.26
N ILE A 954 0.22 -9.34 -31.68
CA ILE A 954 0.67 -8.25 -30.80
C ILE A 954 -0.19 -7.01 -31.07
N LEU A 955 -0.83 -6.49 -30.02
CA LEU A 955 -1.53 -5.21 -30.04
C LEU A 955 -0.85 -4.23 -29.08
N PHE A 956 -0.76 -2.97 -29.47
CA PHE A 956 -0.31 -1.89 -28.60
C PHE A 956 -1.49 -1.10 -28.06
N ALA A 957 -1.47 -0.79 -26.77
CA ALA A 957 -2.47 0.03 -26.11
C ALA A 957 -2.02 1.49 -26.03
N TYR A 958 -2.82 2.39 -26.59
CA TYR A 958 -2.58 3.83 -26.66
C TYR A 958 -3.57 4.57 -25.76
N THR A 959 -3.12 5.62 -25.07
CA THR A 959 -4.01 6.52 -24.33
C THR A 959 -4.86 7.39 -25.26
N GLU A 960 -6.10 7.70 -24.87
CA GLU A 960 -6.91 8.73 -25.55
C GLU A 960 -6.51 10.12 -25.02
N ASP A 961 -5.91 10.96 -25.87
CA ASP A 961 -5.59 12.35 -25.53
C ASP A 961 -6.87 13.17 -25.31
N CYS A 962 -7.22 13.44 -24.06
CA CYS A 962 -8.19 14.46 -23.70
C CYS A 962 -7.51 15.85 -23.69
N ASN A 963 -7.83 16.70 -24.66
CA ASN A 963 -7.58 18.15 -24.72
C ASN A 963 -6.14 18.66 -24.97
N THR A 964 -5.85 18.96 -26.25
CA THR A 964 -5.02 20.11 -26.64
C THR A 964 -5.78 21.00 -27.63
N LYS A 965 -6.77 21.78 -27.11
CA LYS A 965 -7.26 22.97 -27.80
C LYS A 965 -6.37 24.16 -27.43
N ASN A 966 -5.25 24.30 -28.13
CA ASN A 966 -4.53 25.54 -28.43
C ASN A 966 -3.06 25.21 -28.68
N GLU A 967 -2.69 24.94 -29.92
CA GLU A 967 -1.39 25.33 -30.48
C GLU A 967 -1.46 25.21 -32.02
N LEU A 968 -0.79 26.13 -32.69
CA LEU A 968 -0.81 26.36 -34.14
C LEU A 968 -0.33 25.13 -34.95
N PRO A 969 -0.75 25.00 -36.22
CA PRO A 969 -0.48 23.81 -37.02
C PRO A 969 0.99 23.74 -37.42
N VAL A 970 1.73 22.84 -36.79
CA VAL A 970 3.03 22.34 -37.27
C VAL A 970 2.74 21.15 -38.20
N MET A 971 3.47 21.08 -39.31
CA MET A 971 3.34 20.05 -40.35
C MET A 971 3.40 18.62 -39.78
N PRO A 972 2.63 17.66 -40.34
CA PRO A 972 2.47 16.33 -39.75
C PRO A 972 3.74 15.49 -39.93
N THR A 973 4.51 15.31 -38.86
CA THR A 973 5.55 14.29 -38.72
C THR A 973 5.21 13.37 -37.55
N GLU A 974 4.71 12.16 -37.83
CA GLU A 974 4.54 10.93 -37.00
C GLU A 974 4.10 10.99 -35.51
N THR A 975 3.94 12.18 -34.92
CA THR A 975 3.72 12.42 -33.49
C THR A 975 2.24 12.57 -33.11
N SER A 976 1.32 12.33 -34.05
CA SER A 976 -0.13 12.37 -33.80
C SER A 976 -0.72 11.05 -33.29
N GLN A 977 0.11 10.13 -32.81
CA GLN A 977 -0.29 8.83 -32.30
C GLN A 977 0.10 8.81 -30.82
N GLY A 978 -0.88 8.73 -29.90
CA GLY A 978 -0.67 8.84 -28.47
C GLY A 978 0.42 7.92 -27.90
N ARG A 979 0.74 8.05 -26.61
CA ARG A 979 1.79 7.22 -25.98
C ARG A 979 1.31 5.76 -25.83
N VAL A 980 2.15 4.80 -26.23
CA VAL A 980 1.96 3.37 -25.92
C VAL A 980 2.17 3.17 -24.42
N ILE A 981 1.19 2.59 -23.74
CA ILE A 981 1.21 2.36 -22.29
C ILE A 981 1.10 0.90 -21.88
N ALA A 982 0.76 0.00 -22.81
CA ALA A 982 0.81 -1.45 -22.60
C ALA A 982 0.98 -2.22 -23.91
N VAL A 983 1.44 -3.47 -23.80
CA VAL A 983 1.53 -4.43 -24.91
C VAL A 983 0.62 -5.61 -24.62
N VAL A 984 -0.24 -5.98 -25.56
CA VAL A 984 -1.17 -7.11 -25.42
C VAL A 984 -0.73 -8.22 -26.39
N LYS A 985 -0.49 -9.41 -25.86
CA LYS A 985 -0.21 -10.63 -26.63
C LYS A 985 -1.45 -11.53 -26.68
N LEU A 986 -1.86 -11.95 -27.87
CA LEU A 986 -2.93 -12.93 -28.08
C LEU A 986 -2.37 -14.25 -28.64
N PHE A 987 -2.56 -15.32 -27.90
CA PHE A 987 -2.14 -16.69 -28.22
C PHE A 987 -3.33 -17.47 -28.77
N VAL A 988 -3.50 -17.49 -30.10
CA VAL A 988 -4.62 -18.15 -30.77
C VAL A 988 -4.44 -19.68 -30.80
N HIS A 989 -5.49 -20.42 -30.47
CA HIS A 989 -5.53 -21.89 -30.39
C HIS A 989 -5.12 -22.51 -31.74
N GLY A 990 -4.04 -23.31 -31.72
CA GLY A 990 -3.33 -23.81 -32.90
C GLY A 990 -1.85 -23.42 -32.94
N LEU A 991 -1.43 -22.48 -32.08
CA LEU A 991 -0.05 -22.30 -31.66
C LEU A 991 0.16 -23.25 -30.45
N ASP A 992 1.02 -24.26 -30.58
CA ASP A 992 1.21 -25.29 -29.55
C ASP A 992 1.45 -24.68 -28.17
N ASN A 993 0.50 -24.86 -27.23
CA ASN A 993 0.58 -24.50 -25.81
C ASN A 993 1.05 -23.08 -25.43
N GLY A 994 1.13 -22.13 -26.36
CA GLY A 994 1.93 -20.90 -26.22
C GLY A 994 1.64 -20.02 -24.99
N ILE A 995 0.36 -19.80 -24.63
CA ILE A 995 0.06 -19.02 -23.41
C ILE A 995 0.48 -19.75 -22.12
N THR A 996 0.38 -21.07 -22.11
CA THR A 996 0.78 -21.88 -20.96
C THR A 996 2.29 -21.79 -20.77
N GLU A 997 3.06 -21.87 -21.85
CA GLU A 997 4.52 -21.74 -21.81
C GLU A 997 4.96 -20.34 -21.38
N GLU A 998 4.31 -19.29 -21.89
CA GLU A 998 4.56 -17.90 -21.48
C GLU A 998 4.28 -17.69 -19.98
N LEU A 999 3.08 -18.05 -19.49
CA LEU A 999 2.72 -17.91 -18.07
C LEU A 999 3.60 -18.75 -17.15
N SER A 1000 4.02 -19.93 -17.60
CA SER A 1000 4.93 -20.80 -16.87
C SER A 1000 6.35 -20.21 -16.80
N SER A 1001 6.80 -19.52 -17.85
CA SER A 1001 8.09 -18.84 -17.88
C SER A 1001 8.08 -17.60 -16.96
N LEU A 1002 7.00 -16.82 -16.99
CA LEU A 1002 6.79 -15.69 -16.09
C LEU A 1002 6.76 -16.11 -14.63
N GLU A 1003 6.11 -17.24 -14.30
CA GLU A 1003 6.09 -17.78 -12.93
C GLU A 1003 7.51 -17.98 -12.41
N TRP A 1004 8.36 -18.60 -13.22
CA TRP A 1004 9.73 -18.86 -12.83
C TRP A 1004 10.54 -17.57 -12.68
N LEU A 1005 10.45 -16.67 -13.65
CA LEU A 1005 11.23 -15.42 -13.67
C LEU A 1005 10.82 -14.45 -12.54
N LEU A 1006 9.51 -14.32 -12.28
CA LEU A 1006 9.00 -13.39 -11.28
C LEU A 1006 9.05 -13.97 -9.87
N LEU A 1007 8.74 -15.26 -9.69
CA LEU A 1007 8.58 -15.84 -8.36
C LEU A 1007 9.80 -16.67 -7.92
N GLN A 1008 10.40 -17.45 -8.83
CA GLN A 1008 11.51 -18.36 -8.48
C GLN A 1008 12.88 -17.69 -8.56
N ALA A 1009 13.12 -16.89 -9.60
CA ALA A 1009 14.31 -16.04 -9.71
C ALA A 1009 14.23 -14.78 -8.85
N LYS A 1010 13.13 -14.60 -8.09
CA LYS A 1010 12.90 -13.46 -7.19
C LYS A 1010 13.17 -12.10 -7.85
N GLY A 1011 12.82 -11.99 -9.13
CA GLY A 1011 13.02 -10.80 -9.95
C GLY A 1011 14.48 -10.35 -10.13
N GLU A 1012 15.47 -11.24 -9.94
CA GLU A 1012 16.87 -10.98 -10.32
C GLU A 1012 17.05 -10.71 -11.82
N ILE A 1013 16.08 -11.13 -12.64
CA ILE A 1013 16.02 -10.88 -14.07
C ILE A 1013 14.85 -9.93 -14.36
N ARG A 1014 15.15 -8.73 -14.87
CA ARG A 1014 14.15 -7.73 -15.21
C ARG A 1014 13.36 -8.17 -16.45
N ILE A 1015 12.04 -8.23 -16.31
CA ILE A 1015 11.11 -8.55 -17.39
C ILE A 1015 9.95 -7.55 -17.42
N ALA A 1016 9.24 -7.47 -18.55
CA ALA A 1016 7.99 -6.71 -18.62
C ALA A 1016 6.92 -7.36 -17.74
N ALA A 1017 6.31 -6.58 -16.85
CA ALA A 1017 5.33 -7.08 -15.88
C ALA A 1017 4.01 -7.48 -16.57
N PRO A 1018 3.47 -8.68 -16.30
CA PRO A 1018 2.12 -9.03 -16.74
C PRO A 1018 1.09 -8.33 -15.84
N LEU A 1019 0.25 -7.51 -16.46
CA LEU A 1019 -0.80 -6.71 -15.80
C LEU A 1019 -2.10 -7.50 -15.65
N ALA A 1020 -2.48 -8.26 -16.69
CA ALA A 1020 -3.73 -9.01 -16.71
C ALA A 1020 -3.70 -10.19 -17.70
N VAL A 1021 -4.59 -11.17 -17.47
CA VAL A 1021 -4.76 -12.38 -18.29
C VAL A 1021 -6.24 -12.66 -18.56
N TRP A 1022 -6.56 -13.09 -19.79
CA TRP A 1022 -7.91 -13.45 -20.21
C TRP A 1022 -7.92 -14.58 -21.25
N LYS A 1023 -9.11 -15.08 -21.58
CA LYS A 1023 -9.38 -15.81 -22.81
C LYS A 1023 -10.46 -15.09 -23.61
N MET A 1024 -10.42 -15.19 -24.94
CA MET A 1024 -11.48 -14.71 -25.81
C MET A 1024 -11.57 -15.58 -27.07
N ASN A 1025 -12.64 -15.44 -27.85
CA ASN A 1025 -12.68 -16.01 -29.20
C ASN A 1025 -12.13 -14.97 -30.19
N TRP A 1026 -11.11 -15.32 -30.95
CA TRP A 1026 -10.48 -14.48 -31.97
C TRP A 1026 -10.54 -15.20 -33.31
N GLU A 1027 -11.24 -14.61 -34.29
CA GLU A 1027 -11.44 -15.22 -35.63
C GLU A 1027 -11.93 -16.69 -35.58
N ASN A 1028 -12.92 -16.97 -34.72
CA ASN A 1028 -13.50 -18.30 -34.47
C ASN A 1028 -12.56 -19.33 -33.84
N LYS A 1029 -11.42 -18.89 -33.29
CA LYS A 1029 -10.51 -19.72 -32.50
C LYS A 1029 -10.39 -19.17 -31.09
N LEU A 1030 -10.39 -20.07 -30.09
CA LEU A 1030 -10.11 -19.67 -28.71
C LEU A 1030 -8.71 -19.06 -28.62
N ALA A 1031 -8.53 -17.98 -27.88
CA ALA A 1031 -7.25 -17.31 -27.72
C ALA A 1031 -7.02 -16.93 -26.26
N GLY A 1032 -5.81 -17.19 -25.77
CA GLY A 1032 -5.35 -16.66 -24.50
C GLY A 1032 -4.80 -15.24 -24.69
N VAL A 1033 -5.01 -14.36 -23.73
CA VAL A 1033 -4.58 -12.96 -23.80
C VAL A 1033 -3.75 -12.62 -22.58
N VAL A 1034 -2.59 -11.99 -22.78
CA VAL A 1034 -1.75 -11.45 -21.70
C VAL A 1034 -1.45 -9.98 -22.01
N THR A 1035 -1.70 -9.11 -21.05
CA THR A 1035 -1.35 -7.68 -21.13
C THR A 1035 -0.12 -7.40 -20.29
N TYR A 1036 0.84 -6.68 -20.85
CA TYR A 1036 2.13 -6.36 -20.24
C TYR A 1036 2.33 -4.85 -20.13
N GLU A 1037 3.11 -4.44 -19.14
CA GLU A 1037 3.77 -3.14 -19.16
C GLU A 1037 4.71 -2.99 -20.37
N VAL A 1038 4.96 -1.75 -20.77
CA VAL A 1038 5.92 -1.44 -21.84
C VAL A 1038 7.33 -1.57 -21.29
N ALA A 1039 8.16 -2.38 -21.94
CA ALA A 1039 9.58 -2.46 -21.65
C ALA A 1039 10.26 -1.10 -21.91
N GLN A 1040 11.00 -0.59 -20.93
CA GLN A 1040 11.68 0.70 -21.04
C GLN A 1040 12.92 0.59 -21.94
N GLY A 1041 13.27 1.69 -22.60
CA GLY A 1041 14.45 1.78 -23.46
C GLY A 1041 14.19 1.36 -24.92
N MET A 1042 15.27 1.11 -25.67
CA MET A 1042 15.21 0.65 -27.06
C MET A 1042 15.65 -0.82 -27.17
N SER A 1043 14.98 -1.60 -28.00
CA SER A 1043 15.47 -2.94 -28.33
C SER A 1043 16.83 -2.87 -29.03
N LEU A 1044 17.71 -3.84 -28.80
CA LEU A 1044 18.97 -3.89 -29.55
C LEU A 1044 18.74 -3.98 -31.06
N TYR A 1045 17.64 -4.62 -31.46
CA TYR A 1045 17.21 -4.65 -32.86
C TYR A 1045 16.93 -3.26 -33.43
N GLN A 1046 16.21 -2.39 -32.72
CA GLN A 1046 15.99 -1.00 -33.13
C GLN A 1046 17.30 -0.22 -33.22
N LEU A 1047 18.21 -0.42 -32.26
CA LEU A 1047 19.54 0.20 -32.30
C LEU A 1047 20.35 -0.26 -33.53
N MET A 1048 20.30 -1.54 -33.89
CA MET A 1048 20.94 -2.06 -35.10
C MET A 1048 20.33 -1.48 -36.38
N MET A 1049 19.00 -1.33 -36.43
CA MET A 1049 18.31 -0.68 -37.55
C MET A 1049 18.70 0.80 -37.70
N GLN A 1050 18.71 1.54 -36.60
CA GLN A 1050 19.13 2.95 -36.57
C GLN A 1050 20.60 3.09 -36.98
N LEU A 1051 21.47 2.22 -36.47
CA LEU A 1051 22.87 2.20 -36.86
C LEU A 1051 23.00 1.99 -38.37
N GLY A 1052 22.27 1.02 -38.91
CA GLY A 1052 22.24 0.69 -40.33
C GLY A 1052 21.82 1.83 -41.27
N SER A 1053 20.81 2.59 -40.87
CA SER A 1053 20.30 3.73 -41.65
C SER A 1053 21.12 5.02 -41.46
N THR A 1054 22.00 5.08 -40.46
CA THR A 1054 22.81 6.26 -40.15
C THR A 1054 24.14 6.26 -40.94
N PRO A 1055 24.43 7.33 -41.73
CA PRO A 1055 25.71 7.48 -42.44
C PRO A 1055 26.91 7.48 -41.49
N ARG A 1056 28.11 7.18 -42.01
CA ARG A 1056 29.35 7.20 -41.22
C ARG A 1056 29.63 8.61 -40.66
N GLY A 1057 29.92 8.70 -39.37
CA GLY A 1057 30.19 9.94 -38.63
C GLY A 1057 29.90 9.79 -37.13
N ALA A 1058 30.05 10.87 -36.37
CA ALA A 1058 29.92 10.86 -34.91
C ALA A 1058 28.60 10.24 -34.40
N MET A 1059 27.47 10.56 -35.05
CA MET A 1059 26.15 10.00 -34.68
C MET A 1059 26.08 8.47 -34.82
N ARG A 1060 26.77 7.89 -35.81
CA ARG A 1060 26.85 6.43 -35.97
C ARG A 1060 27.72 5.82 -34.86
N ASP A 1061 28.81 6.50 -34.49
CA ASP A 1061 29.69 6.06 -33.40
C ASP A 1061 28.96 6.10 -32.05
N ASP A 1062 28.10 7.11 -31.82
CA ASP A 1062 27.26 7.22 -30.62
C ASP A 1062 26.25 6.07 -30.53
N ILE A 1063 25.52 5.78 -31.62
CA ILE A 1063 24.57 4.64 -31.66
C ILE A 1063 25.32 3.32 -31.44
N LEU A 1064 26.51 3.16 -32.01
CA LEU A 1064 27.34 1.98 -31.81
C LEU A 1064 27.80 1.83 -30.35
N ALA A 1065 28.16 2.92 -29.68
CA ALA A 1065 28.54 2.91 -28.27
C ALA A 1065 27.38 2.44 -27.38
N VAL A 1066 26.16 2.89 -27.68
CA VAL A 1066 24.94 2.48 -26.99
C VAL A 1066 24.64 1.01 -27.26
N LEU A 1067 24.68 0.58 -28.52
CA LEU A 1067 24.48 -0.83 -28.88
C LEU A 1067 25.48 -1.72 -28.15
N LYS A 1068 26.75 -1.31 -28.08
CA LYS A 1068 27.79 -2.03 -27.35
C LYS A 1068 27.45 -2.15 -25.86
N ALA A 1069 27.06 -1.07 -25.21
CA ALA A 1069 26.69 -1.08 -23.78
C ALA A 1069 25.48 -1.99 -23.53
N GLY A 1070 24.48 -1.94 -24.40
CA GLY A 1070 23.32 -2.82 -24.33
C GLY A 1070 23.68 -4.29 -24.54
N VAL A 1071 24.53 -4.59 -25.53
CA VAL A 1071 25.04 -5.96 -25.78
C VAL A 1071 25.80 -6.50 -24.57
N GLU A 1072 26.64 -5.68 -23.94
CA GLU A 1072 27.37 -6.06 -22.74
C GLU A 1072 26.41 -6.37 -21.57
N GLU A 1073 25.38 -5.55 -21.38
CA GLU A 1073 24.40 -5.80 -20.32
C GLU A 1073 23.48 -7.00 -20.61
N VAL A 1074 23.18 -7.31 -21.88
CA VAL A 1074 22.51 -8.56 -22.25
C VAL A 1074 23.37 -9.76 -21.84
N ALA A 1075 24.68 -9.73 -22.11
CA ALA A 1075 25.59 -10.79 -21.69
C ALA A 1075 25.57 -10.99 -20.17
N ARG A 1076 25.60 -9.91 -19.39
CA ARG A 1076 25.49 -9.97 -17.93
C ARG A 1076 24.13 -10.51 -17.47
N THR A 1077 23.05 -10.12 -18.14
CA THR A 1077 21.69 -10.60 -17.85
C THR A 1077 21.56 -12.10 -18.10
N LEU A 1078 22.03 -12.58 -19.25
CA LEU A 1078 22.03 -14.01 -19.56
C LEU A 1078 22.92 -14.79 -18.59
N LYS A 1079 24.08 -14.25 -18.21
CA LYS A 1079 24.94 -14.86 -17.18
C LYS A 1079 24.23 -15.00 -15.84
N ARG A 1080 23.48 -13.98 -15.39
CA ARG A 1080 22.63 -14.07 -14.19
C ARG A 1080 21.59 -15.18 -14.35
N LEU A 1081 20.91 -15.26 -15.49
CA LEU A 1081 19.93 -16.32 -15.76
C LEU A 1081 20.58 -17.73 -15.77
N HIS A 1082 21.75 -17.86 -16.37
CA HIS A 1082 22.49 -19.13 -16.45
C HIS A 1082 23.08 -19.56 -15.10
N SER A 1083 23.28 -18.62 -14.17
CA SER A 1083 23.82 -18.89 -12.84
C SER A 1083 22.93 -19.80 -11.98
N PHE A 1084 21.65 -19.91 -12.31
CA PHE A 1084 20.72 -20.85 -11.69
C PHE A 1084 20.96 -22.31 -12.10
N GLY A 1085 21.91 -22.57 -12.99
CA GLY A 1085 22.23 -23.90 -13.50
C GLY A 1085 22.71 -24.91 -12.46
N LEU A 1086 22.61 -26.21 -12.81
CA LEU A 1086 22.99 -27.34 -11.97
C LEU A 1086 24.17 -28.09 -12.59
N GLN A 1087 25.23 -28.26 -11.82
CA GLN A 1087 26.34 -29.15 -12.16
C GLN A 1087 25.96 -30.62 -11.92
N GLY A 1088 26.46 -31.53 -12.76
CA GLY A 1088 26.22 -32.97 -12.64
C GLY A 1088 24.96 -33.49 -13.35
N LYS A 1089 24.09 -32.61 -13.85
CA LYS A 1089 22.88 -32.96 -14.61
C LYS A 1089 23.12 -32.70 -16.09
N SER A 1090 22.80 -33.64 -16.97
CA SER A 1090 23.01 -33.47 -18.41
C SER A 1090 21.86 -32.73 -19.08
N SER A 1091 22.17 -31.83 -20.01
CA SER A 1091 21.23 -31.17 -20.93
C SER A 1091 20.98 -31.95 -22.22
N ALA A 1092 21.35 -33.24 -22.28
CA ALA A 1092 21.25 -34.10 -23.47
C ALA A 1092 19.84 -34.11 -24.09
N ASN A 1093 18.82 -34.29 -23.25
CA ASN A 1093 17.43 -34.33 -23.72
C ASN A 1093 16.99 -32.99 -24.32
N TYR A 1094 17.49 -31.86 -23.79
CA TYR A 1094 17.19 -30.54 -24.33
C TYR A 1094 17.82 -30.34 -25.72
N LEU A 1095 19.03 -30.87 -25.94
CA LEU A 1095 19.75 -30.75 -27.21
C LEU A 1095 19.38 -31.83 -28.26
N GLU A 1096 18.63 -32.87 -27.88
CA GLU A 1096 18.21 -33.95 -28.79
C GLU A 1096 17.48 -33.44 -30.04
N TRP A 1097 16.60 -32.46 -29.87
CA TRP A 1097 15.92 -31.80 -30.98
C TRP A 1097 16.93 -31.11 -31.92
N TYR A 1098 17.95 -30.46 -31.39
CA TYR A 1098 18.95 -29.74 -32.19
C TYR A 1098 19.85 -30.69 -32.96
N PHE A 1099 20.20 -31.85 -32.40
CA PHE A 1099 20.93 -32.88 -33.13
C PHE A 1099 20.13 -33.42 -34.31
N SER A 1100 18.84 -33.67 -34.09
CA SER A 1100 17.92 -34.15 -35.12
C SER A 1100 17.68 -33.09 -36.20
N ALA A 1101 17.43 -31.84 -35.79
CA ALA A 1101 17.23 -30.71 -36.68
C ALA A 1101 18.49 -30.40 -37.51
N LEU A 1102 19.69 -30.53 -36.91
CA LEU A 1102 20.94 -30.33 -37.61
C LEU A 1102 21.10 -31.35 -38.74
N ALA A 1103 20.89 -32.64 -38.46
CA ALA A 1103 20.98 -33.70 -39.46
C ALA A 1103 20.01 -33.45 -40.62
N GLN A 1104 18.75 -33.14 -40.32
CA GLN A 1104 17.72 -32.86 -41.32
C GLN A 1104 18.04 -31.61 -42.15
N ARG A 1105 18.57 -30.54 -41.53
CA ARG A 1105 18.92 -29.30 -42.22
C ARG A 1105 20.13 -29.49 -43.14
N VAL A 1106 21.11 -30.30 -42.74
CA VAL A 1106 22.23 -30.69 -43.61
C VAL A 1106 21.74 -31.52 -44.79
N GLU A 1107 20.87 -32.50 -44.55
CA GLU A 1107 20.27 -33.30 -45.63
C GLU A 1107 19.48 -32.42 -46.62
N THR A 1108 18.73 -31.44 -46.10
CA THR A 1108 18.01 -30.47 -46.93
C THR A 1108 18.98 -29.61 -47.75
N ALA A 1109 20.12 -29.18 -47.18
CA ALA A 1109 21.13 -28.42 -47.90
C ALA A 1109 21.73 -29.22 -49.06
N SER A 1110 21.91 -30.55 -48.89
CA SER A 1110 22.38 -31.45 -49.93
C SER A 1110 21.46 -31.51 -51.15
N LEU A 1111 20.16 -31.25 -50.99
CA LEU A 1111 19.23 -31.14 -52.12
C LEU A 1111 19.54 -29.94 -53.03
N TYR A 1112 20.26 -28.94 -52.53
CA TYR A 1112 20.63 -27.71 -53.22
C TYR A 1112 22.14 -27.57 -53.45
N ALA A 1113 22.89 -28.69 -53.39
CA ALA A 1113 24.35 -28.70 -53.42
C ALA A 1113 24.95 -27.95 -54.62
N ASP A 1114 24.36 -28.07 -55.81
CA ASP A 1114 24.89 -27.42 -57.01
C ASP A 1114 24.79 -25.89 -56.97
N ILE A 1115 23.73 -25.35 -56.36
CA ILE A 1115 23.56 -23.89 -56.21
C ILE A 1115 24.47 -23.38 -55.10
N LEU A 1116 24.54 -24.12 -53.97
CA LEU A 1116 25.39 -23.76 -52.84
C LEU A 1116 26.89 -23.79 -53.19
N ARG A 1117 27.34 -24.74 -54.03
CA ARG A 1117 28.72 -24.79 -54.53
C ARG A 1117 29.08 -23.58 -55.41
N ARG A 1118 28.14 -23.05 -56.20
CA ARG A 1118 28.37 -21.84 -57.03
C ARG A 1118 28.61 -20.60 -56.16
N GLU A 1119 27.97 -20.53 -55.00
CA GLU A 1119 28.16 -19.48 -54.00
C GLU A 1119 29.35 -19.75 -53.06
N GLY A 1120 30.09 -20.85 -53.25
CA GLY A 1120 31.33 -21.16 -52.54
C GLY A 1120 31.20 -22.03 -51.29
N LEU A 1121 30.08 -22.74 -51.11
CA LEU A 1121 29.87 -23.67 -49.99
C LEU A 1121 29.98 -25.14 -50.42
N GLU A 1122 31.02 -25.83 -49.93
CA GLU A 1122 31.20 -27.27 -50.13
C GLU A 1122 30.32 -28.08 -49.17
N VAL A 1123 29.15 -28.54 -49.66
CA VAL A 1123 28.12 -29.20 -48.83
C VAL A 1123 28.60 -30.52 -48.22
N ASP A 1124 29.46 -31.27 -48.92
CA ASP A 1124 30.02 -32.53 -48.40
C ASP A 1124 30.96 -32.27 -47.21
N GLN A 1125 31.76 -31.20 -47.27
CA GLN A 1125 32.62 -30.77 -46.16
C GLN A 1125 31.77 -30.25 -45.00
N LEU A 1126 30.73 -29.45 -45.27
CA LEU A 1126 29.78 -28.98 -44.26
C LEU A 1126 29.13 -30.15 -43.51
N ALA A 1127 28.72 -31.21 -44.22
CA ALA A 1127 28.13 -32.39 -43.59
C ALA A 1127 29.11 -33.11 -42.65
N SER A 1128 30.39 -33.23 -43.07
CA SER A 1128 31.46 -33.77 -42.23
C SER A 1128 31.70 -32.91 -40.98
N ASP A 1129 31.85 -31.60 -41.16
CA ASP A 1129 32.07 -30.65 -40.06
C ASP A 1129 30.92 -30.67 -39.04
N MET A 1130 29.67 -30.75 -39.51
CA MET A 1130 28.49 -30.82 -38.62
C MET A 1130 28.43 -32.12 -37.83
N LYS A 1131 28.77 -33.25 -38.47
CA LYS A 1131 28.85 -34.55 -37.78
C LYS A 1131 29.95 -34.55 -36.72
N GLU A 1132 31.09 -33.95 -37.02
CA GLU A 1132 32.20 -33.81 -36.08
C GLU A 1132 31.80 -32.92 -34.88
N LEU A 1133 31.19 -31.76 -35.12
CA LEU A 1133 30.74 -30.86 -34.06
C LEU A 1133 29.65 -31.50 -33.18
N ALA A 1134 28.70 -32.23 -33.77
CA ALA A 1134 27.67 -32.95 -33.03
C ALA A 1134 28.29 -34.03 -32.12
N THR A 1135 29.27 -34.78 -32.62
CA THR A 1135 30.00 -35.81 -31.86
C THR A 1135 30.73 -35.18 -30.67
N HIS A 1136 31.49 -34.09 -30.90
CA HIS A 1136 32.19 -33.38 -29.82
C HIS A 1136 31.23 -32.82 -28.76
N CYS A 1137 30.07 -32.31 -29.18
CA CYS A 1137 29.04 -31.85 -28.25
C CYS A 1137 28.55 -32.99 -27.36
N GLN A 1138 28.23 -34.15 -27.93
CA GLN A 1138 27.80 -35.32 -27.16
C GLN A 1138 28.88 -35.82 -26.19
N GLU A 1139 30.15 -35.80 -26.61
CA GLU A 1139 31.28 -36.14 -25.74
C GLU A 1139 31.45 -35.15 -24.58
N ASP A 1140 31.39 -33.84 -24.84
CA ASP A 1140 31.53 -32.82 -23.79
C ASP A 1140 30.39 -32.89 -22.77
N MET A 1141 29.16 -33.09 -23.22
CA MET A 1141 28.00 -33.24 -22.34
C MET A 1141 28.09 -34.49 -21.44
N THR A 1142 28.81 -35.52 -21.92
CA THR A 1142 29.07 -36.73 -21.14
C THR A 1142 30.20 -36.49 -20.13
N ARG A 1143 31.25 -35.76 -20.51
CA ARG A 1143 32.40 -35.45 -19.64
C ARG A 1143 32.08 -34.39 -18.58
N ASN A 1144 31.27 -33.39 -18.93
CA ASN A 1144 30.96 -32.21 -18.14
C ASN A 1144 29.44 -31.96 -18.10
N PRO A 1145 28.64 -32.86 -17.50
CA PRO A 1145 27.19 -32.71 -17.47
C PRO A 1145 26.78 -31.46 -16.68
N ARG A 1146 26.14 -30.50 -17.35
CA ARG A 1146 25.52 -29.32 -16.75
C ARG A 1146 24.18 -28.98 -17.40
N THR A 1147 23.29 -28.38 -16.60
CA THR A 1147 22.07 -27.72 -17.08
C THR A 1147 22.03 -26.25 -16.67
N ALA A 1148 21.27 -25.45 -17.38
CA ALA A 1148 21.00 -24.05 -17.09
C ALA A 1148 19.52 -23.73 -17.34
N VAL A 1149 19.04 -22.65 -16.73
CA VAL A 1149 17.81 -21.99 -17.22
C VAL A 1149 18.25 -21.08 -18.35
N VAL A 1150 17.55 -21.13 -19.48
CA VAL A 1150 17.92 -20.35 -20.67
C VAL A 1150 16.71 -19.60 -21.18
N HIS A 1151 16.94 -18.46 -21.82
CA HIS A 1151 15.88 -17.72 -22.50
C HIS A 1151 15.26 -18.58 -23.61
N GLY A 1152 16.10 -19.33 -24.34
CA GLY A 1152 15.68 -20.23 -25.43
C GLY A 1152 15.56 -19.53 -26.78
N ASP A 1153 15.14 -18.27 -26.81
CA ASP A 1153 15.13 -17.41 -28.00
C ASP A 1153 15.88 -16.08 -27.78
N ALA A 1154 17.18 -16.14 -27.48
CA ALA A 1154 17.98 -14.94 -27.19
C ALA A 1154 18.25 -14.08 -28.45
N HIS A 1155 17.20 -13.63 -29.14
CA HIS A 1155 17.27 -12.70 -30.25
C HIS A 1155 17.51 -11.27 -29.74
N PRO A 1156 18.36 -10.43 -30.36
CA PRO A 1156 18.63 -9.05 -29.92
C PRO A 1156 17.37 -8.18 -29.75
N GLY A 1157 16.32 -8.46 -30.53
CA GLY A 1157 15.01 -7.78 -30.41
C GLY A 1157 14.23 -8.08 -29.13
N ASN A 1158 14.59 -9.14 -28.40
CA ASN A 1158 13.93 -9.53 -27.15
C ASN A 1158 14.55 -8.84 -25.92
N PHE A 1159 15.55 -7.98 -26.12
CA PHE A 1159 16.25 -7.27 -25.07
C PHE A 1159 16.17 -5.76 -25.29
N PHE A 1160 15.52 -5.09 -24.36
CA PHE A 1160 15.34 -3.64 -24.35
C PHE A 1160 16.36 -3.02 -23.41
N TYR A 1161 17.28 -2.25 -23.99
CA TYR A 1161 18.30 -1.54 -23.23
C TYR A 1161 17.84 -0.12 -22.93
N ASP A 1162 17.75 0.18 -21.65
CA ASP A 1162 17.45 1.50 -21.14
C ASP A 1162 18.76 2.22 -20.82
N GLN A 1163 19.09 3.23 -21.64
CA GLN A 1163 20.31 4.03 -21.49
C GLN A 1163 20.34 4.80 -20.17
N ALA A 1164 19.18 5.23 -19.67
CA ALA A 1164 19.06 6.01 -18.44
C ALA A 1164 19.51 5.20 -17.23
N THR A 1165 19.00 3.96 -17.14
CA THR A 1165 19.29 3.08 -15.99
C THR A 1165 20.49 2.16 -16.24
N GLY A 1166 20.94 2.03 -17.48
CA GLY A 1166 21.97 1.08 -17.90
C GLY A 1166 21.55 -0.39 -17.79
N GLN A 1167 20.24 -0.67 -17.71
CA GLN A 1167 19.70 -2.01 -17.49
C GLN A 1167 18.99 -2.55 -18.73
N VAL A 1168 18.89 -3.88 -18.80
CA VAL A 1168 18.15 -4.59 -19.85
C VAL A 1168 16.85 -5.17 -19.30
N THR A 1169 15.76 -4.96 -20.03
CA THR A 1169 14.49 -5.67 -19.82
C THR A 1169 14.36 -6.77 -20.87
N MET A 1170 14.12 -8.00 -20.40
CA MET A 1170 13.93 -9.19 -21.25
C MET A 1170 12.45 -9.39 -21.55
N ILE A 1171 12.10 -9.70 -22.80
CA ILE A 1171 10.75 -9.98 -23.26
C ILE A 1171 10.70 -11.28 -24.10
N ASP A 1172 9.49 -11.73 -24.44
CA ASP A 1172 9.26 -12.95 -25.24
C ASP A 1172 9.85 -14.22 -24.62
N THR A 1173 9.49 -14.45 -23.37
CA THR A 1173 10.07 -15.48 -22.50
C THR A 1173 9.51 -16.87 -22.71
N THR A 1174 8.52 -17.04 -23.60
CA THR A 1174 7.80 -18.30 -23.89
C THR A 1174 8.72 -19.52 -23.95
N THR A 1175 9.86 -19.41 -24.66
CA THR A 1175 10.78 -20.54 -24.88
C THR A 1175 11.56 -20.96 -23.64
N LEU A 1176 11.60 -20.14 -22.59
CA LEU A 1176 12.27 -20.46 -21.33
C LEU A 1176 11.63 -21.67 -20.66
N HIS A 1177 10.32 -21.87 -20.83
CA HIS A 1177 9.58 -23.02 -20.32
C HIS A 1177 10.29 -24.35 -20.62
N THR A 1178 10.78 -24.51 -21.85
CA THR A 1178 11.45 -25.73 -22.31
C THR A 1178 12.79 -26.00 -21.64
N SER A 1179 13.35 -25.01 -20.96
CA SER A 1179 14.60 -25.14 -20.19
C SER A 1179 14.39 -25.60 -18.76
N LEU A 1180 13.16 -25.93 -18.35
CA LEU A 1180 12.78 -26.33 -17.01
C LEU A 1180 12.19 -27.75 -17.01
N ASP A 1181 12.49 -28.56 -15.99
CA ASP A 1181 11.88 -29.90 -15.82
C ASP A 1181 10.54 -29.86 -15.06
N GLU A 1182 9.96 -31.03 -14.75
CA GLU A 1182 8.65 -31.13 -14.09
C GLU A 1182 8.61 -30.47 -12.70
N ASN A 1183 9.77 -30.23 -12.09
CA ASN A 1183 9.91 -29.60 -10.78
C ASN A 1183 10.36 -28.13 -10.89
N GLY A 1184 10.40 -27.56 -12.10
CA GLY A 1184 10.92 -26.21 -12.33
C GLY A 1184 12.43 -26.10 -12.15
N LYS A 1185 13.18 -27.22 -12.20
CA LYS A 1185 14.64 -27.20 -12.12
C LYS A 1185 15.27 -27.03 -13.50
N PRO A 1186 16.46 -26.42 -13.60
CA PRO A 1186 17.17 -26.25 -14.86
C PRO A 1186 17.38 -27.57 -15.64
N ALA A 1187 17.10 -27.50 -16.94
CA ALA A 1187 17.23 -28.59 -17.91
C ALA A 1187 17.86 -28.13 -19.25
N GLY A 1188 17.94 -26.83 -19.51
CA GLY A 1188 18.49 -26.25 -20.73
C GLY A 1188 20.02 -26.29 -20.83
N ALA A 1189 20.53 -25.87 -21.99
CA ALA A 1189 21.95 -25.72 -22.26
C ALA A 1189 22.29 -24.24 -22.49
N LEU A 1190 23.12 -23.62 -21.64
CA LEU A 1190 23.47 -22.19 -21.71
C LEU A 1190 24.04 -21.77 -23.07
N GLU A 1191 24.71 -22.69 -23.76
CA GLU A 1191 25.25 -22.49 -25.10
C GLU A 1191 24.15 -22.10 -26.09
N ARG A 1192 22.89 -22.49 -25.84
CA ARG A 1192 21.74 -22.14 -26.68
C ARG A 1192 21.54 -20.64 -26.81
N ASP A 1193 21.57 -19.91 -25.70
CA ASP A 1193 21.36 -18.47 -25.69
C ASP A 1193 22.55 -17.74 -26.31
N ILE A 1194 23.77 -18.13 -25.92
CA ILE A 1194 25.01 -17.56 -26.45
C ILE A 1194 25.06 -17.72 -27.98
N SER A 1195 24.78 -18.94 -28.47
CA SER A 1195 24.77 -19.24 -29.89
C SER A 1195 23.69 -18.47 -30.63
N HIS A 1196 22.48 -18.38 -30.07
CA HIS A 1196 21.41 -17.67 -30.76
C HIS A 1196 21.74 -16.20 -30.92
N PHE A 1197 22.18 -15.59 -29.82
CA PHE A 1197 22.42 -14.16 -29.77
C PHE A 1197 23.52 -13.77 -30.75
N VAL A 1198 24.64 -14.51 -30.77
CA VAL A 1198 25.75 -14.25 -31.71
C VAL A 1198 25.32 -14.43 -33.17
N HIS A 1199 24.61 -15.52 -33.49
CA HIS A 1199 24.14 -15.73 -34.86
C HIS A 1199 23.15 -14.63 -35.30
N MET A 1200 22.18 -14.28 -34.45
CA MET A 1200 21.20 -13.24 -34.77
C MET A 1200 21.85 -11.85 -34.86
N MET A 1201 22.81 -11.53 -33.99
CA MET A 1201 23.62 -10.31 -34.10
C MET A 1201 24.32 -10.19 -35.45
N ARG A 1202 24.97 -11.27 -35.93
CA ARG A 1202 25.62 -11.31 -37.25
C ARG A 1202 24.60 -11.11 -38.37
N ARG A 1203 23.55 -11.92 -38.38
CA ARG A 1203 22.54 -11.91 -39.45
C ARG A 1203 21.79 -10.58 -39.53
N THR A 1204 21.28 -10.09 -38.40
CA THR A 1204 20.57 -8.82 -38.30
C THR A 1204 21.49 -7.65 -38.60
N GLY A 1205 22.75 -7.70 -38.16
CA GLY A 1205 23.75 -6.68 -38.46
C GLY A 1205 24.01 -6.57 -39.96
N GLU A 1206 24.23 -7.70 -40.64
CA GLU A 1206 24.39 -7.73 -42.10
C GLU A 1206 23.12 -7.28 -42.84
N GLN A 1207 21.94 -7.68 -42.35
CA GLN A 1207 20.65 -7.27 -42.93
C GLN A 1207 20.50 -5.75 -42.95
N TYR A 1208 20.91 -5.06 -41.88
CA TYR A 1208 20.80 -3.61 -41.75
C TYR A 1208 22.07 -2.86 -42.17
N GLY A 1209 23.09 -3.52 -42.72
CA GLY A 1209 24.27 -2.82 -43.24
C GLY A 1209 25.26 -2.36 -42.16
N MET A 1210 25.33 -3.07 -41.03
CA MET A 1210 26.49 -2.98 -40.15
C MET A 1210 27.73 -3.52 -40.87
N SER A 1211 28.89 -2.92 -40.61
CA SER A 1211 30.17 -3.39 -41.13
C SER A 1211 30.68 -4.60 -40.37
N ASP A 1212 31.52 -5.42 -41.01
CA ASP A 1212 32.14 -6.60 -40.38
C ASP A 1212 32.87 -6.23 -39.07
N LYS A 1213 33.49 -5.06 -38.99
CA LYS A 1213 34.18 -4.56 -37.79
C LYS A 1213 33.22 -4.25 -36.64
N GLU A 1214 32.07 -3.65 -36.92
CA GLU A 1214 31.07 -3.31 -35.90
C GLU A 1214 30.42 -4.57 -35.33
N MET A 1215 30.10 -5.54 -36.19
CA MET A 1215 29.56 -6.83 -35.77
C MET A 1215 30.60 -7.63 -34.97
N GLU A 1216 31.87 -7.65 -35.40
CA GLU A 1216 32.95 -8.31 -34.67
C GLU A 1216 33.17 -7.68 -33.28
N LEU A 1217 33.11 -6.35 -33.19
CA LEU A 1217 33.24 -5.62 -31.93
C LEU A 1217 32.12 -6.01 -30.95
N CYS A 1218 30.86 -5.94 -31.38
CA CYS A 1218 29.73 -6.31 -30.52
C CYS A 1218 29.79 -7.79 -30.13
N THR A 1219 30.17 -8.66 -31.07
CA THR A 1219 30.36 -10.10 -30.79
C THR A 1219 31.44 -10.33 -29.74
N THR A 1220 32.58 -9.64 -29.85
CA THR A 1220 33.69 -9.74 -28.90
C THR A 1220 33.25 -9.29 -27.51
N VAL A 1221 32.59 -8.14 -27.41
CA VAL A 1221 32.08 -7.58 -26.15
C VAL A 1221 31.09 -8.54 -25.48
N PHE A 1222 30.15 -9.09 -26.25
CA PHE A 1222 29.20 -10.08 -25.75
C PHE A 1222 29.91 -11.32 -25.21
N MET A 1223 30.84 -11.88 -25.99
CA MET A 1223 31.52 -13.12 -25.64
C MET A 1223 32.45 -12.96 -24.44
N ASP A 1224 33.19 -11.85 -24.36
CA ASP A 1224 34.11 -11.61 -23.24
C ASP A 1224 33.31 -11.48 -21.93
N ALA A 1225 32.19 -10.75 -21.94
CA ALA A 1225 31.29 -10.65 -20.80
C ALA A 1225 30.64 -12.01 -20.40
N CYS A 1226 30.30 -12.86 -21.38
CA CYS A 1226 29.75 -14.21 -21.12
C CYS A 1226 30.78 -15.19 -20.54
N LEU A 1227 32.03 -15.14 -21.05
CA LEU A 1227 33.07 -16.14 -20.79
C LEU A 1227 33.89 -15.89 -19.51
N GLU A 1228 33.82 -14.69 -18.92
CA GLU A 1228 34.46 -14.41 -17.63
C GLU A 1228 33.98 -15.38 -16.54
N ASN A 1229 34.80 -16.36 -16.17
CA ASN A 1229 34.55 -17.38 -15.14
C ASN A 1229 33.46 -18.44 -15.46
N THR A 1230 33.03 -18.58 -16.72
CA THR A 1230 32.03 -19.60 -17.12
C THR A 1230 32.68 -20.64 -18.03
N ALA A 1231 32.60 -21.93 -17.66
CA ALA A 1231 32.97 -23.00 -18.58
C ALA A 1231 31.88 -23.11 -19.67
N VAL A 1232 32.21 -22.83 -20.93
CA VAL A 1232 31.31 -22.90 -22.09
C VAL A 1232 31.93 -23.77 -23.17
N SER A 1233 31.17 -24.68 -23.78
CA SER A 1233 31.68 -25.51 -24.87
C SER A 1233 31.63 -24.75 -26.19
N MET A 1234 32.78 -24.33 -26.68
CA MET A 1234 32.86 -23.63 -27.97
C MET A 1234 32.43 -24.51 -29.15
N GLN A 1235 32.58 -25.83 -29.05
CA GLN A 1235 32.11 -26.74 -30.10
C GLN A 1235 30.59 -26.81 -30.14
N THR A 1236 29.95 -26.90 -28.98
CA THR A 1236 28.48 -26.84 -28.86
C THR A 1236 27.94 -25.49 -29.33
N VAL A 1237 28.61 -24.39 -29.00
CA VAL A 1237 28.21 -23.05 -29.47
C VAL A 1237 28.23 -22.98 -31.01
N ARG A 1238 29.30 -23.46 -31.65
CA ARG A 1238 29.41 -23.49 -33.13
C ARG A 1238 28.35 -24.37 -33.76
N MET A 1239 28.14 -25.56 -33.20
CA MET A 1239 27.13 -26.50 -33.68
C MET A 1239 25.74 -25.85 -33.71
N LEU A 1240 25.36 -25.18 -32.62
CA LEU A 1240 24.05 -24.54 -32.49
C LEU A 1240 23.92 -23.29 -33.39
N MET A 1241 24.97 -22.48 -33.52
CA MET A 1241 25.00 -21.34 -34.43
C MET A 1241 24.79 -21.78 -35.89
N VAL A 1242 25.56 -22.78 -36.35
CA VAL A 1242 25.47 -23.27 -37.73
C VAL A 1242 24.13 -23.99 -37.94
N CYS A 1243 23.66 -24.79 -36.98
CA CYS A 1243 22.33 -25.40 -37.05
C CYS A 1243 21.24 -24.36 -37.31
N SER A 1244 21.27 -23.22 -36.60
CA SER A 1244 20.35 -22.11 -36.80
C SER A 1244 20.52 -21.45 -38.18
N ALA A 1245 21.77 -21.17 -38.61
CA ALA A 1245 22.07 -20.56 -39.90
C ALA A 1245 21.61 -21.41 -41.10
N LEU A 1246 21.72 -22.74 -41.01
CA LEU A 1246 21.27 -23.65 -42.07
C LEU A 1246 19.76 -23.56 -42.34
N SER A 1247 18.95 -23.19 -41.35
CA SER A 1247 17.52 -22.96 -41.58
C SER A 1247 17.25 -21.80 -42.54
N PHE A 1248 18.08 -20.76 -42.50
CA PHE A 1248 17.97 -19.60 -43.39
C PHE A 1248 18.60 -19.88 -44.73
N LEU A 1249 19.77 -20.53 -44.74
CA LEU A 1249 20.42 -20.98 -45.96
C LEU A 1249 19.49 -21.85 -46.81
N ASN A 1250 18.86 -22.88 -46.21
CA ASN A 1250 17.95 -23.77 -46.92
C ASN A 1250 16.74 -23.04 -47.48
N ARG A 1251 16.23 -22.01 -46.78
CA ARG A 1251 15.13 -21.18 -47.28
C ARG A 1251 15.58 -20.35 -48.48
N SER A 1252 16.68 -19.61 -48.38
CA SER A 1252 17.21 -18.81 -49.49
C SER A 1252 17.61 -19.68 -50.69
N ALA A 1253 18.14 -20.89 -50.46
CA ALA A 1253 18.49 -21.83 -51.52
C ALA A 1253 17.25 -22.38 -52.23
N ARG A 1254 16.20 -22.71 -51.47
CA ARG A 1254 14.91 -23.16 -52.01
C ARG A 1254 14.21 -22.08 -52.82
N GLU A 1255 14.30 -20.83 -52.40
CA GLU A 1255 13.64 -19.68 -53.02
C GLU A 1255 14.51 -19.01 -54.11
N GLU A 1256 15.74 -19.50 -54.34
CA GLU A 1256 16.76 -18.83 -55.17
C GLU A 1256 16.87 -17.33 -54.87
N ALA A 1257 16.83 -16.99 -53.58
CA ALA A 1257 16.77 -15.61 -53.12
C ALA A 1257 18.07 -14.87 -53.42
N ALA A 1258 17.97 -13.57 -53.72
CA ALA A 1258 19.12 -12.70 -54.01
C ALA A 1258 20.12 -12.58 -52.84
N ASP A 1259 19.76 -13.02 -51.63
CA ASP A 1259 20.61 -13.01 -50.45
C ASP A 1259 21.35 -14.35 -50.20
N LEU A 1260 21.26 -15.33 -51.10
CA LEU A 1260 21.86 -16.66 -50.91
C LEU A 1260 23.37 -16.62 -50.61
N GLY A 1261 24.14 -15.83 -51.37
CA GLY A 1261 25.58 -15.65 -51.11
C GLY A 1261 25.88 -15.04 -49.73
N ARG A 1262 24.97 -14.21 -49.19
CA ARG A 1262 25.08 -13.69 -47.82
C ARG A 1262 24.88 -14.80 -46.79
N GLN A 1263 23.88 -15.66 -46.98
CA GLN A 1263 23.66 -16.79 -46.07
C GLN A 1263 24.85 -17.78 -46.08
N VAL A 1264 25.47 -17.99 -47.24
CA VAL A 1264 26.71 -18.79 -47.36
C VAL A 1264 27.86 -18.17 -46.57
N LYS A 1265 28.09 -16.86 -46.70
CA LYS A 1265 29.11 -16.14 -45.92
C LYS A 1265 28.90 -16.29 -44.42
N ILE A 1266 27.66 -16.10 -43.93
CA ILE A 1266 27.33 -16.26 -42.50
C ILE A 1266 27.67 -17.66 -42.01
N VAL A 1267 27.30 -18.71 -42.76
CA VAL A 1267 27.63 -20.11 -42.40
C VAL A 1267 29.14 -20.32 -42.31
N HIS A 1268 29.91 -19.81 -43.28
CA HIS A 1268 31.37 -19.89 -43.25
C HIS A 1268 31.98 -19.19 -42.03
N ASP A 1269 31.54 -17.97 -41.73
CA ASP A 1269 32.02 -17.20 -40.57
C ASP A 1269 31.75 -17.92 -39.24
N LEU A 1270 30.55 -18.50 -39.09
CA LEU A 1270 30.16 -19.26 -37.90
C LEU A 1270 30.95 -20.57 -37.77
N LEU A 1271 31.25 -21.25 -38.88
CA LEU A 1271 32.15 -22.42 -38.91
C LEU A 1271 33.57 -22.05 -38.48
N CYS A 1272 34.05 -20.86 -38.82
CA CYS A 1272 35.39 -20.34 -38.48
C CYS A 1272 35.47 -19.64 -37.11
N PHE A 1273 34.34 -19.38 -36.45
CA PHE A 1273 34.24 -18.66 -35.18
C PHE A 1273 35.12 -19.22 -34.05
N ARG A 1274 36.18 -18.49 -33.67
CA ARG A 1274 37.18 -18.92 -32.66
C ARG A 1274 37.75 -20.34 -32.92
N LYS A 1275 38.06 -20.69 -34.19
CA LYS A 1275 38.88 -21.88 -34.55
C LYS A 1275 40.38 -21.69 -34.27
N LYS A 1276 40.81 -20.45 -33.99
CA LYS A 1276 42.19 -20.04 -33.70
C LYS A 1276 42.35 -19.66 -32.24
#